data_AF-A0A2D7HQV9-F1
#
_entry.id   AF-A0A2D7HQV9-F1
#
_cell.length_a   1.000
_cell.length_b   1.000
_cell.length_c   1.000
_cell.angle_alpha   90.00
_cell.angle_beta   90.00
_cell.angle_gamma   90.00
#
_symmetry.space_group_name_H-M   'P 1'
#
loop_
_entity.id
_entity.type
_entity.pdbx_description
1 polymer ?
#
loop_
_entity_poly.entity_id
_entity_poly.type
_entity_poly.pdbx_seq_one_letter_code
_entity_poly.pdbx_strand_id
1 'polypeptide(L)'
;MSFYTALTGLNGAQSDISATSNNIANVNTTGFKRSRAEFGDIFATSPLQNASSSIGSGTILKSVKQQFTQGNITSSLNVLDLAISGQGFFSLKPSLTSGQTVYTRNGSFNVNNDRYVTDSSGQFLLTFPVNADGSVTAKDLTSAVPLQLPVTSGTPKATTQIDLGVNVSATSDVITDNAQFASGYVFNPNDPTTYNNSTSITIFDDLGNPTIATIFFIRTQAASAADPTNKFETRLVINDTVIEPDLVKAVNDTKQPIFIDRFGQQTTKVPDDNYFLEGKGSALYKQDDLKTLIDSTPAKITGEASGFDFGEEGDKTVTIVTDPVQFKSTVESGNTGSGIFWGTNFMTVNVDNGDQPVNIDIRPGSYNATQLSTEIQRAINSSYGDDKKIQVVQNVDDTLTIDLLKLNADGTSTGLTTPISVDLLTDSYVSTLEGITLTGASPDFTRDQFLAHTQARLNDSLNNYAVTSSSDVVSAAASIGVQNSLFAEYTGGTMTGILEHNQAFKITRANATTNDSGTITAITDEEKYLTHSYYGKSPQLHVYDEADTMGAGNSGNIVEYDQSENTVKFYFGTNDPALTVNEKIRALGLFDASATDTTNSAFFNGREFTVIRAAQDSGNKYFVECSTSGMNFPDADFNIAATNNDGKIYSELSTSVEAFFQGASDVYKGADVNFSNKKVVLREIGTANKHAYTNKMVDSSTVARAHGSVSVGDPIFGIHSAEFNINGSAASINTSQVLGLGSDAGSLDATITGSANMATNWVDVKDPPIEVSYDVLNQRLQFEVDRNILGTGTNSNFNSFKIFGASTATSTNNLGIPTSDDTTETLIRGGEKFSAATFVADGAEIQLNDKRFGIKVNYNSELKAFEFSSGTTGETIAANGAIGVTTAQTASNIAVGRYLLSATDGSITDATDFFGGDNGLLGVGKTKTNAVITEAKGLAALPAVAVGASATEDLTQVFRLSNQNNENIFNVSVNGVPGIIEIPQGFYVGTTLAEALQERMNQIEGTTGIVGGGITVAYNSATNNFTFTNGTTGRDSTIKVRGAGKFGLDNVDLGVGTVPQIFNLTQATNSEGLALFVDANGNKVTTPPANIVDGYFPLYIDEGELTFDKSGRIVSPKQGVHYEKQEAGFSIDLDIDFTKSTQLAQPFSVNTVNQDGFTSGRLDGLEIDSSGTVRANYTNGQNNPLGKIVLANFNNQNGLKQIGNSTYVETAVSGTATVGEAGAEGFGTVLSGSLERSNVDITEELVNLITAQRNFQANAKSIETTAATTQAIVNIRM
;
A
#
# COMPACT_ATOMS: atom_id res chain seq x y z
N MET A 1 129.41 1.60 10.94
CA MET A 1 128.07 2.17 10.73
C MET A 1 127.59 2.07 9.28
N SER A 2 128.41 2.35 8.25
CA SER A 2 127.99 2.21 6.83
C SER A 2 127.56 0.78 6.42
N PHE A 3 128.22 -0.26 6.97
CA PHE A 3 127.86 -1.66 6.72
C PHE A 3 126.42 -2.00 7.15
N TYR A 4 125.97 -1.49 8.31
CA TYR A 4 124.61 -1.75 8.81
C TYR A 4 123.54 -1.02 7.98
N THR A 5 123.80 0.21 7.54
CA THR A 5 122.93 0.95 6.62
C THR A 5 122.79 0.23 5.27
N ALA A 6 123.89 -0.32 4.74
CA ALA A 6 123.87 -1.07 3.48
C ALA A 6 123.20 -2.46 3.64
N LEU A 7 123.39 -3.13 4.77
CA LEU A 7 122.75 -4.43 5.08
C LEU A 7 121.23 -4.29 5.22
N THR A 8 120.78 -3.26 5.92
CA THR A 8 119.34 -2.96 6.08
C THR A 8 118.70 -2.57 4.75
N GLY A 9 119.38 -1.76 3.92
CA GLY A 9 118.97 -1.49 2.55
C GLY A 9 118.96 -2.71 1.63
N LEU A 10 119.89 -3.65 1.81
CA LEU A 10 119.94 -4.92 1.05
C LEU A 10 118.75 -5.82 1.40
N ASN A 11 118.44 -5.98 2.70
CA ASN A 11 117.27 -6.73 3.16
C ASN A 11 115.94 -6.08 2.71
N GLY A 12 115.89 -4.75 2.67
CA GLY A 12 114.78 -4.00 2.10
C GLY A 12 114.56 -4.32 0.62
N ALA A 13 115.62 -4.25 -0.19
CA ALA A 13 115.56 -4.57 -1.61
C ALA A 13 115.18 -6.04 -1.88
N GLN A 14 115.64 -7.00 -1.05
CA GLN A 14 115.24 -8.41 -1.15
C GLN A 14 113.73 -8.60 -0.91
N SER A 15 113.17 -7.86 0.05
CA SER A 15 111.73 -7.88 0.33
C SER A 15 110.91 -7.27 -0.81
N ASP A 16 111.43 -6.20 -1.43
CA ASP A 16 110.81 -5.56 -2.60
C ASP A 16 110.79 -6.48 -3.83
N ILE A 17 111.91 -7.17 -4.10
CA ILE A 17 112.01 -8.20 -5.13
C ILE A 17 110.99 -9.32 -4.87
N SER A 18 110.85 -9.75 -3.63
CA SER A 18 109.93 -10.84 -3.26
C SER A 18 108.46 -10.44 -3.47
N ALA A 19 108.07 -9.23 -3.06
CA ALA A 19 106.71 -8.71 -3.28
C ALA A 19 106.41 -8.53 -4.78
N THR A 20 107.32 -7.92 -5.54
CA THR A 20 107.19 -7.71 -6.99
C THR A 20 107.15 -9.04 -7.75
N SER A 21 107.97 -10.03 -7.37
CA SER A 21 107.96 -11.36 -7.99
C SER A 21 106.65 -12.10 -7.76
N ASN A 22 106.06 -11.97 -6.55
CA ASN A 22 104.77 -12.55 -6.25
C ASN A 22 103.64 -11.90 -7.06
N ASN A 23 103.71 -10.58 -7.31
CA ASN A 23 102.76 -9.88 -8.16
C ASN A 23 102.80 -10.39 -9.60
N ILE A 24 104.00 -10.50 -10.19
CA ILE A 24 104.19 -11.00 -11.56
C ILE A 24 103.68 -12.44 -11.69
N ALA A 25 103.97 -13.30 -10.71
CA ALA A 25 103.52 -14.69 -10.72
C ALA A 25 102.00 -14.84 -10.72
N ASN A 26 101.28 -13.90 -10.10
CA ASN A 26 99.82 -13.95 -9.94
C ASN A 26 99.04 -13.02 -10.88
N VAL A 27 99.65 -12.51 -11.96
CA VAL A 27 98.96 -11.58 -12.88
C VAL A 27 97.75 -12.22 -13.59
N ASN A 28 97.79 -13.52 -13.84
CA ASN A 28 96.68 -14.24 -14.47
C ASN A 28 95.66 -14.79 -13.47
N THR A 29 95.94 -14.67 -12.17
CA THR A 29 95.03 -15.14 -11.12
C THR A 29 93.85 -14.17 -10.99
N THR A 30 92.63 -14.70 -11.03
CA THR A 30 91.41 -13.91 -10.87
C THR A 30 91.28 -13.37 -9.45
N GLY A 31 90.83 -12.12 -9.33
CA GLY A 31 90.66 -11.43 -8.05
C GLY A 31 91.94 -11.18 -7.25
N PHE A 32 93.14 -11.42 -7.82
CA PHE A 32 94.40 -11.15 -7.13
C PHE A 32 94.63 -9.63 -7.00
N LYS A 33 95.17 -9.22 -5.85
CA LYS A 33 95.50 -7.81 -5.57
C LYS A 33 97.01 -7.64 -5.41
N ARG A 34 97.55 -6.59 -6.01
CA ARG A 34 98.97 -6.26 -6.01
C ARG A 34 99.48 -5.98 -4.60
N SER A 35 100.58 -6.61 -4.22
CA SER A 35 101.29 -6.40 -2.96
C SER A 35 102.41 -5.37 -3.12
N ARG A 36 102.52 -4.40 -2.21
CA ARG A 36 103.64 -3.45 -2.17
C ARG A 36 104.40 -3.55 -0.85
N ALA A 37 105.72 -3.63 -0.91
CA ALA A 37 106.58 -3.49 0.25
C ALA A 37 106.67 -2.02 0.67
N GLU A 38 106.39 -1.71 1.94
CA GLU A 38 106.55 -0.37 2.50
C GLU A 38 107.75 -0.34 3.44
N PHE A 39 108.64 0.64 3.22
CA PHE A 39 109.86 0.81 4.00
C PHE A 39 109.73 2.00 4.95
N GLY A 40 110.31 1.87 6.14
CA GLY A 40 110.53 2.96 7.10
C GLY A 40 112.01 3.23 7.27
N ASP A 41 112.38 4.46 7.62
CA ASP A 41 113.75 4.80 7.99
C ASP A 41 114.06 4.35 9.43
N ILE A 42 115.34 4.11 9.70
CA ILE A 42 115.86 3.83 11.04
C ILE A 42 116.60 5.09 11.50
N PHE A 43 116.01 5.83 12.45
CA PHE A 43 116.69 6.91 13.16
C PHE A 43 117.00 6.49 14.60
N ALA A 44 118.26 6.63 15.00
CA ALA A 44 118.71 6.50 16.38
C ALA A 44 119.05 7.89 16.93
N THR A 45 118.07 8.62 17.45
CA THR A 45 118.30 9.90 18.13
C THR A 45 118.14 9.72 19.64
N SER A 46 119.16 10.14 20.40
CA SER A 46 119.04 10.39 21.83
C SER A 46 118.40 11.77 22.04
N PRO A 47 117.45 11.97 22.98
CA PRO A 47 116.65 13.20 23.10
C PRO A 47 117.40 14.53 23.28
N LEU A 48 118.72 14.49 23.50
CA LEU A 48 119.57 15.66 23.74
C LEU A 48 120.48 16.06 22.56
N GLN A 49 120.41 15.36 21.41
CA GLN A 49 121.19 15.69 20.21
C GLN A 49 120.37 16.43 19.15
N ASN A 50 120.98 17.44 18.53
CA ASN A 50 120.38 18.27 17.48
C ASN A 50 120.10 17.42 16.22
N ALA A 51 118.84 17.41 15.76
CA ALA A 51 118.37 16.56 14.67
C ALA A 51 119.11 16.78 13.33
N SER A 52 119.77 17.93 13.16
CA SER A 52 120.57 18.27 11.96
C SER A 52 121.94 17.58 11.87
N SER A 53 122.39 16.89 12.93
CA SER A 53 123.68 16.17 12.96
C SER A 53 123.56 14.64 12.98
N SER A 54 122.33 14.10 12.96
CA SER A 54 122.06 12.67 13.02
C SER A 54 121.96 12.05 11.62
N ILE A 55 122.95 11.23 11.27
CA ILE A 55 122.96 10.47 10.00
C ILE A 55 122.07 9.22 10.16
N GLY A 56 121.16 8.97 9.23
CA GLY A 56 120.23 7.83 9.26
C GLY A 56 120.92 6.45 9.28
N SER A 57 120.37 5.49 10.04
CA SER A 57 120.94 4.15 10.27
C SER A 57 120.43 3.05 9.31
N GLY A 58 119.71 3.43 8.26
CA GLY A 58 119.24 2.50 7.22
C GLY A 58 117.72 2.45 7.11
N THR A 59 117.20 1.36 6.54
CA THR A 59 115.77 1.16 6.28
C THR A 59 115.27 -0.19 6.79
N ILE A 60 114.04 -0.26 7.30
CA ILE A 60 113.37 -1.54 7.61
C ILE A 60 112.12 -1.72 6.78
N LEU A 61 111.77 -2.96 6.48
CA LEU A 61 110.44 -3.30 5.98
C LEU A 61 109.42 -3.09 7.11
N LYS A 62 108.49 -2.16 6.92
CA LYS A 62 107.43 -1.87 7.88
C LYS A 62 106.26 -2.85 7.73
N SER A 63 105.85 -3.12 6.49
CA SER A 63 104.77 -4.05 6.15
C SER A 63 104.80 -4.35 4.65
N VAL A 64 104.23 -5.49 4.25
CA VAL A 64 103.72 -5.69 2.88
C VAL A 64 102.22 -5.40 2.91
N LYS A 65 101.74 -4.49 2.07
CA LYS A 65 100.32 -4.08 2.00
C LYS A 65 99.74 -4.40 0.64
N GLN A 66 98.52 -4.95 0.64
CA GLN A 66 97.76 -5.16 -0.59
C GLN A 66 97.18 -3.83 -1.09
N GLN A 67 97.08 -3.69 -2.41
CA GLN A 67 96.45 -2.56 -3.08
C GLN A 67 95.13 -3.03 -3.71
N PHE A 68 94.01 -2.53 -3.19
CA PHE A 68 92.67 -2.98 -3.57
C PHE A 68 92.03 -2.22 -4.75
N THR A 69 92.84 -1.68 -5.66
CA THR A 69 92.31 -1.08 -6.90
C THR A 69 91.64 -2.13 -7.79
N GLN A 70 90.65 -1.73 -8.58
CA GLN A 70 89.91 -2.62 -9.49
C GLN A 70 90.82 -3.15 -10.60
N GLY A 71 90.74 -4.46 -10.89
CA GLY A 71 91.37 -5.07 -12.07
C GLY A 71 90.45 -5.07 -13.30
N ASN A 72 90.98 -5.42 -14.47
CA ASN A 72 90.18 -5.48 -15.69
C ASN A 72 89.11 -6.58 -15.60
N ILE A 73 87.88 -6.28 -16.03
CA ILE A 73 86.76 -7.24 -16.03
C ILE A 73 86.67 -7.90 -17.41
N THR A 74 86.60 -9.23 -17.45
CA THR A 74 86.40 -10.02 -18.68
C THR A 74 85.07 -10.74 -18.62
N SER A 75 84.35 -10.84 -19.74
CA SER A 75 83.12 -11.65 -19.82
C SER A 75 83.43 -13.15 -19.81
N SER A 76 82.47 -13.94 -19.33
CA SER A 76 82.45 -15.40 -19.27
C SER A 76 81.10 -15.92 -19.80
N LEU A 77 81.07 -17.19 -20.22
CA LEU A 77 79.85 -17.88 -20.64
C LEU A 77 79.06 -18.47 -19.45
N ASN A 78 79.65 -18.55 -18.26
CA ASN A 78 79.00 -19.12 -17.08
C ASN A 78 78.34 -18.02 -16.24
N VAL A 79 77.06 -18.15 -15.95
CA VAL A 79 76.28 -17.18 -15.13
C VAL A 79 76.84 -17.06 -13.69
N LEU A 80 77.47 -18.11 -13.17
CA LEU A 80 78.06 -18.15 -11.82
C LEU A 80 79.48 -17.59 -11.75
N ASP A 81 80.05 -17.16 -12.87
CA ASP A 81 81.25 -16.33 -12.85
C ASP A 81 80.81 -14.88 -12.60
N LEU A 82 81.15 -14.35 -11.43
CA LEU A 82 80.71 -13.06 -10.93
C LEU A 82 81.88 -12.08 -10.79
N ALA A 83 81.66 -10.83 -11.18
CA ALA A 83 82.60 -9.73 -10.94
C ALA A 83 81.93 -8.62 -10.16
N ILE A 84 82.67 -7.99 -9.24
CA ILE A 84 82.21 -6.79 -8.54
C ILE A 84 82.74 -5.59 -9.33
N SER A 85 81.83 -4.74 -9.80
CA SER A 85 82.18 -3.44 -10.38
C SER A 85 82.10 -2.37 -9.29
N GLY A 86 83.24 -2.07 -8.67
CA GLY A 86 83.34 -1.08 -7.59
C GLY A 86 83.91 -1.65 -6.29
N GLN A 87 83.49 -1.09 -5.15
CA GLN A 87 84.00 -1.47 -3.84
C GLN A 87 83.21 -2.66 -3.24
N GLY A 88 83.88 -3.55 -2.52
CA GLY A 88 83.23 -4.66 -1.80
C GLY A 88 83.79 -6.05 -2.14
N PHE A 89 83.61 -7.02 -1.27
CA PHE A 89 84.08 -8.39 -1.40
C PHE A 89 82.92 -9.37 -1.31
N PHE A 90 83.01 -10.49 -2.02
CA PHE A 90 82.09 -11.61 -1.80
C PHE A 90 82.33 -12.19 -0.41
N SER A 91 81.25 -12.36 0.34
CA SER A 91 81.29 -13.01 1.66
C SER A 91 81.10 -14.51 1.49
N LEU A 92 82.08 -15.27 1.96
CA LEU A 92 82.11 -16.73 1.87
C LEU A 92 82.22 -17.33 3.26
N LYS A 93 81.73 -18.56 3.41
CA LYS A 93 81.87 -19.34 4.64
C LYS A 93 82.68 -20.61 4.36
N PRO A 94 83.78 -20.89 5.07
CA PRO A 94 84.64 -22.06 4.79
C PRO A 94 83.97 -23.43 4.98
N SER A 95 82.93 -23.52 5.80
CA SER A 95 82.16 -24.74 6.06
C SER A 95 80.80 -24.38 6.65
N LEU A 96 79.74 -25.14 6.37
CA LEU A 96 78.37 -24.89 6.83
C LEU A 96 78.25 -24.69 8.36
N THR A 97 79.14 -25.30 9.16
CA THR A 97 79.15 -25.21 10.63
C THR A 97 80.09 -24.13 11.19
N SER A 98 80.92 -23.50 10.36
CA SER A 98 81.88 -22.48 10.81
C SER A 98 81.20 -21.15 11.15
N GLY A 99 81.62 -20.50 12.24
CA GLY A 99 81.22 -19.12 12.54
C GLY A 99 82.07 -18.04 11.84
N GLN A 100 83.16 -18.43 11.15
CA GLN A 100 84.03 -17.49 10.45
C GLN A 100 83.58 -17.25 9.02
N THR A 101 83.57 -15.97 8.62
CA THR A 101 83.38 -15.52 7.24
C THR A 101 84.73 -15.12 6.65
N VAL A 102 84.97 -15.52 5.41
CA VAL A 102 86.13 -15.15 4.61
C VAL A 102 85.67 -14.31 3.43
N TYR A 103 86.54 -13.42 2.96
CA TYR A 103 86.18 -12.42 1.96
C TYR A 103 87.07 -12.61 0.74
N THR A 104 86.47 -12.60 -0.45
CA THR A 104 87.23 -12.75 -1.71
C THR A 104 86.78 -11.73 -2.73
N ARG A 105 87.67 -11.42 -3.66
CA ARG A 105 87.32 -10.72 -4.90
C ARG A 105 87.25 -11.66 -6.10
N ASN A 106 87.69 -12.91 -5.95
CA ASN A 106 87.52 -13.92 -6.98
C ASN A 106 86.07 -14.41 -6.98
N GLY A 107 85.33 -14.14 -8.05
CA GLY A 107 83.95 -14.60 -8.19
C GLY A 107 83.77 -15.76 -9.14
N SER A 108 84.80 -16.59 -9.37
CA SER A 108 84.60 -17.86 -10.08
C SER A 108 83.98 -18.89 -9.14
N PHE A 109 82.66 -19.05 -9.24
CA PHE A 109 81.89 -19.99 -8.43
C PHE A 109 81.39 -21.18 -9.24
N ASN A 110 81.26 -22.32 -8.58
CA ASN A 110 80.73 -23.56 -9.13
C ASN A 110 79.67 -24.13 -8.19
N VAL A 111 78.87 -25.07 -8.68
CA VAL A 111 77.86 -25.75 -7.88
C VAL A 111 78.40 -27.11 -7.43
N ASN A 112 78.37 -27.40 -6.13
CA ASN A 112 78.79 -28.70 -5.61
C ASN A 112 77.68 -29.77 -5.72
N ASN A 113 77.95 -31.01 -5.31
CA ASN A 113 76.99 -32.13 -5.38
C ASN A 113 75.71 -31.88 -4.54
N ASP A 114 75.82 -31.11 -3.46
CA ASP A 114 74.70 -30.71 -2.59
C ASP A 114 73.99 -29.43 -3.05
N ARG A 115 74.31 -28.97 -4.27
CA ARG A 115 73.75 -27.80 -4.95
C ARG A 115 74.02 -26.45 -4.28
N TYR A 116 75.01 -26.37 -3.40
CA TYR A 116 75.50 -25.09 -2.92
C TYR A 116 76.43 -24.44 -3.93
N VAL A 117 76.38 -23.11 -4.01
CA VAL A 117 77.32 -22.30 -4.80
C VAL A 117 78.59 -22.11 -3.98
N THR A 118 79.69 -22.69 -4.45
CA THR A 118 80.99 -22.70 -3.77
C THR A 118 82.10 -22.18 -4.67
N ASP A 119 83.17 -21.63 -4.08
CA ASP A 119 84.40 -21.33 -4.81
C ASP A 119 85.23 -22.59 -5.12
N SER A 120 86.37 -22.43 -5.81
CA SER A 120 87.29 -23.54 -6.10
C SER A 120 87.95 -24.18 -4.88
N SER A 121 87.87 -23.53 -3.71
CA SER A 121 88.36 -24.03 -2.42
C SER A 121 87.24 -24.67 -1.58
N GLY A 122 86.03 -24.79 -2.13
CA GLY A 122 84.86 -25.37 -1.45
C GLY A 122 84.19 -24.43 -0.44
N GLN A 123 84.50 -23.13 -0.45
CA GLN A 123 83.90 -22.12 0.44
C GLN A 123 82.53 -21.69 -0.10
N PHE A 124 81.53 -21.56 0.76
CA PHE A 124 80.13 -21.33 0.40
C PHE A 124 79.80 -19.84 0.23
N LEU A 125 79.22 -19.45 -0.90
CA LEU A 125 78.76 -18.08 -1.15
C LEU A 125 77.54 -17.73 -0.29
N LEU A 126 77.60 -16.60 0.41
CA LEU A 126 76.52 -16.13 1.26
C LEU A 126 75.56 -15.20 0.51
N THR A 127 74.26 -15.39 0.77
CA THR A 127 73.18 -14.53 0.31
C THR A 127 72.31 -14.10 1.49
N PHE A 128 71.73 -12.91 1.37
CA PHE A 128 70.63 -12.48 2.22
C PHE A 128 69.37 -13.25 1.83
N PRO A 129 68.60 -13.74 2.82
CA PRO A 129 67.30 -14.35 2.56
C PRO A 129 66.34 -13.32 1.97
N VAL A 130 65.55 -13.73 0.99
CA VAL A 130 64.62 -12.87 0.26
C VAL A 130 63.17 -13.34 0.40
N ASN A 131 62.23 -12.42 0.34
CA ASN A 131 60.80 -12.69 0.20
C ASN A 131 60.47 -13.14 -1.23
N ALA A 132 59.23 -13.60 -1.46
CA ALA A 132 58.74 -14.01 -2.78
C ALA A 132 58.80 -12.89 -3.84
N ASP A 133 58.83 -11.61 -3.42
CA ASP A 133 58.98 -10.45 -4.28
C ASP A 133 60.45 -10.09 -4.61
N GLY A 134 61.43 -10.75 -3.97
CA GLY A 134 62.85 -10.50 -4.13
C GLY A 134 63.44 -9.47 -3.16
N SER A 135 62.64 -8.90 -2.24
CA SER A 135 63.13 -8.02 -1.18
C SER A 135 63.89 -8.79 -0.09
N VAL A 136 64.96 -8.23 0.47
CA VAL A 136 65.74 -8.89 1.53
C VAL A 136 65.04 -8.82 2.89
N THR A 137 64.97 -9.94 3.60
CA THR A 137 64.30 -10.05 4.92
C THR A 137 65.22 -9.69 6.08
N ALA A 138 66.52 -9.93 5.93
CA ALA A 138 67.54 -9.59 6.92
C ALA A 138 68.84 -9.15 6.21
N LYS A 139 69.49 -8.11 6.75
CA LYS A 139 70.69 -7.48 6.15
C LYS A 139 71.97 -7.67 6.97
N ASP A 140 71.94 -8.53 7.98
CA ASP A 140 73.09 -8.84 8.83
C ASP A 140 73.78 -10.14 8.39
N LEU A 141 75.06 -10.27 8.75
CA LEU A 141 75.88 -11.43 8.36
C LEU A 141 75.52 -12.72 9.11
N THR A 142 74.80 -12.62 10.25
CA THR A 142 74.37 -13.78 11.04
C THR A 142 73.18 -14.48 10.40
N SER A 143 72.27 -13.71 9.79
CA SER A 143 71.11 -14.21 9.06
C SER A 143 71.40 -14.57 7.61
N ALA A 144 72.63 -14.32 7.13
CA ALA A 144 73.04 -14.68 5.78
C ALA A 144 73.17 -16.21 5.64
N VAL A 145 72.59 -16.76 4.58
CA VAL A 145 72.52 -18.21 4.35
C VAL A 145 73.41 -18.57 3.15
N PRO A 146 74.09 -19.73 3.17
CA PRO A 146 74.73 -20.28 1.98
C PRO A 146 73.74 -20.44 0.82
N LEU A 147 74.08 -19.92 -0.36
CA LEU A 147 73.25 -20.02 -1.55
C LEU A 147 73.15 -21.48 -2.02
N GLN A 148 71.93 -22.02 -2.02
CA GLN A 148 71.61 -23.35 -2.55
C GLN A 148 70.64 -23.23 -3.74
N LEU A 149 70.82 -24.08 -4.75
CA LEU A 149 69.95 -24.13 -5.93
C LEU A 149 69.00 -25.34 -5.86
N PRO A 150 67.71 -25.16 -5.52
CA PRO A 150 66.75 -26.26 -5.47
C PRO A 150 66.45 -26.81 -6.86
N VAL A 151 66.44 -28.14 -7.01
CA VAL A 151 66.19 -28.83 -8.30
C VAL A 151 64.72 -28.81 -8.72
N THR A 152 63.81 -28.64 -7.76
CA THR A 152 62.37 -28.61 -7.96
C THR A 152 61.76 -27.41 -7.27
N SER A 153 60.79 -26.76 -7.91
CA SER A 153 59.94 -25.74 -7.29
C SER A 153 58.50 -26.23 -7.17
N GLY A 154 57.93 -25.99 -5.99
CA GLY A 154 56.53 -26.25 -5.68
C GLY A 154 56.22 -27.72 -5.42
N THR A 155 55.47 -27.97 -4.34
CA THR A 155 54.51 -29.08 -4.33
C THR A 155 53.39 -28.73 -5.32
N PRO A 156 52.80 -29.71 -6.01
CA PRO A 156 51.59 -29.46 -6.78
C PRO A 156 50.54 -28.68 -5.98
N LYS A 157 49.90 -27.71 -6.62
CA LYS A 157 48.79 -26.96 -6.05
C LYS A 157 47.59 -27.11 -6.98
N ALA A 158 46.49 -27.63 -6.44
CA ALA A 158 45.21 -27.69 -7.15
C ALA A 158 44.75 -26.28 -7.53
N THR A 159 44.07 -26.15 -8.67
CA THR A 159 43.42 -24.89 -9.04
C THR A 159 42.20 -24.69 -8.15
N THR A 160 42.17 -23.59 -7.40
CA THR A 160 41.03 -23.20 -6.54
C THR A 160 40.37 -21.90 -7.00
N GLN A 161 41.09 -21.07 -7.78
CA GLN A 161 40.57 -19.80 -8.28
C GLN A 161 40.92 -19.60 -9.76
N ILE A 162 39.94 -19.14 -10.55
CA ILE A 162 40.10 -18.73 -11.94
C ILE A 162 39.55 -17.32 -12.13
N ASP A 163 40.39 -16.39 -12.59
CA ASP A 163 39.93 -15.09 -13.08
C ASP A 163 39.66 -15.21 -14.58
N LEU A 164 38.39 -15.16 -14.99
CA LEU A 164 37.97 -15.29 -16.38
C LEU A 164 37.21 -14.05 -16.85
N GLY A 165 37.89 -13.21 -17.62
CA GLY A 165 37.26 -12.11 -18.34
C GLY A 165 37.02 -12.50 -19.79
N VAL A 166 35.77 -12.58 -20.23
CA VAL A 166 35.41 -12.85 -21.63
C VAL A 166 34.61 -11.70 -22.23
N ASN A 167 34.73 -11.50 -23.54
CA ASN A 167 33.76 -10.74 -24.31
C ASN A 167 32.77 -11.72 -24.94
N VAL A 168 31.51 -11.70 -24.50
CA VAL A 168 30.42 -12.44 -25.15
C VAL A 168 29.78 -11.58 -26.23
N SER A 169 29.48 -12.15 -27.40
CA SER A 169 28.96 -11.34 -28.52
C SER A 169 27.53 -10.87 -28.26
N ALA A 170 27.31 -9.56 -28.40
CA ALA A 170 25.97 -8.95 -28.32
C ALA A 170 25.00 -9.41 -29.44
N THR A 171 25.51 -9.95 -30.54
CA THR A 171 24.72 -10.40 -31.69
C THR A 171 24.34 -11.89 -31.62
N SER A 172 24.67 -12.58 -30.53
CA SER A 172 24.37 -14.02 -30.38
C SER A 172 22.87 -14.25 -30.21
N ASP A 173 22.28 -15.28 -30.83
CA ASP A 173 20.86 -15.57 -30.63
C ASP A 173 20.58 -16.13 -29.22
N VAL A 174 19.35 -15.93 -28.73
CA VAL A 174 18.87 -16.54 -27.47
C VAL A 174 18.59 -18.02 -27.75
N ILE A 175 19.33 -18.92 -27.10
CA ILE A 175 19.28 -20.35 -27.40
C ILE A 175 17.97 -20.97 -26.91
N THR A 176 17.46 -20.52 -25.77
CA THR A 176 16.23 -21.02 -25.15
C THR A 176 14.98 -20.75 -26.00
N ASP A 177 15.01 -19.75 -26.87
CA ASP A 177 13.89 -19.36 -27.74
C ASP A 177 13.87 -20.11 -29.08
N ASN A 178 14.87 -20.96 -29.35
CA ASN A 178 14.96 -21.69 -30.60
C ASN A 178 13.83 -22.74 -30.68
N ALA A 179 13.18 -22.85 -31.86
CA ALA A 179 12.01 -23.69 -32.08
C ALA A 179 12.23 -25.17 -31.73
N GLN A 180 13.48 -25.65 -31.78
CA GLN A 180 13.86 -27.01 -31.41
C GLN A 180 13.73 -27.31 -29.90
N PHE A 181 13.66 -26.29 -29.03
CA PHE A 181 13.56 -26.45 -27.58
C PHE A 181 12.18 -26.06 -27.02
N ALA A 182 11.14 -26.02 -27.87
CA ALA A 182 9.78 -25.69 -27.45
C ALA A 182 9.20 -26.62 -26.36
N SER A 183 9.75 -27.84 -26.23
CA SER A 183 9.40 -28.83 -25.20
C SER A 183 10.27 -28.78 -23.94
N GLY A 184 11.18 -27.80 -23.83
CA GLY A 184 12.14 -27.66 -22.73
C GLY A 184 13.59 -27.70 -23.23
N TYR A 185 14.42 -26.81 -22.67
CA TYR A 185 15.85 -26.72 -22.96
C TYR A 185 16.63 -27.72 -22.09
N VAL A 186 17.54 -28.47 -22.71
CA VAL A 186 18.49 -29.36 -22.03
C VAL A 186 19.88 -29.09 -22.57
N PHE A 187 20.81 -28.72 -21.68
CA PHE A 187 22.20 -28.48 -22.05
C PHE A 187 22.91 -29.79 -22.42
N ASN A 188 23.60 -29.79 -23.57
CA ASN A 188 24.44 -30.92 -24.00
C ASN A 188 25.80 -30.42 -24.52
N PRO A 189 26.92 -30.71 -23.83
CA PRO A 189 28.25 -30.26 -24.24
C PRO A 189 28.67 -30.71 -25.65
N ASN A 190 28.09 -31.81 -26.15
CA ASN A 190 28.42 -32.38 -27.46
C ASN A 190 27.55 -31.82 -28.59
N ASP A 191 26.51 -31.05 -28.28
CA ASP A 191 25.61 -30.45 -29.26
C ASP A 191 25.86 -28.93 -29.35
N PRO A 192 26.44 -28.44 -30.47
CA PRO A 192 26.77 -27.03 -30.65
C PRO A 192 25.53 -26.13 -30.76
N THR A 193 24.32 -26.68 -30.88
CA THR A 193 23.09 -25.90 -30.90
C THR A 193 22.55 -25.57 -29.51
N THR A 194 23.14 -26.15 -28.45
CA THR A 194 22.71 -25.93 -27.07
C THR A 194 23.48 -24.82 -26.35
N TYR A 195 24.48 -24.20 -26.96
CA TYR A 195 25.27 -23.10 -26.38
C TYR A 195 25.72 -22.11 -27.46
N ASN A 196 26.14 -20.89 -27.07
CA ASN A 196 26.62 -19.89 -28.03
C ASN A 196 28.13 -19.95 -28.23
N ASN A 197 28.89 -19.98 -27.14
CA ASN A 197 30.35 -19.98 -27.16
C ASN A 197 30.90 -20.85 -26.03
N SER A 198 32.13 -21.31 -26.15
CA SER A 198 32.83 -22.01 -25.08
C SER A 198 34.31 -21.65 -25.04
N THR A 199 34.92 -21.76 -23.86
CA THR A 199 36.36 -21.60 -23.66
C THR A 199 36.87 -22.73 -22.77
N SER A 200 38.12 -23.16 -22.97
CA SER A 200 38.73 -24.25 -22.21
C SER A 200 39.99 -23.78 -21.50
N ILE A 201 40.14 -24.19 -20.25
CA ILE A 201 41.27 -23.86 -19.37
C ILE A 201 41.81 -25.17 -18.82
N THR A 202 43.14 -25.29 -18.71
CA THR A 202 43.77 -26.45 -18.07
C THR A 202 43.90 -26.18 -16.57
N ILE A 203 43.10 -26.89 -15.78
CA ILE A 203 43.15 -26.87 -14.31
C ILE A 203 44.04 -28.01 -13.79
N PHE A 204 44.49 -27.91 -12.54
CA PHE A 204 45.30 -28.95 -11.91
C PHE A 204 44.56 -29.55 -10.71
N ASP A 205 44.67 -30.88 -10.54
CA ASP A 205 44.23 -31.56 -9.32
C ASP A 205 45.25 -31.41 -8.18
N ASP A 206 44.93 -31.96 -7.01
CA ASP A 206 45.79 -31.96 -5.82
C ASP A 206 47.10 -32.75 -6.01
N LEU A 207 47.15 -33.66 -6.99
CA LEU A 207 48.34 -34.40 -7.42
C LEU A 207 49.14 -33.66 -8.51
N GLY A 208 48.63 -32.56 -9.06
CA GLY A 208 49.24 -31.79 -10.14
C GLY A 208 49.01 -32.34 -11.54
N ASN A 209 48.06 -33.25 -11.74
CA ASN A 209 47.68 -33.72 -13.07
C ASN A 209 46.83 -32.64 -13.77
N PRO A 210 47.13 -32.32 -15.04
CA PRO A 210 46.33 -31.38 -15.81
C PRO A 210 45.00 -32.02 -16.24
N THR A 211 43.89 -31.34 -15.98
CA THR A 211 42.55 -31.66 -16.48
C THR A 211 41.98 -30.47 -17.24
N ILE A 212 41.19 -30.71 -18.29
CA ILE A 212 40.57 -29.62 -19.06
C ILE A 212 39.20 -29.28 -18.45
N ALA A 213 39.03 -28.03 -18.06
CA ALA A 213 37.76 -27.44 -17.69
C ALA A 213 37.24 -26.61 -18.86
N THR A 214 36.07 -26.96 -19.38
CA THR A 214 35.41 -26.22 -20.46
C THR A 214 34.20 -25.48 -19.89
N ILE A 215 34.18 -24.16 -20.12
CA ILE A 215 33.10 -23.27 -19.69
C ILE A 215 32.29 -22.89 -20.93
N PHE A 216 30.99 -23.16 -20.87
CA PHE A 216 30.03 -22.86 -21.92
C PHE A 216 29.21 -21.62 -21.56
N PHE A 217 28.95 -20.76 -22.54
CA PHE A 217 28.15 -19.56 -22.41
C PHE A 217 26.88 -19.70 -23.25
N ILE A 218 25.72 -19.59 -22.61
CA ILE A 218 24.40 -19.79 -23.22
C ILE A 218 23.59 -18.52 -23.01
N ARG A 219 23.14 -17.85 -24.07
CA ARG A 219 22.31 -16.67 -23.97
C ARG A 219 20.88 -17.09 -23.67
N THR A 220 20.35 -16.63 -22.54
CA THR A 220 19.00 -16.95 -22.06
C THR A 220 18.03 -15.78 -22.22
N GLN A 221 18.52 -14.54 -22.30
CA GLN A 221 17.66 -13.36 -22.49
C GLN A 221 18.32 -12.30 -23.39
N ALA A 222 17.52 -11.66 -24.23
CA ALA A 222 17.89 -10.44 -24.94
C ALA A 222 17.22 -9.21 -24.29
N ALA A 223 17.92 -8.08 -24.30
CA ALA A 223 17.40 -6.82 -23.79
C ALA A 223 16.15 -6.37 -24.56
N SER A 224 15.11 -5.98 -23.81
CA SER A 224 13.84 -5.46 -24.32
C SER A 224 13.55 -4.06 -23.75
N ALA A 225 12.41 -3.46 -24.12
CA ALA A 225 11.98 -2.20 -23.53
C ALA A 225 11.56 -2.33 -22.05
N ALA A 226 11.11 -3.52 -21.64
CA ALA A 226 10.67 -3.80 -20.26
C ALA A 226 11.83 -4.22 -19.35
N ASP A 227 12.83 -4.93 -19.89
CA ASP A 227 14.03 -5.38 -19.17
C ASP A 227 15.26 -5.06 -20.04
N PRO A 228 16.01 -3.97 -19.75
CA PRO A 228 17.13 -3.51 -20.58
C PRO A 228 18.41 -4.34 -20.40
N THR A 229 18.33 -5.54 -19.80
CA THR A 229 19.48 -6.42 -19.54
C THR A 229 19.58 -7.57 -20.53
N ASN A 230 20.82 -7.99 -20.83
CA ASN A 230 21.11 -9.22 -21.55
C ASN A 230 21.63 -10.27 -20.58
N LYS A 231 21.15 -11.51 -20.69
CA LYS A 231 21.53 -12.57 -19.75
C LYS A 231 22.15 -13.75 -20.46
N PHE A 232 23.20 -14.26 -19.86
CA PHE A 232 23.86 -15.50 -20.23
C PHE A 232 23.91 -16.42 -19.01
N GLU A 233 23.87 -17.72 -19.24
CA GLU A 233 24.10 -18.76 -18.25
C GLU A 233 25.44 -19.43 -18.55
N THR A 234 26.15 -19.80 -17.49
CA THR A 234 27.43 -20.49 -17.58
C THR A 234 27.31 -21.93 -17.09
N ARG A 235 27.87 -22.86 -17.87
CA ARG A 235 27.96 -24.28 -17.48
C ARG A 235 29.42 -24.72 -17.50
N LEU A 236 29.87 -25.33 -16.41
CA LEU A 236 31.23 -25.87 -16.28
C LEU A 236 31.21 -27.38 -16.55
N VAL A 237 32.08 -27.85 -17.43
CA VAL A 237 32.23 -29.27 -17.77
C VAL A 237 33.67 -29.70 -17.56
N ILE A 238 33.87 -30.77 -16.79
CA ILE A 238 35.17 -31.38 -16.53
C ILE A 238 35.02 -32.89 -16.75
N ASN A 239 35.85 -33.50 -17.60
CA ASN A 239 35.81 -34.94 -17.89
C ASN A 239 34.38 -35.49 -18.16
N ASP A 240 33.65 -34.86 -19.08
CA ASP A 240 32.26 -35.17 -19.45
C ASP A 240 31.21 -34.99 -18.33
N THR A 241 31.63 -34.50 -17.16
CA THR A 241 30.74 -34.25 -16.03
C THR A 241 30.37 -32.77 -15.96
N VAL A 242 29.07 -32.47 -16.01
CA VAL A 242 28.54 -31.12 -15.78
C VAL A 242 28.58 -30.82 -14.29
N ILE A 243 29.16 -29.68 -13.94
CA ILE A 243 29.20 -29.11 -12.58
C ILE A 243 28.27 -27.92 -12.58
N GLU A 244 27.25 -27.96 -11.73
CA GLU A 244 26.36 -26.81 -11.55
C GLU A 244 27.02 -25.79 -10.63
N PRO A 245 26.90 -24.49 -10.92
CA PRO A 245 27.35 -23.47 -10.00
C PRO A 245 26.46 -23.42 -8.75
N ASP A 246 27.06 -23.04 -7.64
CA ASP A 246 26.35 -22.80 -6.39
C ASP A 246 25.48 -21.54 -6.46
N LEU A 247 24.53 -21.43 -5.52
CA LEU A 247 23.67 -20.27 -5.41
C LEU A 247 24.45 -19.02 -4.98
N VAL A 248 24.37 -17.98 -5.82
CA VAL A 248 25.00 -16.70 -5.58
C VAL A 248 23.98 -15.68 -5.08
N LYS A 249 24.25 -15.05 -3.93
CA LYS A 249 23.39 -13.95 -3.41
C LYS A 249 23.47 -12.73 -4.33
N ALA A 250 22.34 -12.08 -4.57
CA ALA A 250 22.30 -10.79 -5.26
C ALA A 250 22.95 -9.71 -4.38
N VAL A 251 23.74 -8.82 -4.98
CA VAL A 251 24.47 -7.76 -4.25
C VAL A 251 24.34 -6.39 -4.93
N ASN A 252 24.33 -5.33 -4.11
CA ASN A 252 24.34 -3.95 -4.61
C ASN A 252 25.72 -3.54 -5.17
N ASP A 253 25.88 -2.30 -5.64
CA ASP A 253 27.16 -1.79 -6.17
C ASP A 253 28.31 -1.77 -5.14
N THR A 254 27.97 -1.70 -3.86
CA THR A 254 28.93 -1.78 -2.75
C THR A 254 29.21 -3.21 -2.28
N LYS A 255 28.72 -4.23 -3.02
CA LYS A 255 28.85 -5.66 -2.70
C LYS A 255 28.14 -6.09 -1.41
N GLN A 256 27.14 -5.34 -0.95
CA GLN A 256 26.29 -5.75 0.16
C GLN A 256 25.16 -6.66 -0.35
N PRO A 257 24.82 -7.75 0.37
CA PRO A 257 23.72 -8.63 -0.01
C PRO A 257 22.40 -7.86 -0.06
N ILE A 258 21.58 -8.18 -1.06
CA ILE A 258 20.23 -7.66 -1.22
C ILE A 258 19.28 -8.65 -0.55
N PHE A 259 18.41 -8.11 0.30
CA PHE A 259 17.30 -8.81 0.91
C PHE A 259 16.02 -8.26 0.34
N ILE A 260 14.99 -9.09 0.32
CA ILE A 260 13.62 -8.69 0.04
C ILE A 260 12.79 -8.81 1.30
N ASP A 261 11.80 -7.94 1.45
CA ASP A 261 10.76 -8.15 2.45
C ASP A 261 9.70 -9.15 1.96
N ARG A 262 8.68 -9.39 2.80
CA ARG A 262 7.50 -10.21 2.48
C ARG A 262 6.69 -9.77 1.26
N PHE A 263 6.99 -8.62 0.65
CA PHE A 263 6.34 -8.08 -0.54
C PHE A 263 7.32 -7.82 -1.69
N GLY A 264 8.55 -8.35 -1.59
CA GLY A 264 9.59 -8.27 -2.61
C GLY A 264 10.30 -6.93 -2.73
N GLN A 265 10.06 -5.99 -1.82
CA GLN A 265 10.80 -4.72 -1.79
C GLN A 265 12.25 -4.98 -1.36
N GLN A 266 13.21 -4.43 -2.11
CA GLN A 266 14.63 -4.70 -1.89
C GLN A 266 15.24 -3.76 -0.82
N THR A 267 16.04 -4.31 0.09
CA THR A 267 16.84 -3.57 1.08
C THR A 267 18.22 -4.21 1.26
N THR A 268 19.19 -3.41 1.68
CA THR A 268 20.50 -3.91 2.14
C THR A 268 20.68 -3.77 3.65
N LYS A 269 19.68 -3.19 4.34
CA LYS A 269 19.63 -3.04 5.79
C LYS A 269 18.50 -3.89 6.33
N VAL A 270 18.86 -4.93 7.08
CA VAL A 270 17.91 -5.70 7.87
C VAL A 270 17.89 -5.16 9.31
N PRO A 271 16.76 -5.28 10.04
CA PRO A 271 16.61 -4.69 11.38
C PRO A 271 17.62 -5.16 12.45
N ASP A 272 18.34 -6.27 12.24
CA ASP A 272 19.42 -6.76 13.12
C ASP A 272 20.45 -7.58 12.32
N ASP A 273 21.74 -7.34 12.54
CA ASP A 273 22.83 -8.13 11.95
C ASP A 273 22.83 -9.59 12.47
N ASN A 274 22.24 -9.85 13.65
CA ASN A 274 22.09 -11.19 14.23
C ASN A 274 20.98 -12.04 13.61
N TYR A 275 20.12 -11.45 12.79
CA TYR A 275 18.94 -12.11 12.25
C TYR A 275 19.26 -13.40 11.45
N PHE A 276 20.45 -13.49 10.84
CA PHE A 276 20.93 -14.66 10.08
C PHE A 276 22.02 -15.49 10.79
N LEU A 277 22.57 -15.02 11.91
CA LEU A 277 23.73 -15.63 12.57
C LEU A 277 23.41 -16.95 13.31
N GLU A 278 22.12 -17.29 13.49
CA GLU A 278 21.66 -18.47 14.24
C GLU A 278 21.50 -19.77 13.43
N GLY A 279 22.02 -19.83 12.19
CA GLY A 279 21.89 -21.03 11.36
C GLY A 279 20.46 -21.29 10.88
N LYS A 280 19.75 -20.22 10.50
CA LYS A 280 18.41 -20.28 9.91
C LYS A 280 18.51 -20.42 8.39
N GLY A 281 17.62 -21.21 7.80
CA GLY A 281 17.42 -21.27 6.35
C GLY A 281 16.46 -20.18 5.83
N SER A 282 16.24 -20.15 4.52
CA SER A 282 15.32 -19.22 3.85
C SER A 282 14.55 -19.91 2.73
N ALA A 283 13.37 -19.41 2.37
CA ALA A 283 12.79 -19.69 1.07
C ALA A 283 13.72 -19.14 -0.04
N LEU A 284 13.83 -19.88 -1.15
CA LEU A 284 14.64 -19.45 -2.30
C LEU A 284 13.82 -18.52 -3.19
N TYR A 285 14.22 -17.25 -3.25
CA TYR A 285 13.70 -16.26 -4.19
C TYR A 285 14.81 -15.82 -5.14
N LYS A 286 14.48 -15.79 -6.43
CA LYS A 286 15.38 -15.34 -7.49
C LYS A 286 15.07 -13.91 -7.91
N GLN A 287 16.11 -13.14 -8.22
CA GLN A 287 16.00 -11.75 -8.65
C GLN A 287 15.14 -11.60 -9.91
N ASP A 288 15.15 -12.62 -10.76
CA ASP A 288 14.42 -12.66 -12.03
C ASP A 288 12.91 -12.87 -11.88
N ASP A 289 12.48 -13.43 -10.76
CA ASP A 289 11.07 -13.70 -10.49
C ASP A 289 10.34 -12.43 -9.96
N LEU A 290 11.08 -11.39 -9.57
CA LEU A 290 10.55 -10.11 -9.06
C LEU A 290 10.15 -9.13 -10.19
N LYS A 291 9.49 -9.61 -11.24
CA LYS A 291 9.10 -8.77 -12.40
C LYS A 291 7.63 -8.35 -12.39
N THR A 292 6.79 -9.05 -11.64
CA THR A 292 5.34 -8.81 -11.64
C THR A 292 4.92 -8.01 -10.40
N LEU A 293 4.47 -6.78 -10.63
CA LEU A 293 3.83 -5.96 -9.61
C LEU A 293 2.33 -6.22 -9.64
N ILE A 294 1.75 -6.46 -8.46
CA ILE A 294 0.31 -6.55 -8.24
C ILE A 294 -0.12 -5.43 -7.30
N ASP A 295 -1.30 -4.89 -7.54
CA ASP A 295 -1.87 -3.88 -6.64
C ASP A 295 -2.23 -4.54 -5.30
N SER A 296 -2.02 -3.81 -4.20
CA SER A 296 -2.53 -4.25 -2.89
C SER A 296 -4.06 -4.35 -2.97
N THR A 297 -4.63 -5.44 -2.45
CA THR A 297 -6.06 -5.73 -2.56
C THR A 297 -6.78 -5.49 -1.24
N PRO A 298 -8.03 -4.98 -1.27
CA PRO A 298 -8.87 -4.84 -0.09
C PRO A 298 -9.42 -6.20 0.37
N ALA A 299 -9.90 -6.26 1.62
CA ALA A 299 -10.75 -7.37 2.04
C ALA A 299 -12.09 -7.30 1.29
N LYS A 300 -12.58 -8.45 0.84
CA LYS A 300 -13.81 -8.57 0.05
C LYS A 300 -14.68 -9.72 0.54
N ILE A 301 -15.98 -9.51 0.60
CA ILE A 301 -16.98 -10.56 0.73
C ILE A 301 -17.81 -10.60 -0.55
N THR A 302 -17.90 -11.75 -1.17
CA THR A 302 -18.90 -12.04 -2.22
C THR A 302 -19.98 -12.92 -1.59
N GLY A 303 -21.21 -12.42 -1.55
CA GLY A 303 -22.36 -13.18 -1.06
C GLY A 303 -22.64 -14.41 -1.93
N GLU A 304 -23.54 -15.28 -1.45
CA GLU A 304 -24.14 -16.31 -2.28
C GLU A 304 -25.02 -15.69 -3.39
N ALA A 305 -25.50 -16.53 -4.31
CA ALA A 305 -26.51 -16.11 -5.28
C ALA A 305 -27.72 -15.48 -4.56
N SER A 306 -28.11 -14.29 -5.00
CA SER A 306 -29.24 -13.53 -4.47
C SER A 306 -30.51 -14.37 -4.50
N GLY A 307 -31.30 -14.28 -3.42
CA GLY A 307 -32.62 -14.94 -3.33
C GLY A 307 -33.64 -14.39 -4.33
N PHE A 308 -33.39 -13.20 -4.89
CA PHE A 308 -34.15 -12.62 -6.00
C PHE A 308 -33.33 -12.69 -7.30
N ASP A 309 -33.94 -13.19 -8.38
CA ASP A 309 -33.31 -13.22 -9.70
C ASP A 309 -33.47 -11.85 -10.39
N PHE A 310 -32.39 -11.06 -10.38
CA PHE A 310 -32.32 -9.77 -11.08
C PHE A 310 -32.29 -9.89 -12.62
N GLY A 311 -32.27 -11.11 -13.17
CA GLY A 311 -32.12 -11.36 -14.61
C GLY A 311 -30.65 -11.43 -15.05
N GLU A 312 -30.41 -11.71 -16.34
CA GLU A 312 -29.05 -11.83 -16.90
C GLU A 312 -28.29 -10.49 -16.90
N GLU A 313 -29.00 -9.39 -17.18
CA GLU A 313 -28.42 -8.03 -17.20
C GLU A 313 -28.60 -7.28 -15.86
N GLY A 314 -29.36 -7.83 -14.90
CA GLY A 314 -29.57 -7.21 -13.59
C GLY A 314 -30.70 -6.17 -13.53
N ASP A 315 -31.52 -6.07 -14.58
CA ASP A 315 -32.51 -4.99 -14.77
C ASP A 315 -33.84 -5.20 -14.04
N LYS A 316 -34.16 -6.42 -13.61
CA LYS A 316 -35.39 -6.65 -12.84
C LYS A 316 -35.29 -5.90 -11.51
N THR A 317 -36.39 -5.29 -11.09
CA THR A 317 -36.40 -4.46 -9.89
C THR A 317 -36.96 -5.21 -8.68
N VAL A 318 -36.39 -4.89 -7.52
CA VAL A 318 -36.87 -5.29 -6.21
C VAL A 318 -37.47 -4.07 -5.51
N THR A 319 -38.53 -4.28 -4.73
CA THR A 319 -39.13 -3.21 -3.92
C THR A 319 -38.64 -3.30 -2.48
N ILE A 320 -38.05 -2.21 -1.98
CA ILE A 320 -37.70 -2.05 -0.58
C ILE A 320 -38.78 -1.22 0.10
N VAL A 321 -39.26 -1.71 1.25
CA VAL A 321 -40.27 -1.01 2.06
C VAL A 321 -39.75 -0.84 3.48
N THR A 322 -40.01 0.33 4.07
CA THR A 322 -39.69 0.66 5.47
C THR A 322 -40.94 0.95 6.29
N ASP A 323 -42.12 0.99 5.65
CA ASP A 323 -43.37 1.20 6.35
C ASP A 323 -43.74 -0.05 7.19
N PRO A 324 -43.84 0.08 8.52
CA PRO A 324 -44.21 -1.04 9.39
C PRO A 324 -45.50 -1.76 8.99
N VAL A 325 -46.46 -1.09 8.34
CA VAL A 325 -47.70 -1.75 7.90
C VAL A 325 -47.49 -2.69 6.71
N GLN A 326 -46.42 -2.50 5.95
CA GLN A 326 -46.07 -3.32 4.79
C GLN A 326 -45.10 -4.46 5.13
N PHE A 327 -44.64 -4.59 6.38
CA PHE A 327 -43.69 -5.63 6.78
C PHE A 327 -44.14 -7.05 6.40
N LYS A 328 -45.43 -7.37 6.54
CA LYS A 328 -45.98 -8.70 6.21
C LYS A 328 -46.03 -9.02 4.71
N SER A 329 -45.82 -8.02 3.85
CA SER A 329 -45.66 -8.22 2.42
C SER A 329 -44.25 -8.69 2.05
N THR A 330 -43.27 -8.56 2.97
CA THR A 330 -41.85 -8.81 2.70
C THR A 330 -41.46 -10.28 2.79
N VAL A 331 -40.37 -10.64 2.12
CA VAL A 331 -39.77 -11.99 2.19
C VAL A 331 -39.38 -12.35 3.64
N GLU A 332 -38.85 -11.39 4.41
CA GLU A 332 -38.42 -11.57 5.80
C GLU A 332 -39.55 -12.02 6.74
N SER A 333 -40.78 -11.60 6.45
CA SER A 333 -41.96 -12.00 7.21
C SER A 333 -42.48 -13.41 6.87
N GLY A 334 -41.83 -14.09 5.91
CA GLY A 334 -42.21 -15.42 5.42
C GLY A 334 -42.97 -15.41 4.09
N ASN A 335 -43.04 -14.28 3.38
CA ASN A 335 -43.66 -14.21 2.05
C ASN A 335 -42.67 -14.55 0.92
N THR A 336 -42.25 -15.81 0.81
CA THR A 336 -41.15 -16.22 -0.09
C THR A 336 -41.39 -15.98 -1.59
N GLY A 337 -42.62 -15.66 -2.01
CA GLY A 337 -42.98 -15.35 -3.40
C GLY A 337 -43.02 -13.86 -3.73
N SER A 338 -42.80 -12.96 -2.78
CA SER A 338 -42.81 -11.51 -3.04
C SER A 338 -41.45 -10.99 -3.48
N GLY A 339 -41.42 -10.09 -4.47
CA GLY A 339 -40.24 -9.27 -4.78
C GLY A 339 -40.08 -8.05 -3.85
N ILE A 340 -40.59 -8.13 -2.62
CA ILE A 340 -40.63 -7.03 -1.64
C ILE A 340 -39.77 -7.42 -0.44
N PHE A 341 -38.88 -6.52 0.00
CA PHE A 341 -37.93 -6.76 1.08
C PHE A 341 -37.98 -5.65 2.13
N TRP A 342 -37.65 -6.02 3.36
CA TRP A 342 -37.66 -5.10 4.50
C TRP A 342 -36.39 -4.24 4.58
N GLY A 343 -36.53 -2.92 4.43
CA GLY A 343 -35.43 -1.95 4.37
C GLY A 343 -34.89 -1.47 5.73
N THR A 344 -35.61 -1.67 6.82
CA THR A 344 -35.14 -1.35 8.18
C THR A 344 -34.36 -2.52 8.76
N ASN A 345 -33.23 -2.26 9.43
CA ASN A 345 -32.26 -3.27 9.83
C ASN A 345 -31.90 -4.20 8.67
N PHE A 346 -31.65 -3.61 7.50
CA PHE A 346 -31.47 -4.35 6.26
C PHE A 346 -30.21 -5.22 6.30
N MET A 347 -29.12 -4.67 6.86
CA MET A 347 -27.87 -5.38 7.04
C MET A 347 -27.04 -4.82 8.18
N THR A 348 -26.11 -5.61 8.66
CA THR A 348 -25.13 -5.24 9.68
C THR A 348 -23.74 -5.42 9.10
N VAL A 349 -22.88 -4.41 9.25
CA VAL A 349 -21.55 -4.38 8.65
C VAL A 349 -20.53 -4.06 9.74
N ASN A 350 -19.38 -4.73 9.74
CA ASN A 350 -18.19 -4.31 10.49
C ASN A 350 -17.01 -4.21 9.52
N VAL A 351 -16.31 -3.09 9.49
CA VAL A 351 -15.21 -2.83 8.56
C VAL A 351 -13.93 -2.48 9.33
N ASP A 352 -12.81 -3.02 8.87
CA ASP A 352 -11.46 -2.80 9.37
C ASP A 352 -11.34 -2.98 10.90
N ASN A 353 -12.03 -4.00 11.44
CA ASN A 353 -12.07 -4.34 12.87
C ASN A 353 -12.56 -3.19 13.76
N GLY A 354 -13.66 -2.53 13.39
CA GLY A 354 -14.35 -1.60 14.29
C GLY A 354 -14.77 -2.29 15.59
N ASP A 355 -14.78 -1.50 16.68
CA ASP A 355 -15.14 -1.95 18.03
C ASP A 355 -16.58 -2.46 18.09
N GLN A 356 -17.47 -1.88 17.27
CA GLN A 356 -18.88 -2.29 17.16
C GLN A 356 -19.36 -2.32 15.70
N PRO A 357 -20.08 -3.38 15.29
CA PRO A 357 -20.75 -3.40 14.00
C PRO A 357 -21.84 -2.32 13.89
N VAL A 358 -22.05 -1.79 12.69
CA VAL A 358 -23.04 -0.76 12.39
C VAL A 358 -24.21 -1.36 11.60
N ASN A 359 -25.42 -0.99 12.00
CA ASN A 359 -26.65 -1.39 11.33
C ASN A 359 -26.99 -0.40 10.22
N ILE A 360 -27.42 -0.91 9.07
CA ILE A 360 -27.66 -0.11 7.87
C ILE A 360 -29.13 -0.26 7.46
N ASP A 361 -29.78 0.88 7.29
CA ASP A 361 -31.13 1.01 6.75
C ASP A 361 -31.09 1.49 5.30
N ILE A 362 -32.00 0.96 4.47
CA ILE A 362 -32.13 1.31 3.06
C ILE A 362 -33.40 2.11 2.85
N ARG A 363 -33.32 3.19 2.06
CA ARG A 363 -34.50 4.00 1.74
C ARG A 363 -35.55 3.16 0.99
N PRO A 364 -36.85 3.35 1.24
CA PRO A 364 -37.91 2.71 0.48
C PRO A 364 -37.84 3.12 -0.99
N GLY A 365 -38.12 2.17 -1.91
CA GLY A 365 -38.02 2.42 -3.34
C GLY A 365 -37.98 1.15 -4.19
N SER A 366 -37.93 1.32 -5.51
CA SER A 366 -37.76 0.22 -6.46
C SER A 366 -36.37 0.30 -7.08
N TYR A 367 -35.57 -0.75 -6.91
CA TYR A 367 -34.16 -0.77 -7.27
C TYR A 367 -33.85 -1.96 -8.18
N ASN A 368 -33.15 -1.73 -9.28
CA ASN A 368 -32.44 -2.82 -9.96
C ASN A 368 -31.13 -3.17 -9.22
N ALA A 369 -30.37 -4.16 -9.68
CA ALA A 369 -29.20 -4.62 -8.94
C ALA A 369 -28.13 -3.52 -8.73
N THR A 370 -27.85 -2.74 -9.77
CA THR A 370 -26.86 -1.64 -9.75
C THR A 370 -27.33 -0.45 -8.91
N GLN A 371 -28.62 -0.12 -8.98
CA GLN A 371 -29.22 0.93 -8.16
C GLN A 371 -29.20 0.53 -6.69
N LEU A 372 -29.52 -0.74 -6.38
CA LEU A 372 -29.49 -1.25 -5.02
C LEU A 372 -28.06 -1.26 -4.47
N SER A 373 -27.06 -1.68 -5.24
CA SER A 373 -25.66 -1.65 -4.77
C SER A 373 -25.18 -0.22 -4.50
N THR A 374 -25.57 0.74 -5.34
CA THR A 374 -25.27 2.16 -5.14
C THR A 374 -25.93 2.71 -3.87
N GLU A 375 -27.20 2.36 -3.65
CA GLU A 375 -27.95 2.78 -2.46
C GLU A 375 -27.40 2.15 -1.18
N ILE A 376 -27.01 0.88 -1.21
CA ILE A 376 -26.34 0.22 -0.07
C ILE A 376 -25.01 0.90 0.22
N GLN A 377 -24.20 1.18 -0.81
CA GLN A 377 -22.94 1.90 -0.63
C GLN A 377 -23.16 3.28 0.01
N ARG A 378 -24.19 4.02 -0.43
CA ARG A 378 -24.58 5.31 0.16
C ARG A 378 -24.96 5.16 1.63
N ALA A 379 -25.84 4.22 1.95
CA ALA A 379 -26.33 3.98 3.30
C ALA A 379 -25.20 3.57 4.27
N ILE A 380 -24.28 2.71 3.82
CA ILE A 380 -23.09 2.33 4.58
C ILE A 380 -22.21 3.55 4.88
N ASN A 381 -21.84 4.31 3.85
CA ASN A 381 -20.95 5.46 4.04
C ASN A 381 -21.58 6.58 4.89
N SER A 382 -22.90 6.77 4.83
CA SER A 382 -23.61 7.71 5.70
C SER A 382 -23.66 7.20 7.16
N SER A 383 -23.84 5.90 7.39
CA SER A 383 -23.88 5.32 8.74
C SER A 383 -22.52 5.30 9.45
N TYR A 384 -21.43 5.11 8.69
CA TYR A 384 -20.05 5.28 9.16
C TYR A 384 -19.54 6.72 9.02
N GLY A 385 -20.42 7.62 8.59
CA GLY A 385 -20.13 9.01 8.32
C GLY A 385 -19.84 9.83 9.56
N ASP A 386 -19.44 11.07 9.34
CA ASP A 386 -19.27 12.10 10.36
C ASP A 386 -20.45 13.08 10.40
N ASP A 387 -21.59 12.65 9.85
CA ASP A 387 -22.85 13.38 9.89
C ASP A 387 -23.24 13.62 11.36
N LYS A 388 -23.65 14.87 11.62
CA LYS A 388 -24.18 15.29 12.91
C LYS A 388 -25.68 15.47 12.82
N LYS A 389 -26.36 15.20 13.92
CA LYS A 389 -27.77 15.54 14.08
C LYS A 389 -27.93 17.06 14.16
N ILE A 390 -29.08 17.55 13.72
CA ILE A 390 -29.50 18.94 13.87
C ILE A 390 -30.05 19.07 15.29
N GLN A 391 -29.42 19.93 16.09
CA GLN A 391 -29.88 20.22 17.44
C GLN A 391 -30.76 21.47 17.43
N VAL A 392 -31.90 21.42 18.12
CA VAL A 392 -32.80 22.58 18.26
C VAL A 392 -32.63 23.17 19.66
N VAL A 393 -31.93 24.30 19.78
CA VAL A 393 -31.65 24.90 21.10
C VAL A 393 -32.81 25.79 21.56
N GLN A 394 -33.27 25.56 22.79
CA GLN A 394 -34.37 26.33 23.40
C GLN A 394 -34.03 27.82 23.52
N ASN A 395 -34.98 28.69 23.17
CA ASN A 395 -34.87 30.16 23.07
C ASN A 395 -33.88 30.69 22.01
N VAL A 396 -33.30 29.82 21.18
CA VAL A 396 -32.40 30.20 20.08
C VAL A 396 -33.00 29.78 18.75
N ASP A 397 -33.35 28.49 18.63
CA ASP A 397 -33.79 27.85 17.39
C ASP A 397 -35.23 27.30 17.45
N ASP A 398 -35.87 27.35 18.61
CA ASP A 398 -37.16 26.71 18.88
C ASP A 398 -38.35 27.34 18.14
N THR A 399 -38.24 28.60 17.75
CA THR A 399 -39.35 29.36 17.15
C THR A 399 -39.04 29.81 15.73
N LEU A 400 -39.89 29.38 14.79
CA LEU A 400 -39.93 29.86 13.41
C LEU A 400 -41.18 30.73 13.21
N THR A 401 -41.03 31.95 12.71
CA THR A 401 -42.12 32.90 12.48
C THR A 401 -42.33 33.15 10.99
N ILE A 402 -43.58 33.04 10.53
CA ILE A 402 -43.98 33.27 9.14
C ILE A 402 -44.92 34.47 9.09
N ASP A 403 -44.55 35.46 8.28
CA ASP A 403 -45.40 36.63 8.00
C ASP A 403 -45.78 36.65 6.52
N LEU A 404 -47.09 36.65 6.24
CA LEU A 404 -47.65 36.67 4.89
C LEU A 404 -48.07 38.09 4.54
N LEU A 405 -47.56 38.63 3.43
CA LEU A 405 -47.70 40.03 3.09
C LEU A 405 -48.60 40.26 1.87
N LYS A 406 -49.42 41.31 1.96
CA LYS A 406 -50.24 41.85 0.87
C LYS A 406 -49.65 43.15 0.38
N LEU A 407 -49.61 43.31 -0.95
CA LEU A 407 -49.15 44.55 -1.57
C LEU A 407 -50.28 45.59 -1.57
N ASN A 408 -50.02 46.73 -0.95
CA ASN A 408 -50.93 47.88 -0.94
C ASN A 408 -50.88 48.64 -2.27
N ALA A 409 -51.91 49.44 -2.53
CA ALA A 409 -51.99 50.29 -3.73
C ALA A 409 -50.88 51.36 -3.83
N ASP A 410 -50.20 51.66 -2.72
CA ASP A 410 -49.06 52.60 -2.65
C ASP A 410 -47.70 51.92 -2.89
N GLY A 411 -47.69 50.60 -3.15
CA GLY A 411 -46.47 49.82 -3.37
C GLY A 411 -45.77 49.34 -2.10
N THR A 412 -46.32 49.59 -0.90
CA THR A 412 -45.82 49.04 0.37
C THR A 412 -46.47 47.68 0.68
N SER A 413 -45.78 46.80 1.41
CA SER A 413 -46.33 45.49 1.83
C SER A 413 -46.85 45.56 3.27
N THR A 414 -48.03 44.99 3.54
CA THR A 414 -48.59 44.83 4.90
C THR A 414 -48.67 43.35 5.27
N GLY A 415 -48.08 42.99 6.40
CA GLY A 415 -48.11 41.64 6.95
C GLY A 415 -49.37 41.33 7.77
N LEU A 416 -49.38 40.15 8.38
CA LEU A 416 -50.43 39.74 9.31
C LEU A 416 -50.37 40.57 10.60
N THR A 417 -51.53 40.82 11.23
CA THR A 417 -51.58 41.51 12.54
C THR A 417 -50.86 40.72 13.63
N THR A 418 -50.89 39.40 13.53
CA THR A 418 -50.11 38.48 14.35
C THR A 418 -49.48 37.47 13.40
N PRO A 419 -48.15 37.49 13.21
CA PRO A 419 -47.46 36.49 12.42
C PRO A 419 -47.69 35.07 12.95
N ILE A 420 -47.60 34.08 12.07
CA ILE A 420 -47.79 32.68 12.42
C ILE A 420 -46.50 32.18 13.09
N SER A 421 -46.60 31.75 14.34
CA SER A 421 -45.48 31.21 15.10
C SER A 421 -45.53 29.68 15.13
N VAL A 422 -44.40 29.06 14.81
CA VAL A 422 -44.20 27.62 14.71
C VAL A 422 -43.19 27.24 15.77
N ASP A 423 -43.64 26.45 16.73
CA ASP A 423 -42.82 25.91 17.83
C ASP A 423 -42.34 24.51 17.45
N LEU A 424 -41.02 24.36 17.34
CA LEU A 424 -40.30 23.13 16.99
C LEU A 424 -40.02 22.23 18.20
N LEU A 425 -40.35 22.64 19.43
CA LEU A 425 -40.20 21.84 20.65
C LEU A 425 -41.52 21.23 21.14
N THR A 426 -42.60 21.38 20.37
CA THR A 426 -43.87 20.70 20.61
C THR A 426 -43.90 19.35 19.88
N ASP A 427 -44.53 18.34 20.47
CA ASP A 427 -44.65 17.00 19.88
C ASP A 427 -45.29 16.99 18.48
N SER A 428 -44.75 16.13 17.61
CA SER A 428 -45.37 15.74 16.34
C SER A 428 -45.44 14.23 16.24
N TYR A 429 -46.17 13.70 15.26
CA TYR A 429 -46.22 12.25 15.08
C TYR A 429 -44.84 11.63 14.80
N VAL A 430 -43.92 12.40 14.20
CA VAL A 430 -42.53 11.99 13.94
C VAL A 430 -41.75 11.86 15.25
N SER A 431 -41.81 12.86 16.14
CA SER A 431 -41.08 12.79 17.41
C SER A 431 -41.57 11.67 18.31
N THR A 432 -42.89 11.39 18.30
CA THR A 432 -43.47 10.27 19.07
C THR A 432 -43.08 8.90 18.52
N LEU A 433 -42.99 8.74 17.19
CA LEU A 433 -42.60 7.48 16.56
C LEU A 433 -41.13 7.16 16.81
N GLU A 434 -40.28 8.17 16.66
CA GLU A 434 -38.82 8.05 16.77
C GLU A 434 -38.32 8.11 18.23
N GLY A 435 -39.22 8.31 19.20
CA GLY A 435 -38.88 8.38 20.62
C GLY A 435 -38.03 9.61 21.00
N ILE A 436 -38.12 10.70 20.23
CA ILE A 436 -37.37 11.93 20.46
C ILE A 436 -38.00 12.67 21.64
N THR A 437 -37.23 12.84 22.71
CA THR A 437 -37.70 13.57 23.90
C THR A 437 -37.57 15.07 23.66
N LEU A 438 -38.69 15.76 23.45
CA LEU A 438 -38.72 17.21 23.28
C LEU A 438 -38.86 17.98 24.61
N THR A 439 -39.06 17.25 25.71
CA THR A 439 -39.21 17.83 27.05
C THR A 439 -37.86 17.85 27.80
N GLY A 440 -37.22 19.02 27.79
CA GLY A 440 -35.94 19.29 28.47
C GLY A 440 -34.74 19.29 27.53
N ALA A 441 -34.05 20.44 27.45
CA ALA A 441 -32.78 20.74 26.75
C ALA A 441 -32.53 20.08 25.37
N SER A 442 -32.45 20.92 24.33
CA SER A 442 -31.80 20.69 23.04
C SER A 442 -31.96 19.29 22.40
N PRO A 443 -33.14 18.93 21.86
CA PRO A 443 -33.34 17.67 21.13
C PRO A 443 -32.54 17.61 19.83
N ASP A 444 -32.12 16.39 19.48
CA ASP A 444 -31.33 16.09 18.28
C ASP A 444 -32.16 15.32 17.24
N PHE A 445 -32.12 15.77 16.00
CA PHE A 445 -32.84 15.16 14.87
C PHE A 445 -31.86 14.77 13.75
N THR A 446 -32.08 13.64 13.07
CA THR A 446 -31.48 13.48 11.73
C THR A 446 -32.12 14.49 10.77
N ARG A 447 -31.49 14.77 9.61
CA ARG A 447 -32.04 15.73 8.65
C ARG A 447 -33.47 15.38 8.24
N ASP A 448 -33.72 14.13 7.88
CA ASP A 448 -35.03 13.70 7.38
C ASP A 448 -36.08 13.74 8.51
N GLN A 449 -35.70 13.36 9.74
CA GLN A 449 -36.55 13.54 10.93
C GLN A 449 -36.85 15.02 11.19
N PHE A 450 -35.87 15.91 11.06
CA PHE A 450 -36.03 17.34 11.26
C PHE A 450 -36.97 17.96 10.23
N LEU A 451 -36.82 17.63 8.94
CA LEU A 451 -37.69 18.13 7.87
C LEU A 451 -39.12 17.62 8.05
N ALA A 452 -39.29 16.33 8.33
CA ALA A 452 -40.59 15.72 8.59
C ALA A 452 -41.27 16.33 9.82
N HIS A 453 -40.52 16.49 10.92
CA HIS A 453 -41.01 17.14 12.13
C HIS A 453 -41.40 18.60 11.86
N THR A 454 -40.53 19.37 11.18
CA THR A 454 -40.79 20.77 10.83
C THR A 454 -42.01 20.90 9.94
N GLN A 455 -42.19 20.05 8.93
CA GLN A 455 -43.38 20.08 8.06
C GLN A 455 -44.66 19.76 8.85
N ALA A 456 -44.62 18.76 9.73
CA ALA A 456 -45.76 18.44 10.59
C ALA A 456 -46.11 19.63 11.52
N ARG A 457 -45.11 20.26 12.15
CA ARG A 457 -45.30 21.44 13.00
C ARG A 457 -45.81 22.65 12.21
N LEU A 458 -45.33 22.86 10.98
CA LEU A 458 -45.83 23.90 10.08
C LEU A 458 -47.33 23.70 9.81
N ASN A 459 -47.72 22.48 9.43
CA ASN A 459 -49.12 22.14 9.15
C ASN A 459 -50.00 22.34 10.40
N ASP A 460 -49.55 21.87 11.55
CA ASP A 460 -50.26 22.02 12.83
C ASP A 460 -50.40 23.48 13.24
N SER A 461 -49.34 24.29 13.14
CA SER A 461 -49.37 25.72 13.49
C SER A 461 -50.26 26.52 12.55
N LEU A 462 -50.26 26.21 11.26
CA LEU A 462 -51.16 26.83 10.27
C LEU A 462 -52.63 26.47 10.54
N ASN A 463 -52.92 25.19 10.82
CA ASN A 463 -54.25 24.76 11.24
C ASN A 463 -54.68 25.46 12.53
N ASN A 464 -53.81 25.50 13.55
CA ASN A 464 -54.10 26.13 14.84
C ASN A 464 -54.30 27.66 14.73
N TYR A 465 -53.64 28.32 13.77
CA TYR A 465 -53.86 29.73 13.46
C TYR A 465 -55.27 29.97 12.89
N ALA A 466 -55.70 29.11 11.96
CA ALA A 466 -57.03 29.19 11.35
C ALA A 466 -58.16 28.82 12.33
N VAL A 467 -58.01 27.68 13.02
CA VAL A 467 -58.95 27.08 13.96
C VAL A 467 -58.22 26.68 15.23
N THR A 468 -58.62 27.21 16.38
CA THR A 468 -57.98 26.89 17.66
C THR A 468 -58.25 25.43 18.04
N SER A 469 -57.22 24.57 17.96
CA SER A 469 -57.31 23.11 18.10
C SER A 469 -57.97 22.64 19.41
N SER A 470 -57.66 23.29 20.54
CA SER A 470 -58.21 22.91 21.86
C SER A 470 -59.71 23.19 22.03
N SER A 471 -60.26 24.14 21.28
CA SER A 471 -61.65 24.57 21.41
C SER A 471 -62.50 24.34 20.15
N ASP A 472 -61.87 24.00 19.02
CA ASP A 472 -62.44 23.84 17.68
C ASP A 472 -63.28 25.07 17.25
N VAL A 473 -62.68 26.26 17.41
CA VAL A 473 -63.28 27.57 17.11
C VAL A 473 -62.45 28.28 16.05
N VAL A 474 -63.12 28.82 15.03
CA VAL A 474 -62.49 29.64 13.98
C VAL A 474 -61.96 30.95 14.60
N SER A 475 -60.63 31.13 14.59
CA SER A 475 -59.95 32.27 15.22
C SER A 475 -59.49 33.31 14.20
N ALA A 476 -58.60 32.93 13.28
CA ALA A 476 -57.97 33.85 12.33
C ALA A 476 -58.03 33.38 10.87
N ALA A 477 -58.91 32.41 10.54
CA ALA A 477 -59.08 31.91 9.17
C ALA A 477 -59.40 33.02 8.15
N ALA A 478 -60.12 34.07 8.56
CA ALA A 478 -60.41 35.23 7.71
C ALA A 478 -59.17 36.05 7.35
N SER A 479 -58.22 36.17 8.28
CA SER A 479 -56.97 36.95 8.09
C SER A 479 -56.08 36.36 6.99
N ILE A 480 -56.15 35.04 6.80
CA ILE A 480 -55.45 34.30 5.75
C ILE A 480 -56.35 33.93 4.56
N GLY A 481 -57.64 34.27 4.57
CA GLY A 481 -58.57 34.06 3.46
C GLY A 481 -59.12 32.64 3.30
N VAL A 482 -59.07 31.82 4.35
CA VAL A 482 -59.37 30.37 4.30
C VAL A 482 -60.66 29.98 5.03
N GLN A 483 -61.44 30.96 5.47
CA GLN A 483 -62.65 30.78 6.29
C GLN A 483 -63.74 29.87 5.68
N ASN A 484 -63.77 29.70 4.35
CA ASN A 484 -64.69 28.81 3.64
C ASN A 484 -63.99 27.58 3.04
N SER A 485 -62.75 27.34 3.46
CA SER A 485 -61.87 26.31 2.93
C SER A 485 -61.51 25.27 3.99
N LEU A 486 -62.30 25.18 5.07
CA LEU A 486 -62.08 24.23 6.17
C LEU A 486 -62.61 22.84 5.79
N PHE A 487 -62.09 21.79 6.42
CA PHE A 487 -62.54 20.42 6.25
C PHE A 487 -62.41 19.65 7.57
N ALA A 488 -63.20 18.58 7.72
CA ALA A 488 -63.12 17.69 8.87
C ALA A 488 -62.08 16.59 8.64
N GLU A 489 -61.35 16.27 9.70
CA GLU A 489 -60.41 15.16 9.76
C GLU A 489 -60.67 14.34 11.02
N TYR A 490 -60.63 13.02 10.89
CA TYR A 490 -60.63 12.05 11.98
C TYR A 490 -59.31 11.30 11.99
N THR A 491 -58.64 11.25 13.13
CA THR A 491 -57.40 10.46 13.31
C THR A 491 -57.64 9.32 14.29
N GLY A 492 -57.47 8.08 13.85
CA GLY A 492 -57.60 6.91 14.70
C GLY A 492 -56.51 6.79 15.77
N GLY A 493 -56.71 5.87 16.71
CA GLY A 493 -55.67 5.40 17.62
C GLY A 493 -54.56 4.63 16.88
N THR A 494 -53.43 4.40 17.55
CA THR A 494 -52.34 3.57 17.02
C THR A 494 -52.79 2.11 16.95
N MET A 495 -52.65 1.49 15.78
CA MET A 495 -52.98 0.08 15.57
C MET A 495 -52.16 -0.82 16.49
N THR A 496 -52.82 -1.76 17.17
CA THR A 496 -52.16 -2.77 18.03
C THR A 496 -51.48 -3.89 17.23
N GLY A 497 -51.80 -4.02 15.95
CA GLY A 497 -51.25 -5.00 15.01
C GLY A 497 -51.78 -4.75 13.60
N ILE A 498 -51.20 -5.40 12.58
CA ILE A 498 -51.69 -5.32 11.21
C ILE A 498 -52.93 -6.22 11.09
N LEU A 499 -54.04 -5.69 10.57
CA LEU A 499 -55.24 -6.49 10.32
C LEU A 499 -54.99 -7.39 9.11
N GLU A 500 -54.78 -8.69 9.32
CA GLU A 500 -54.47 -9.65 8.24
C GLU A 500 -55.72 -10.12 7.46
N HIS A 501 -56.77 -9.29 7.42
CA HIS A 501 -58.05 -9.61 6.80
C HIS A 501 -58.62 -8.42 6.03
N ASN A 502 -59.35 -8.73 4.95
CA ASN A 502 -60.18 -7.77 4.25
C ASN A 502 -61.37 -7.40 5.14
N GLN A 503 -61.65 -6.11 5.29
CA GLN A 503 -62.79 -5.63 6.05
C GLN A 503 -63.35 -4.34 5.44
N ALA A 504 -64.63 -4.06 5.65
CA ALA A 504 -65.22 -2.78 5.29
C ALA A 504 -66.03 -2.21 6.46
N PHE A 505 -66.04 -0.89 6.59
CA PHE A 505 -66.78 -0.15 7.61
C PHE A 505 -67.65 0.89 6.91
N LYS A 506 -68.91 0.95 7.33
CA LYS A 506 -69.81 2.02 6.92
C LYS A 506 -69.46 3.29 7.69
N ILE A 507 -69.34 4.40 6.97
CA ILE A 507 -69.08 5.74 7.51
C ILE A 507 -70.23 6.65 7.09
N THR A 508 -70.67 7.53 7.97
CA THR A 508 -71.54 8.65 7.61
C THR A 508 -70.75 9.94 7.63
N ARG A 509 -70.90 10.75 6.58
CA ARG A 509 -70.38 12.11 6.49
C ARG A 509 -71.54 13.10 6.59
N ALA A 510 -71.47 14.01 7.56
CA ALA A 510 -72.41 15.12 7.70
C ALA A 510 -72.01 16.28 6.79
N ASN A 511 -72.95 16.80 6.02
CA ASN A 511 -72.80 18.06 5.31
C ASN A 511 -73.80 19.09 5.87
N ALA A 512 -73.29 20.15 6.46
CA ALA A 512 -74.09 21.19 7.09
C ALA A 512 -74.24 22.43 6.20
N THR A 513 -75.41 23.08 6.28
CA THR A 513 -75.64 24.40 5.71
C THR A 513 -75.63 25.44 6.82
N THR A 514 -74.89 26.54 6.64
CA THR A 514 -74.85 27.67 7.56
C THR A 514 -75.61 28.89 7.02
N ASN A 515 -76.16 29.72 7.90
CA ASN A 515 -76.64 31.05 7.53
C ASN A 515 -75.50 32.10 7.52
N ASP A 516 -75.82 33.35 7.15
CA ASP A 516 -74.86 34.47 7.14
C ASP A 516 -74.24 34.78 8.52
N SER A 517 -74.82 34.27 9.61
CA SER A 517 -74.30 34.38 10.98
C SER A 517 -73.48 33.15 11.41
N GLY A 518 -73.20 32.22 10.49
CA GLY A 518 -72.41 31.00 10.75
C GLY A 518 -73.15 29.93 11.55
N THR A 519 -74.45 30.07 11.83
CA THR A 519 -75.21 29.05 12.56
C THR A 519 -75.69 27.95 11.63
N ILE A 520 -75.59 26.69 12.06
CA ILE A 520 -76.08 25.51 11.32
C ILE A 520 -77.60 25.54 11.20
N THR A 521 -78.14 25.43 9.99
CA THR A 521 -79.58 25.47 9.68
C THR A 521 -80.15 24.16 9.14
N ALA A 522 -79.32 23.35 8.48
CA ALA A 522 -79.65 22.02 7.98
C ALA A 522 -78.40 21.13 8.02
N ILE A 523 -78.59 19.82 8.23
CA ILE A 523 -77.54 18.80 8.13
C ILE A 523 -78.10 17.66 7.27
N THR A 524 -77.35 17.27 6.24
CA THR A 524 -77.62 16.10 5.39
C THR A 524 -76.50 15.10 5.54
N ASP A 525 -76.84 13.82 5.66
CA ASP A 525 -75.86 12.76 5.86
C ASP A 525 -75.70 11.94 4.60
N GLU A 526 -74.44 11.68 4.24
CA GLU A 526 -74.05 10.82 3.13
C GLU A 526 -73.41 9.55 3.69
N GLU A 527 -73.82 8.40 3.19
CA GLU A 527 -73.14 7.14 3.49
C GLU A 527 -71.90 7.00 2.61
N LYS A 528 -70.86 6.42 3.21
CA LYS A 528 -69.56 6.13 2.61
C LYS A 528 -69.08 4.79 3.12
N TYR A 529 -68.17 4.15 2.40
CA TYR A 529 -67.67 2.82 2.76
C TYR A 529 -66.15 2.82 2.79
N LEU A 530 -65.58 2.75 3.99
CA LEU A 530 -64.14 2.57 4.18
C LEU A 530 -63.79 1.09 4.03
N THR A 531 -62.99 0.78 3.03
CA THR A 531 -62.50 -0.57 2.77
C THR A 531 -61.05 -0.69 3.23
N HIS A 532 -60.77 -1.67 4.08
CA HIS A 532 -59.44 -2.16 4.39
C HIS A 532 -59.21 -3.44 3.57
N SER A 533 -58.37 -3.35 2.55
CA SER A 533 -57.92 -4.52 1.79
C SER A 533 -56.57 -4.99 2.30
N TYR A 534 -56.40 -6.29 2.46
CA TYR A 534 -55.15 -6.97 2.76
C TYR A 534 -54.74 -7.92 1.61
N TYR A 535 -55.06 -7.55 0.38
CA TYR A 535 -54.68 -8.32 -0.80
C TYR A 535 -53.15 -8.31 -0.99
N GLY A 536 -52.56 -9.48 -1.28
CA GLY A 536 -51.11 -9.61 -1.44
C GLY A 536 -50.30 -9.32 -0.16
N LYS A 537 -50.95 -9.34 1.01
CA LYS A 537 -50.36 -8.96 2.31
C LYS A 537 -49.89 -7.50 2.39
N SER A 538 -50.42 -6.63 1.53
CA SER A 538 -50.16 -5.19 1.55
C SER A 538 -51.44 -4.45 1.90
N PRO A 539 -51.55 -3.87 3.12
CA PRO A 539 -52.78 -3.21 3.55
C PRO A 539 -53.04 -1.93 2.74
N GLN A 540 -54.26 -1.76 2.25
CA GLN A 540 -54.70 -0.58 1.51
C GLN A 540 -56.03 -0.07 2.06
N LEU A 541 -56.16 1.25 2.14
CA LEU A 541 -57.37 1.94 2.55
C LEU A 541 -57.96 2.71 1.36
N HIS A 542 -59.25 2.51 1.10
CA HIS A 542 -59.99 3.29 0.09
C HIS A 542 -61.40 3.56 0.61
N VAL A 543 -61.96 4.72 0.26
CA VAL A 543 -63.34 5.08 0.59
C VAL A 543 -64.16 5.10 -0.70
N TYR A 544 -65.28 4.40 -0.69
CA TYR A 544 -66.21 4.28 -1.82
C TYR A 544 -67.55 4.95 -1.49
N ASP A 545 -68.22 5.49 -2.50
CA ASP A 545 -69.54 6.12 -2.35
C ASP A 545 -70.67 5.08 -2.41
N GLU A 546 -70.50 3.99 -3.15
CA GLU A 546 -71.54 2.96 -3.37
C GLU A 546 -71.08 1.56 -2.93
N ALA A 547 -72.03 0.72 -2.52
CA ALA A 547 -71.80 -0.67 -2.14
C ALA A 547 -72.98 -1.59 -2.50
N ASP A 548 -72.77 -2.50 -3.44
CA ASP A 548 -73.77 -3.45 -3.92
C ASP A 548 -73.57 -4.84 -3.33
N THR A 549 -74.65 -5.45 -2.83
CA THR A 549 -74.60 -6.80 -2.28
C THR A 549 -74.66 -7.85 -3.39
N MET A 550 -73.73 -8.80 -3.38
CA MET A 550 -73.69 -9.88 -4.36
C MET A 550 -74.83 -10.88 -4.14
N GLY A 551 -75.30 -11.49 -5.22
CA GLY A 551 -76.43 -12.41 -5.20
C GLY A 551 -76.28 -13.52 -6.22
N ALA A 552 -76.97 -14.64 -6.01
CA ALA A 552 -76.85 -15.83 -6.86
C ALA A 552 -77.26 -15.55 -8.32
N GLY A 553 -76.39 -15.93 -9.26
CA GLY A 553 -76.71 -16.09 -10.67
C GLY A 553 -77.62 -17.29 -10.94
N ASN A 554 -77.98 -17.51 -12.21
CA ASN A 554 -78.84 -18.63 -12.61
C ASN A 554 -78.25 -20.01 -12.26
N SER A 555 -76.92 -20.13 -12.24
CA SER A 555 -76.19 -21.34 -11.85
C SER A 555 -76.09 -21.56 -10.33
N GLY A 556 -76.56 -20.62 -9.50
CA GLY A 556 -76.41 -20.65 -8.04
C GLY A 556 -75.08 -20.10 -7.52
N ASN A 557 -74.20 -19.65 -8.42
CA ASN A 557 -72.89 -19.05 -8.11
C ASN A 557 -72.98 -17.53 -7.95
N ILE A 558 -72.11 -16.96 -7.14
CA ILE A 558 -71.91 -15.51 -6.95
C ILE A 558 -70.67 -14.99 -7.68
N VAL A 559 -69.69 -15.86 -7.91
CA VAL A 559 -68.47 -15.59 -8.69
C VAL A 559 -68.27 -16.74 -9.66
N GLU A 560 -67.99 -16.42 -10.92
CA GLU A 560 -67.58 -17.38 -11.95
C GLU A 560 -66.33 -16.83 -12.66
N TYR A 561 -65.22 -17.58 -12.64
CA TYR A 561 -64.00 -17.24 -13.35
C TYR A 561 -63.84 -18.14 -14.58
N ASP A 562 -63.60 -17.51 -15.74
CA ASP A 562 -63.33 -18.17 -17.02
C ASP A 562 -61.88 -17.89 -17.44
N GLN A 563 -61.07 -18.94 -17.44
CA GLN A 563 -59.66 -18.90 -17.81
C GLN A 563 -59.45 -18.68 -19.31
N SER A 564 -60.35 -19.18 -20.14
CA SER A 564 -60.23 -19.05 -21.60
C SER A 564 -60.46 -17.62 -22.08
N GLU A 565 -61.35 -16.88 -21.40
CA GLU A 565 -61.65 -15.49 -21.68
C GLU A 565 -60.84 -14.51 -20.82
N ASN A 566 -60.15 -14.99 -19.76
CA ASN A 566 -59.52 -14.15 -18.74
C ASN A 566 -60.50 -13.13 -18.14
N THR A 567 -61.68 -13.61 -17.76
CA THR A 567 -62.74 -12.78 -17.18
C THR A 567 -63.29 -13.41 -15.91
N VAL A 568 -63.71 -12.55 -14.99
CA VAL A 568 -64.43 -12.95 -13.78
C VAL A 568 -65.78 -12.25 -13.75
N LYS A 569 -66.85 -13.00 -13.46
CA LYS A 569 -68.22 -12.50 -13.33
C LYS A 569 -68.61 -12.45 -11.87
N PHE A 570 -69.05 -11.28 -11.41
CA PHE A 570 -69.67 -11.08 -10.11
C PHE A 570 -71.18 -10.91 -10.30
N TYR A 571 -71.97 -11.72 -9.62
CA TYR A 571 -73.43 -11.73 -9.75
C TYR A 571 -74.12 -10.93 -8.63
N PHE A 572 -75.25 -10.30 -8.96
CA PHE A 572 -76.04 -9.43 -8.05
C PHE A 572 -77.49 -9.88 -7.91
N GLY A 573 -77.80 -11.12 -8.33
CA GLY A 573 -79.17 -11.63 -8.29
C GLY A 573 -80.10 -10.78 -9.18
N THR A 574 -81.26 -10.36 -8.66
CA THR A 574 -82.24 -9.56 -9.43
C THR A 574 -82.03 -8.05 -9.31
N ASN A 575 -81.04 -7.61 -8.55
CA ASN A 575 -80.77 -6.20 -8.33
C ASN A 575 -79.76 -5.72 -9.37
N ASP A 576 -80.08 -4.64 -10.08
CA ASP A 576 -79.15 -3.99 -11.01
C ASP A 576 -78.17 -3.15 -10.19
N PRO A 577 -76.85 -3.44 -10.22
CA PRO A 577 -75.86 -2.66 -9.47
C PRO A 577 -75.55 -1.30 -10.15
N ALA A 578 -76.15 -1.01 -11.32
CA ALA A 578 -75.94 0.23 -12.08
C ALA A 578 -74.47 0.58 -12.45
N LEU A 579 -73.55 -0.37 -12.29
CA LEU A 579 -72.12 -0.22 -12.61
C LEU A 579 -71.87 -0.03 -14.11
N THR A 580 -70.92 0.84 -14.45
CA THR A 580 -70.61 1.21 -15.84
C THR A 580 -69.31 0.59 -16.37
N VAL A 581 -69.17 0.52 -17.69
CA VAL A 581 -67.94 0.01 -18.32
C VAL A 581 -66.77 0.95 -18.05
N ASN A 582 -65.61 0.39 -17.72
CA ASN A 582 -64.38 1.03 -17.26
C ASN A 582 -64.40 1.53 -15.80
N GLU A 583 -65.48 1.28 -15.06
CA GLU A 583 -65.53 1.58 -13.64
C GLU A 583 -64.61 0.64 -12.85
N LYS A 584 -63.95 1.19 -11.83
CA LYS A 584 -63.11 0.43 -10.91
C LYS A 584 -63.92 0.00 -9.71
N ILE A 585 -63.95 -1.29 -9.46
CA ILE A 585 -64.72 -1.90 -8.38
C ILE A 585 -63.82 -2.75 -7.48
N ARG A 586 -64.20 -2.93 -6.22
CA ARG A 586 -63.48 -3.76 -5.27
C ARG A 586 -64.41 -4.76 -4.62
N ALA A 587 -64.09 -6.05 -4.74
CA ALA A 587 -64.86 -7.11 -4.09
C ALA A 587 -64.34 -7.34 -2.67
N LEU A 588 -65.18 -7.21 -1.66
CA LEU A 588 -64.85 -7.63 -0.28
C LEU A 588 -66.00 -8.40 0.34
N GLY A 589 -65.66 -9.35 1.20
CA GLY A 589 -66.64 -10.07 2.01
C GLY A 589 -66.13 -11.43 2.44
N LEU A 590 -67.02 -12.17 3.09
CA LEU A 590 -66.78 -13.56 3.45
C LEU A 590 -67.35 -14.48 2.38
N PHE A 591 -66.48 -14.99 1.50
CA PHE A 591 -66.84 -15.84 0.35
C PHE A 591 -66.82 -17.34 0.67
N ASP A 592 -67.00 -17.74 1.94
CA ASP A 592 -66.82 -19.13 2.42
C ASP A 592 -68.09 -19.78 3.00
N ALA A 593 -68.35 -21.03 2.61
CA ALA A 593 -69.35 -21.93 3.21
C ALA A 593 -68.73 -23.15 3.96
N SER A 594 -67.43 -23.43 3.77
CA SER A 594 -66.64 -24.54 4.32
C SER A 594 -65.15 -24.27 4.08
N ALA A 595 -64.31 -24.35 5.13
CA ALA A 595 -62.87 -24.03 5.22
C ALA A 595 -61.90 -24.54 4.11
N THR A 596 -62.38 -25.22 3.07
CA THR A 596 -61.69 -25.66 1.86
C THR A 596 -61.74 -24.68 0.68
N ASP A 597 -62.68 -23.71 0.63
CA ASP A 597 -62.83 -22.78 -0.52
C ASP A 597 -62.05 -21.46 -0.38
N THR A 598 -61.23 -21.34 0.67
CA THR A 598 -60.40 -20.16 0.95
C THR A 598 -59.41 -19.86 -0.18
N THR A 599 -58.94 -20.89 -0.90
CA THR A 599 -57.96 -20.78 -1.99
C THR A 599 -58.50 -19.99 -3.18
N ASN A 600 -59.75 -20.22 -3.58
CA ASN A 600 -60.38 -19.53 -4.72
C ASN A 600 -60.75 -18.10 -4.35
N SER A 601 -61.25 -17.89 -3.13
CA SER A 601 -61.62 -16.56 -2.63
C SER A 601 -60.44 -15.58 -2.57
N ALA A 602 -59.22 -16.07 -2.35
CA ALA A 602 -58.02 -15.25 -2.23
C ALA A 602 -57.61 -14.52 -3.53
N PHE A 603 -58.06 -14.98 -4.71
CA PHE A 603 -57.69 -14.37 -5.99
C PHE A 603 -58.40 -13.04 -6.28
N PHE A 604 -59.59 -12.83 -5.70
CA PHE A 604 -60.41 -11.65 -5.96
C PHE A 604 -60.80 -10.87 -4.69
N ASN A 605 -60.85 -11.50 -3.52
CA ASN A 605 -61.25 -10.82 -2.29
C ASN A 605 -60.21 -9.75 -1.88
N GLY A 606 -60.66 -8.51 -1.71
CA GLY A 606 -59.82 -7.34 -1.44
C GLY A 606 -59.20 -6.70 -2.69
N ARG A 607 -59.37 -7.30 -3.88
CA ARG A 607 -58.73 -6.84 -5.10
C ARG A 607 -59.61 -5.87 -5.89
N GLU A 608 -58.96 -4.92 -6.56
CA GLU A 608 -59.62 -4.00 -7.51
C GLU A 608 -59.72 -4.62 -8.91
N PHE A 609 -60.86 -4.41 -9.57
CA PHE A 609 -61.18 -4.88 -10.91
C PHE A 609 -61.71 -3.74 -11.77
N THR A 610 -61.49 -3.82 -13.08
CA THR A 610 -62.12 -2.92 -14.05
C THR A 610 -63.27 -3.64 -14.74
N VAL A 611 -64.46 -3.06 -14.67
CA VAL A 611 -65.66 -3.58 -15.32
C VAL A 611 -65.52 -3.48 -16.83
N ILE A 612 -65.64 -4.61 -17.54
CA ILE A 612 -65.65 -4.65 -19.00
C ILE A 612 -67.06 -4.75 -19.57
N ARG A 613 -68.00 -5.33 -18.80
CA ARG A 613 -69.40 -5.48 -19.21
C ARG A 613 -70.31 -5.64 -18.00
N ALA A 614 -71.46 -4.98 -18.01
CA ALA A 614 -72.58 -5.26 -17.12
C ALA A 614 -73.75 -5.78 -17.95
N ALA A 615 -74.35 -6.92 -17.57
CA ALA A 615 -75.42 -7.55 -18.33
C ALA A 615 -76.31 -8.45 -17.43
N GLN A 616 -77.36 -9.02 -18.03
CA GLN A 616 -78.18 -10.06 -17.39
C GLN A 616 -77.86 -11.44 -17.98
N ASP A 617 -77.86 -12.46 -17.14
CA ASP A 617 -77.78 -13.85 -17.56
C ASP A 617 -79.12 -14.38 -18.10
N SER A 618 -79.15 -15.64 -18.52
CA SER A 618 -80.35 -16.30 -19.04
C SER A 618 -81.49 -16.47 -18.03
N GLY A 619 -81.23 -16.25 -16.74
CA GLY A 619 -82.19 -16.28 -15.63
C GLY A 619 -82.65 -14.88 -15.19
N ASN A 620 -82.38 -13.83 -15.98
CA ASN A 620 -82.58 -12.42 -15.62
C ASN A 620 -81.84 -12.01 -14.32
N LYS A 621 -80.67 -12.61 -14.06
CA LYS A 621 -79.80 -12.21 -12.97
C LYS A 621 -78.72 -11.27 -13.48
N TYR A 622 -78.50 -10.15 -12.81
CA TYR A 622 -77.47 -9.19 -13.16
C TYR A 622 -76.09 -9.72 -12.80
N PHE A 623 -75.13 -9.49 -13.68
CA PHE A 623 -73.72 -9.73 -13.44
C PHE A 623 -72.87 -8.61 -14.03
N VAL A 624 -71.73 -8.37 -13.40
CA VAL A 624 -70.64 -7.59 -14.00
C VAL A 624 -69.47 -8.50 -14.29
N GLU A 625 -68.96 -8.39 -15.50
CA GLU A 625 -67.79 -9.08 -15.98
C GLU A 625 -66.61 -8.12 -15.91
N CYS A 626 -65.52 -8.60 -15.35
CA CYS A 626 -64.28 -7.86 -15.17
C CYS A 626 -63.14 -8.60 -15.85
N SER A 627 -62.17 -7.85 -16.39
CA SER A 627 -60.96 -8.46 -16.94
C SER A 627 -60.03 -8.95 -15.82
N THR A 628 -59.46 -10.13 -16.00
CA THR A 628 -58.38 -10.69 -15.15
C THR A 628 -57.05 -10.77 -15.89
N SER A 629 -56.93 -10.11 -17.05
CA SER A 629 -55.72 -10.11 -17.87
C SER A 629 -54.55 -9.52 -17.11
N GLY A 630 -53.45 -10.27 -16.99
CA GLY A 630 -52.26 -9.84 -16.25
C GLY A 630 -52.42 -9.88 -14.72
N MET A 631 -53.50 -10.50 -14.21
CA MET A 631 -53.82 -10.50 -12.77
C MET A 631 -53.40 -11.78 -12.03
N ASN A 632 -52.61 -12.68 -12.61
CA ASN A 632 -52.13 -13.92 -11.93
C ASN A 632 -53.27 -14.77 -11.32
N PHE A 633 -54.35 -14.93 -12.07
CA PHE A 633 -55.42 -15.87 -11.76
C PHE A 633 -54.99 -17.31 -12.10
N PRO A 634 -55.61 -18.34 -11.50
CA PRO A 634 -55.23 -19.74 -11.75
C PRO A 634 -55.48 -20.17 -13.20
N ASP A 635 -54.71 -21.15 -13.67
CA ASP A 635 -54.87 -21.72 -15.03
C ASP A 635 -56.10 -22.65 -15.17
N ALA A 636 -57.07 -22.55 -14.26
CA ALA A 636 -58.30 -23.34 -14.25
C ALA A 636 -59.50 -22.50 -13.81
N ASP A 637 -60.64 -22.75 -14.43
CA ASP A 637 -61.92 -22.15 -14.06
C ASP A 637 -62.29 -22.51 -12.61
N PHE A 638 -62.89 -21.55 -11.90
CA PHE A 638 -63.46 -21.78 -10.57
C PHE A 638 -64.75 -21.00 -10.38
N ASN A 639 -65.62 -21.53 -9.52
CA ASN A 639 -66.91 -20.92 -9.21
C ASN A 639 -67.11 -20.90 -7.69
N ILE A 640 -67.83 -19.89 -7.19
CA ILE A 640 -68.16 -19.77 -5.76
C ILE A 640 -69.67 -19.71 -5.60
N ALA A 641 -70.21 -20.58 -4.74
CA ALA A 641 -71.65 -20.70 -4.49
C ALA A 641 -72.17 -19.60 -3.54
N ALA A 642 -73.46 -19.28 -3.64
CA ALA A 642 -74.11 -18.21 -2.86
C ALA A 642 -74.39 -18.51 -1.35
N THR A 643 -73.84 -19.59 -0.77
CA THR A 643 -74.26 -20.05 0.57
C THR A 643 -73.53 -19.31 1.69
N ASN A 644 -74.26 -18.63 2.59
CA ASN A 644 -73.72 -17.90 3.75
C ASN A 644 -72.65 -16.83 3.42
N ASN A 645 -72.70 -16.24 2.22
CA ASN A 645 -71.75 -15.23 1.76
C ASN A 645 -72.25 -13.79 2.01
N ASP A 646 -71.38 -12.95 2.57
CA ASP A 646 -71.61 -11.51 2.78
C ASP A 646 -70.85 -10.64 1.75
N GLY A 647 -70.49 -11.22 0.60
CA GLY A 647 -69.78 -10.55 -0.48
C GLY A 647 -70.49 -9.30 -0.99
N LYS A 648 -69.77 -8.19 -1.03
CA LYS A 648 -70.20 -6.91 -1.60
C LYS A 648 -69.16 -6.40 -2.60
N ILE A 649 -69.65 -5.60 -3.53
CA ILE A 649 -68.83 -4.87 -4.49
C ILE A 649 -68.92 -3.40 -4.13
N TYR A 650 -67.77 -2.80 -3.87
CA TYR A 650 -67.64 -1.37 -3.59
C TYR A 650 -67.19 -0.67 -4.86
N SER A 651 -67.87 0.42 -5.20
CA SER A 651 -67.71 1.13 -6.47
C SER A 651 -67.80 2.64 -6.27
N GLU A 652 -67.46 3.42 -7.29
CA GLU A 652 -67.29 4.88 -7.20
C GLU A 652 -66.32 5.32 -6.08
N LEU A 653 -65.02 5.40 -6.39
CA LEU A 653 -64.04 5.93 -5.42
C LEU A 653 -64.44 7.36 -5.00
N SER A 654 -64.57 7.58 -3.70
CA SER A 654 -65.16 8.81 -3.18
C SER A 654 -64.31 10.03 -3.55
N THR A 655 -64.98 11.06 -4.08
CA THR A 655 -64.37 12.36 -4.36
C THR A 655 -64.53 13.35 -3.21
N SER A 656 -65.18 12.91 -2.13
CA SER A 656 -65.51 13.73 -0.96
C SER A 656 -64.81 13.33 0.32
N VAL A 657 -64.39 12.06 0.44
CA VAL A 657 -63.69 11.53 1.61
C VAL A 657 -62.56 10.62 1.14
N GLU A 658 -61.41 10.70 1.80
CA GLU A 658 -60.35 9.71 1.63
C GLU A 658 -59.87 9.16 2.98
N ALA A 659 -59.20 8.01 2.93
CA ALA A 659 -58.53 7.41 4.07
C ALA A 659 -57.09 7.00 3.73
N PHE A 660 -56.17 7.19 4.66
CA PHE A 660 -54.76 6.78 4.51
C PHE A 660 -54.12 6.54 5.87
N PHE A 661 -52.96 5.87 5.89
CA PHE A 661 -52.15 5.72 7.10
C PHE A 661 -51.27 6.97 7.30
N GLN A 662 -51.33 7.59 8.48
CA GLN A 662 -50.55 8.81 8.77
C GLN A 662 -49.06 8.53 8.67
N GLY A 663 -48.35 9.32 7.84
CA GLY A 663 -46.91 9.22 7.64
C GLY A 663 -46.46 8.14 6.64
N ALA A 664 -47.39 7.48 5.94
CA ALA A 664 -47.09 6.39 5.00
C ALA A 664 -46.53 6.84 3.63
N SER A 665 -46.70 8.11 3.24
CA SER A 665 -46.12 8.66 2.01
C SER A 665 -46.10 10.19 2.04
N ASP A 666 -45.08 10.81 1.46
CA ASP A 666 -44.94 12.27 1.22
C ASP A 666 -45.08 13.15 2.48
N VAL A 667 -44.34 12.82 3.53
CA VAL A 667 -44.33 13.60 4.80
C VAL A 667 -43.80 15.03 4.63
N TYR A 668 -42.90 15.23 3.68
CA TYR A 668 -42.43 16.51 3.16
C TYR A 668 -42.09 16.33 1.68
N LYS A 669 -41.90 17.44 0.95
CA LYS A 669 -41.60 17.39 -0.49
C LYS A 669 -40.29 16.66 -0.77
N GLY A 670 -40.37 15.55 -1.50
CA GLY A 670 -39.23 14.69 -1.78
C GLY A 670 -38.78 13.85 -0.58
N ALA A 671 -39.70 13.50 0.32
CA ALA A 671 -39.42 12.59 1.42
C ALA A 671 -39.07 11.20 0.90
N ASP A 672 -37.83 10.78 1.14
CA ASP A 672 -37.35 9.45 0.79
C ASP A 672 -37.66 8.41 1.88
N VAL A 673 -38.11 8.83 3.06
CA VAL A 673 -38.35 7.96 4.22
C VAL A 673 -39.79 8.12 4.69
N ASN A 674 -40.43 6.98 4.98
CA ASN A 674 -41.78 6.95 5.55
C ASN A 674 -41.72 7.00 7.08
N PHE A 675 -42.61 7.77 7.69
CA PHE A 675 -42.75 7.91 9.15
C PHE A 675 -44.14 7.44 9.62
N SER A 676 -44.55 6.28 9.11
CA SER A 676 -45.87 5.71 9.37
C SER A 676 -46.03 5.34 10.85
N ASN A 677 -46.94 6.03 11.55
CA ASN A 677 -47.19 5.79 12.98
C ASN A 677 -48.35 4.82 13.24
N LYS A 678 -48.79 4.10 12.20
CA LYS A 678 -49.88 3.12 12.23
C LYS A 678 -51.21 3.72 12.71
N LYS A 679 -51.53 4.96 12.37
CA LYS A 679 -52.85 5.57 12.60
C LYS A 679 -53.59 5.74 11.28
N VAL A 680 -54.88 5.43 11.28
CA VAL A 680 -55.76 5.70 10.13
C VAL A 680 -56.25 7.14 10.19
N VAL A 681 -56.08 7.88 9.12
CA VAL A 681 -56.64 9.23 8.95
C VAL A 681 -57.76 9.17 7.94
N LEU A 682 -58.89 9.76 8.29
CA LEU A 682 -60.07 9.95 7.45
C LEU A 682 -60.28 11.46 7.30
N ARG A 683 -60.40 11.97 6.07
CA ARG A 683 -60.60 13.41 5.86
C ARG A 683 -61.48 13.71 4.68
N GLU A 684 -62.10 14.88 4.69
CA GLU A 684 -62.83 15.37 3.53
C GLU A 684 -61.86 15.91 2.46
N ILE A 685 -62.19 15.70 1.19
CA ILE A 685 -61.40 16.13 0.03
C ILE A 685 -62.26 16.81 -1.03
N GLY A 686 -61.60 17.52 -1.94
CA GLY A 686 -62.25 18.22 -3.04
C GLY A 686 -62.79 19.60 -2.67
N THR A 687 -62.64 20.56 -3.58
CA THR A 687 -62.98 21.97 -3.34
C THR A 687 -64.46 22.20 -3.00
N ALA A 688 -65.37 21.36 -3.52
CA ALA A 688 -66.80 21.47 -3.27
C ALA A 688 -67.22 21.05 -1.85
N ASN A 689 -66.36 20.31 -1.15
CA ASN A 689 -66.63 19.76 0.18
C ASN A 689 -66.02 20.60 1.29
N LYS A 690 -65.21 21.61 0.96
CA LYS A 690 -64.68 22.56 1.94
C LYS A 690 -65.78 23.50 2.43
N HIS A 691 -65.73 23.86 3.71
CA HIS A 691 -66.80 24.59 4.38
C HIS A 691 -66.28 25.61 5.39
N ALA A 692 -67.22 26.26 6.10
CA ALA A 692 -66.96 27.33 7.06
C ALA A 692 -67.38 26.98 8.50
N TYR A 693 -67.94 25.78 8.71
CA TYR A 693 -68.34 25.30 10.02
C TYR A 693 -67.26 24.39 10.61
N THR A 694 -67.27 24.23 11.93
CA THR A 694 -66.35 23.31 12.60
C THR A 694 -67.07 22.02 13.00
N ASN A 695 -66.30 20.96 13.27
CA ASN A 695 -66.86 19.70 13.75
C ASN A 695 -67.68 19.90 15.03
N LYS A 696 -67.20 20.72 15.96
CA LYS A 696 -67.91 21.07 17.19
C LYS A 696 -69.23 21.80 16.93
N MET A 697 -69.34 22.60 15.88
CA MET A 697 -70.59 23.27 15.51
C MET A 697 -71.64 22.26 15.02
N VAL A 698 -71.22 21.19 14.36
CA VAL A 698 -72.09 20.08 13.93
C VAL A 698 -72.45 19.17 15.10
N ASP A 699 -71.46 18.75 15.90
CA ASP A 699 -71.58 17.89 17.08
C ASP A 699 -72.44 18.53 18.20
N SER A 700 -72.42 19.85 18.35
CA SER A 700 -73.26 20.57 19.32
C SER A 700 -74.60 21.08 18.74
N SER A 701 -74.88 20.79 17.47
CA SER A 701 -76.10 21.25 16.79
C SER A 701 -77.34 20.53 17.30
N THR A 702 -78.45 21.25 17.46
CA THR A 702 -79.77 20.66 17.75
C THR A 702 -80.61 20.44 16.48
N VAL A 703 -80.02 20.66 15.30
CA VAL A 703 -80.71 20.48 14.01
C VAL A 703 -80.95 18.99 13.77
N ALA A 704 -82.18 18.64 13.38
CA ALA A 704 -82.55 17.26 13.09
C ALA A 704 -81.78 16.73 11.87
N ARG A 705 -81.28 15.50 11.98
CA ARG A 705 -80.62 14.75 10.90
C ARG A 705 -81.61 13.80 10.25
N ALA A 706 -81.53 13.64 8.93
CA ALA A 706 -82.53 12.92 8.14
C ALA A 706 -82.34 11.39 8.11
N HIS A 707 -81.21 10.87 8.62
CA HIS A 707 -80.75 9.50 8.37
C HIS A 707 -80.74 8.61 9.62
N GLY A 708 -81.39 7.44 9.57
CA GLY A 708 -81.86 6.69 10.74
C GLY A 708 -80.82 5.99 11.64
N SER A 709 -79.53 6.03 11.30
CA SER A 709 -78.44 5.53 12.16
C SER A 709 -77.67 6.64 12.86
N VAL A 710 -78.08 7.90 12.66
CA VAL A 710 -77.35 9.09 13.08
C VAL A 710 -78.20 9.93 14.02
N SER A 711 -77.64 10.30 15.17
CA SER A 711 -78.32 11.05 16.21
C SER A 711 -78.07 12.56 16.09
N VAL A 712 -78.99 13.36 16.63
CA VAL A 712 -78.77 14.81 16.79
C VAL A 712 -77.59 15.01 17.73
N GLY A 713 -76.61 15.79 17.29
CA GLY A 713 -75.37 16.03 18.01
C GLY A 713 -74.31 14.94 17.86
N ASP A 714 -74.41 14.08 16.84
CA ASP A 714 -73.28 13.27 16.38
C ASP A 714 -72.34 14.15 15.52
N PRO A 715 -71.03 13.83 15.46
CA PRO A 715 -70.06 14.65 14.75
C PRO A 715 -70.13 14.49 13.21
N ILE A 716 -69.22 15.15 12.49
CA ILE A 716 -69.19 15.13 11.01
C ILE A 716 -68.95 13.72 10.46
N PHE A 717 -68.04 12.95 11.05
CA PHE A 717 -67.77 11.56 10.67
C PHE A 717 -68.31 10.62 11.73
N GLY A 718 -69.24 9.74 11.34
CA GLY A 718 -69.69 8.62 12.17
C GLY A 718 -69.15 7.32 11.61
N ILE A 719 -68.41 6.55 12.40
CA ILE A 719 -67.86 5.25 11.98
C ILE A 719 -68.74 4.16 12.56
N HIS A 720 -69.34 3.32 11.72
CA HIS A 720 -70.26 2.26 12.13
C HIS A 720 -69.56 0.91 12.23
N SER A 721 -70.32 -0.09 12.69
CA SER A 721 -69.87 -1.48 12.72
C SER A 721 -69.38 -1.98 11.36
N ALA A 722 -68.54 -3.01 11.39
CA ALA A 722 -68.08 -3.68 10.19
C ALA A 722 -69.25 -4.23 9.35
N GLU A 723 -69.09 -4.21 8.03
CA GLU A 723 -70.12 -4.60 7.05
C GLU A 723 -70.32 -6.11 6.94
N PHE A 724 -69.34 -6.91 7.37
CA PHE A 724 -69.40 -8.38 7.37
C PHE A 724 -68.52 -9.01 8.47
N ASN A 725 -68.86 -10.24 8.85
CA ASN A 725 -68.12 -10.98 9.87
C ASN A 725 -66.93 -11.76 9.27
N ILE A 726 -65.79 -11.79 9.95
CA ILE A 726 -64.56 -12.45 9.46
C ILE A 726 -64.55 -13.97 9.74
N ASN A 727 -65.51 -14.53 10.49
CA ASN A 727 -65.68 -15.97 10.71
C ASN A 727 -67.16 -16.36 10.82
N GLY A 728 -67.58 -17.44 10.13
CA GLY A 728 -68.96 -17.95 10.09
C GLY A 728 -69.57 -18.46 11.41
N SER A 729 -68.92 -18.23 12.55
CA SER A 729 -69.48 -18.37 13.89
C SER A 729 -68.77 -17.39 14.81
N ALA A 730 -69.49 -16.34 15.24
CA ALA A 730 -69.08 -15.31 16.22
C ALA A 730 -67.58 -14.91 16.18
N ALA A 731 -67.26 -13.86 15.40
CA ALA A 731 -65.91 -13.30 15.28
C ALA A 731 -65.31 -12.98 16.66
N SER A 732 -64.10 -13.45 16.95
CA SER A 732 -63.36 -13.13 18.19
C SER A 732 -62.39 -11.95 18.05
N ILE A 733 -62.31 -11.34 16.85
CA ILE A 733 -61.38 -10.25 16.55
C ILE A 733 -62.18 -8.95 16.42
N ASN A 734 -61.84 -7.94 17.22
CA ASN A 734 -62.40 -6.59 17.11
C ASN A 734 -61.63 -5.80 16.02
N THR A 735 -62.10 -5.82 14.78
CA THR A 735 -61.39 -5.22 13.65
C THR A 735 -61.29 -3.70 13.74
N SER A 736 -62.33 -3.05 14.27
CA SER A 736 -62.34 -1.61 14.53
C SER A 736 -61.26 -1.21 15.54
N GLN A 737 -61.02 -2.03 16.57
CA GLN A 737 -59.96 -1.80 17.55
C GLN A 737 -58.57 -2.05 16.97
N VAL A 738 -58.38 -3.10 16.17
CA VAL A 738 -57.09 -3.41 15.53
C VAL A 738 -56.67 -2.28 14.58
N LEU A 739 -57.61 -1.72 13.80
CA LEU A 739 -57.36 -0.58 12.92
C LEU A 739 -57.27 0.77 13.65
N GLY A 740 -57.43 0.78 14.98
CA GLY A 740 -57.43 2.01 15.77
C GLY A 740 -58.64 2.91 15.49
N LEU A 741 -59.68 2.39 14.84
CA LEU A 741 -60.91 3.12 14.61
C LEU A 741 -61.73 3.20 15.91
N GLY A 742 -61.82 2.13 16.73
CA GLY A 742 -62.68 2.00 17.92
C GLY A 742 -62.05 2.26 19.30
N SER A 743 -62.90 2.57 20.30
CA SER A 743 -62.50 2.89 21.68
C SER A 743 -62.87 1.84 22.75
N ASP A 744 -63.76 0.88 22.47
CA ASP A 744 -64.29 -0.05 23.47
C ASP A 744 -63.83 -1.51 23.26
N ALA A 745 -63.03 -2.03 24.21
CA ALA A 745 -62.56 -3.41 24.22
C ALA A 745 -63.67 -4.46 24.48
N GLY A 746 -64.90 -4.02 24.81
CA GLY A 746 -66.00 -4.89 25.29
C GLY A 746 -67.06 -5.26 24.24
N SER A 747 -67.08 -4.60 23.08
CA SER A 747 -68.03 -4.87 22.00
C SER A 747 -67.27 -4.95 20.67
N LEU A 748 -67.43 -6.06 19.95
CA LEU A 748 -66.82 -6.28 18.64
C LEU A 748 -67.41 -5.27 17.65
N ASP A 749 -66.54 -4.53 16.96
CA ASP A 749 -66.89 -3.63 15.85
C ASP A 749 -68.10 -2.73 16.17
N ALA A 750 -68.07 -2.03 17.30
CA ALA A 750 -69.14 -1.13 17.71
C ALA A 750 -69.13 0.20 16.94
N THR A 751 -70.31 0.79 16.71
CA THR A 751 -70.46 2.15 16.16
C THR A 751 -69.87 3.19 17.10
N ILE A 752 -69.17 4.16 16.53
CA ILE A 752 -68.44 5.22 17.20
C ILE A 752 -69.17 6.53 16.95
N THR A 753 -69.70 7.11 18.02
CA THR A 753 -70.55 8.32 17.97
C THR A 753 -69.93 9.53 18.68
N GLY A 754 -68.67 9.45 19.11
CA GLY A 754 -68.00 10.53 19.84
C GLY A 754 -67.09 11.40 18.98
N SER A 755 -67.02 12.71 19.26
CA SER A 755 -66.09 13.66 18.62
C SER A 755 -64.61 13.50 19.05
N ALA A 756 -64.27 12.48 19.83
CA ALA A 756 -62.88 12.25 20.23
C ALA A 756 -62.04 11.93 18.98
N ASN A 757 -60.91 12.63 18.83
CA ASN A 757 -60.01 12.55 17.67
C ASN A 757 -60.52 13.17 16.35
N MET A 758 -61.54 14.02 16.41
CA MET A 758 -61.96 14.85 15.28
C MET A 758 -61.39 16.26 15.37
N ALA A 759 -60.90 16.78 14.24
CA ALA A 759 -60.37 18.12 14.11
C ALA A 759 -60.95 18.82 12.88
N THR A 760 -61.11 20.13 12.96
CA THR A 760 -61.39 20.97 11.79
C THR A 760 -60.08 21.58 11.31
N ASN A 761 -59.63 21.16 10.13
CA ASN A 761 -58.35 21.57 9.55
C ASN A 761 -58.58 22.40 8.28
N TRP A 762 -57.53 23.06 7.82
CA TRP A 762 -57.48 23.75 6.53
C TRP A 762 -56.31 23.26 5.68
N VAL A 763 -55.18 22.98 6.31
CA VAL A 763 -53.98 22.49 5.65
C VAL A 763 -54.18 21.05 5.21
N ASP A 764 -54.02 20.82 3.92
CA ASP A 764 -53.91 19.48 3.36
C ASP A 764 -52.49 18.94 3.62
N VAL A 765 -52.37 17.85 4.37
CA VAL A 765 -51.06 17.24 4.70
C VAL A 765 -50.36 16.65 3.47
N LYS A 766 -51.10 16.23 2.43
CA LYS A 766 -50.55 15.70 1.17
C LYS A 766 -50.22 16.81 0.16
N ASP A 767 -50.79 18.01 0.33
CA ASP A 767 -50.55 19.19 -0.52
C ASP A 767 -50.48 20.46 0.35
N PRO A 768 -49.42 20.61 1.18
CA PRO A 768 -49.35 21.68 2.16
C PRO A 768 -49.09 23.04 1.49
N PRO A 769 -49.68 24.14 2.01
CA PRO A 769 -49.54 25.47 1.43
C PRO A 769 -48.15 26.07 1.56
N ILE A 770 -47.35 25.57 2.51
CA ILE A 770 -45.96 25.95 2.74
C ILE A 770 -45.15 24.67 2.89
N GLU A 771 -44.15 24.50 2.04
CA GLU A 771 -43.29 23.32 1.98
C GLU A 771 -41.90 23.67 2.49
N VAL A 772 -41.33 22.80 3.34
CA VAL A 772 -39.93 22.86 3.76
C VAL A 772 -39.08 21.87 2.95
N SER A 773 -37.89 22.30 2.55
CA SER A 773 -36.89 21.47 1.86
C SER A 773 -35.47 21.86 2.27
N TYR A 774 -34.49 21.02 1.96
CA TYR A 774 -33.07 21.27 2.24
C TYR A 774 -32.27 21.30 0.94
N ASP A 775 -31.50 22.37 0.74
CA ASP A 775 -30.57 22.52 -0.39
C ASP A 775 -29.22 21.89 -0.01
N VAL A 776 -29.00 20.66 -0.45
CA VAL A 776 -27.80 19.87 -0.12
C VAL A 776 -26.49 20.51 -0.61
N LEU A 777 -26.52 21.21 -1.75
CA LEU A 777 -25.31 21.79 -2.35
C LEU A 777 -24.80 23.00 -1.58
N ASN A 778 -25.73 23.81 -1.03
CA ASN A 778 -25.43 25.02 -0.28
C ASN A 778 -25.66 24.87 1.24
N GLN A 779 -26.05 23.69 1.73
CA GLN A 779 -26.27 23.37 3.14
C GLN A 779 -27.22 24.35 3.88
N ARG A 780 -28.43 24.55 3.35
CA ARG A 780 -29.41 25.51 3.90
C ARG A 780 -30.85 25.05 3.77
N LEU A 781 -31.70 25.52 4.68
CA LEU A 781 -33.15 25.33 4.62
C LEU A 781 -33.79 26.22 3.53
N GLN A 782 -34.79 25.67 2.86
CA GLN A 782 -35.60 26.37 1.88
C GLN A 782 -37.09 26.21 2.19
N PHE A 783 -37.83 27.29 2.04
CA PHE A 783 -39.28 27.31 2.20
C PHE A 783 -39.93 27.82 0.92
N GLU A 784 -40.92 27.09 0.43
CA GLU A 784 -41.70 27.41 -0.76
C GLU A 784 -43.17 27.57 -0.39
N VAL A 785 -43.83 28.61 -0.90
CA VAL A 785 -45.26 28.82 -0.70
C VAL A 785 -45.99 28.49 -2.00
N ASP A 786 -46.99 27.60 -1.93
CA ASP A 786 -47.79 27.32 -3.12
C ASP A 786 -48.69 28.53 -3.46
N ARG A 787 -48.46 29.05 -4.66
CA ARG A 787 -49.21 30.15 -5.24
C ARG A 787 -50.69 29.79 -5.45
N ASN A 788 -51.02 28.54 -5.74
CA ASN A 788 -52.40 28.12 -6.01
C ASN A 788 -53.28 28.13 -4.76
N ILE A 789 -52.66 28.11 -3.56
CA ILE A 789 -53.37 28.09 -2.28
C ILE A 789 -53.36 29.47 -1.60
N LEU A 790 -52.19 30.11 -1.48
CA LEU A 790 -52.02 31.38 -0.75
C LEU A 790 -51.74 32.61 -1.64
N GLY A 791 -51.36 32.39 -2.90
CA GLY A 791 -50.89 33.46 -3.80
C GLY A 791 -51.98 34.34 -4.40
N THR A 792 -51.57 35.24 -5.29
CA THR A 792 -52.47 36.15 -6.02
C THR A 792 -53.49 35.41 -6.90
N GLY A 793 -54.76 35.84 -6.84
CA GLY A 793 -55.88 35.21 -7.57
C GLY A 793 -56.65 34.15 -6.76
N THR A 794 -56.21 33.85 -5.54
CA THR A 794 -56.94 33.05 -4.55
C THR A 794 -57.74 33.95 -3.60
N ASN A 795 -58.56 33.36 -2.71
CA ASN A 795 -59.23 34.10 -1.64
C ASN A 795 -58.25 34.72 -0.62
N SER A 796 -57.05 34.13 -0.49
CA SER A 796 -55.97 34.58 0.40
C SER A 796 -55.30 35.85 -0.15
N ASN A 797 -54.97 35.83 -1.45
CA ASN A 797 -54.39 36.94 -2.22
C ASN A 797 -53.12 37.55 -1.60
N PHE A 798 -52.16 36.73 -1.17
CA PHE A 798 -50.85 37.19 -0.72
C PHE A 798 -49.87 37.35 -1.89
N ASN A 799 -48.95 38.33 -1.78
CA ASN A 799 -47.99 38.66 -2.82
C ASN A 799 -46.57 38.14 -2.50
N SER A 800 -46.26 38.05 -1.22
CA SER A 800 -44.93 37.74 -0.70
C SER A 800 -45.03 37.22 0.73
N PHE A 801 -43.93 36.64 1.22
CA PHE A 801 -43.80 36.16 2.59
C PHE A 801 -42.40 36.46 3.16
N LYS A 802 -42.30 36.46 4.48
CA LYS A 802 -41.06 36.55 5.25
C LYS A 802 -40.99 35.42 6.26
N ILE A 803 -39.78 34.94 6.52
CA ILE A 803 -39.49 33.93 7.54
C ILE A 803 -38.36 34.43 8.42
N PHE A 804 -38.60 34.46 9.72
CA PHE A 804 -37.62 34.92 10.71
C PHE A 804 -37.76 34.13 12.02
N GLY A 805 -36.74 34.19 12.87
CA GLY A 805 -36.73 33.49 14.16
C GLY A 805 -37.69 34.11 15.20
N ALA A 806 -37.39 33.91 16.48
CA ALA A 806 -38.11 34.57 17.56
C ALA A 806 -38.04 36.10 17.43
N SER A 807 -39.12 36.81 17.79
CA SER A 807 -39.16 38.29 17.77
C SER A 807 -38.13 38.97 18.69
N THR A 808 -37.53 38.22 19.62
CA THR A 808 -36.46 38.66 20.52
C THR A 808 -35.06 38.35 20.02
N ALA A 809 -34.90 37.69 18.86
CA ALA A 809 -33.60 37.28 18.34
C ALA A 809 -32.77 38.48 17.88
N THR A 810 -31.49 38.50 18.24
CA THR A 810 -30.54 39.59 17.90
C THR A 810 -29.54 39.23 16.81
N SER A 811 -29.51 37.98 16.38
CA SER A 811 -28.67 37.46 15.29
C SER A 811 -29.38 36.28 14.61
N THR A 812 -28.93 35.92 13.41
CA THR A 812 -29.30 34.64 12.77
C THR A 812 -29.04 33.48 13.73
N ASN A 813 -29.97 32.54 13.80
CA ASN A 813 -29.88 31.40 14.70
C ASN A 813 -29.03 30.24 14.12
N ASN A 814 -28.89 29.13 14.85
CA ASN A 814 -28.05 28.00 14.44
C ASN A 814 -28.64 27.22 13.25
N LEU A 815 -29.93 27.40 12.94
CA LEU A 815 -30.59 26.84 11.76
C LEU A 815 -30.50 27.76 10.52
N GLY A 816 -29.74 28.85 10.61
CA GLY A 816 -29.60 29.82 9.54
C GLY A 816 -30.82 30.73 9.33
N ILE A 817 -31.79 30.71 10.23
CA ILE A 817 -32.99 31.57 10.15
C ILE A 817 -32.63 32.98 10.64
N PRO A 818 -32.83 34.03 9.81
CA PRO A 818 -32.46 35.39 10.13
C PRO A 818 -33.38 36.05 11.17
N THR A 819 -32.95 37.21 11.69
CA THR A 819 -33.78 38.08 12.54
C THR A 819 -34.89 38.76 11.73
N SER A 820 -35.87 39.37 12.40
CA SER A 820 -36.94 40.13 11.73
C SER A 820 -36.44 41.33 10.92
N ASP A 821 -35.29 41.88 11.28
CA ASP A 821 -34.70 43.06 10.63
C ASP A 821 -33.80 42.66 9.45
N ASP A 822 -33.17 41.49 9.50
CA ASP A 822 -32.26 40.99 8.47
C ASP A 822 -32.96 40.09 7.42
N THR A 823 -34.18 39.61 7.68
CA THR A 823 -34.92 38.78 6.73
C THR A 823 -35.31 39.53 5.45
N THR A 824 -35.19 38.86 4.31
CA THR A 824 -35.64 39.36 3.00
C THR A 824 -37.08 38.97 2.70
N GLU A 825 -37.80 39.81 1.94
CA GLU A 825 -39.13 39.50 1.41
C GLU A 825 -39.04 38.62 0.16
N THR A 826 -39.67 37.45 0.19
CA THR A 826 -39.71 36.51 -0.93
C THR A 826 -41.07 36.60 -1.64
N LEU A 827 -41.05 36.75 -2.97
CA LEU A 827 -42.26 36.87 -3.78
C LEU A 827 -42.95 35.51 -3.98
N ILE A 828 -44.27 35.51 -4.14
CA ILE A 828 -45.08 34.32 -4.46
C ILE A 828 -45.52 34.40 -5.93
N ARG A 829 -44.67 34.01 -6.89
CA ARG A 829 -45.02 34.02 -8.33
C ARG A 829 -44.95 32.64 -9.00
N GLY A 830 -44.41 31.64 -8.31
CA GLY A 830 -44.44 30.23 -8.67
C GLY A 830 -43.02 29.71 -8.85
N GLY A 831 -42.48 29.09 -7.80
CA GLY A 831 -41.13 28.51 -7.78
C GLY A 831 -40.07 29.33 -7.03
N GLU A 832 -40.38 30.54 -6.56
CA GLU A 832 -39.49 31.28 -5.65
C GLU A 832 -39.46 30.65 -4.26
N LYS A 833 -38.25 30.50 -3.71
CA LYS A 833 -38.02 29.92 -2.40
C LYS A 833 -37.33 30.91 -1.48
N PHE A 834 -37.77 31.01 -0.25
CA PHE A 834 -36.98 31.64 0.80
C PHE A 834 -35.82 30.72 1.14
N SER A 835 -34.59 31.21 1.08
CA SER A 835 -33.40 30.45 1.45
C SER A 835 -32.81 31.02 2.74
N ALA A 836 -32.72 30.17 3.76
CA ALA A 836 -32.02 30.50 4.99
C ALA A 836 -30.51 30.70 4.74
N ALA A 837 -29.81 31.22 5.73
CA ALA A 837 -28.35 31.18 5.74
C ALA A 837 -27.85 29.72 5.81
N THR A 838 -26.63 29.48 5.33
CA THR A 838 -26.02 28.17 5.43
C THR A 838 -25.72 27.85 6.89
N PHE A 839 -25.99 26.62 7.34
CA PHE A 839 -25.72 26.21 8.72
C PHE A 839 -24.98 24.88 8.79
N VAL A 840 -24.45 24.57 9.97
CA VAL A 840 -23.76 23.32 10.29
C VAL A 840 -24.59 22.61 11.34
N ALA A 841 -24.86 21.33 11.14
CA ALA A 841 -25.48 20.53 12.19
C ALA A 841 -24.55 20.42 13.41
N ASP A 842 -25.00 20.88 14.57
CA ASP A 842 -24.24 21.05 15.81
C ASP A 842 -24.62 20.06 16.92
N GLY A 843 -25.56 19.14 16.65
CA GLY A 843 -25.99 18.10 17.57
C GLY A 843 -25.03 16.93 17.69
N ALA A 844 -25.49 15.87 18.36
CA ALA A 844 -24.71 14.65 18.52
C ALA A 844 -24.32 14.04 17.15
N GLU A 845 -23.10 13.49 17.08
CA GLU A 845 -22.70 12.67 15.92
C GLU A 845 -23.65 11.48 15.78
N ILE A 846 -24.05 11.16 14.55
CA ILE A 846 -24.93 10.02 14.28
C ILE A 846 -24.27 8.71 14.73
N GLN A 847 -22.95 8.62 14.56
CA GLN A 847 -22.14 7.50 15.00
C GLN A 847 -20.89 8.00 15.74
N LEU A 848 -20.80 7.69 17.04
CA LEU A 848 -19.74 8.20 17.93
C LEU A 848 -18.39 7.47 17.77
N ASN A 849 -18.41 6.22 17.30
CA ASN A 849 -17.24 5.34 17.22
C ASN A 849 -16.98 4.87 15.79
N ASP A 850 -15.69 4.76 15.43
CA ASP A 850 -15.19 4.11 14.21
C ASP A 850 -15.69 4.68 12.87
N LYS A 851 -15.41 5.95 12.61
CA LYS A 851 -15.57 6.56 11.26
C LYS A 851 -14.75 5.76 10.24
N ARG A 852 -15.41 5.28 9.17
CA ARG A 852 -14.80 4.47 8.10
C ARG A 852 -15.41 4.87 6.76
N PHE A 853 -14.57 5.12 5.77
CA PHE A 853 -15.02 5.58 4.46
C PHE A 853 -14.43 4.74 3.34
N GLY A 854 -15.13 4.70 2.22
CA GLY A 854 -14.62 4.12 0.98
C GLY A 854 -15.02 2.67 0.73
N ILE A 855 -15.94 2.13 1.53
CA ILE A 855 -16.54 0.81 1.24
C ILE A 855 -17.19 0.87 -0.14
N LYS A 856 -16.98 -0.18 -0.93
CA LYS A 856 -17.59 -0.32 -2.25
C LYS A 856 -18.51 -1.52 -2.27
N VAL A 857 -19.65 -1.34 -2.93
CA VAL A 857 -20.63 -2.40 -3.13
C VAL A 857 -20.93 -2.51 -4.61
N ASN A 858 -20.80 -3.71 -5.14
CA ASN A 858 -21.06 -4.01 -6.54
C ASN A 858 -21.94 -5.25 -6.67
N TYR A 859 -22.67 -5.37 -7.78
CA TYR A 859 -23.35 -6.61 -8.13
C TYR A 859 -22.58 -7.32 -9.25
N ASN A 860 -22.24 -8.58 -9.02
CA ASN A 860 -21.60 -9.43 -10.02
C ASN A 860 -22.69 -10.21 -10.76
N SER A 861 -22.97 -9.85 -12.01
CA SER A 861 -24.01 -10.48 -12.82
C SER A 861 -23.69 -11.93 -13.20
N GLU A 862 -22.41 -12.31 -13.30
CA GLU A 862 -21.98 -13.69 -13.60
C GLU A 862 -22.26 -14.61 -12.41
N LEU A 863 -21.96 -14.15 -11.19
CA LEU A 863 -22.19 -14.89 -9.94
C LEU A 863 -23.60 -14.70 -9.38
N LYS A 864 -24.38 -13.75 -9.92
CA LYS A 864 -25.65 -13.26 -9.39
C LYS A 864 -25.60 -12.89 -7.90
N ALA A 865 -24.49 -12.29 -7.49
CA ALA A 865 -24.15 -12.06 -6.08
C ALA A 865 -23.69 -10.63 -5.82
N PHE A 866 -23.96 -10.13 -4.62
CA PHE A 866 -23.44 -8.84 -4.16
C PHE A 866 -22.03 -9.00 -3.62
N GLU A 867 -21.19 -8.03 -3.95
CA GLU A 867 -19.79 -7.98 -3.57
C GLU A 867 -19.53 -6.72 -2.75
N PHE A 868 -18.98 -6.91 -1.57
CA PHE A 868 -18.62 -5.85 -0.62
C PHE A 868 -17.11 -5.83 -0.49
N SER A 869 -16.46 -4.69 -0.71
CA SER A 869 -15.03 -4.54 -0.46
C SER A 869 -14.77 -3.38 0.49
N SER A 870 -13.83 -3.57 1.42
CA SER A 870 -13.33 -2.49 2.28
C SER A 870 -12.74 -1.35 1.45
N GLY A 871 -12.81 -0.13 2.00
CA GLY A 871 -12.23 1.07 1.41
C GLY A 871 -10.72 1.22 1.64
N THR A 872 -10.13 0.33 2.42
CA THR A 872 -8.70 0.25 2.68
C THR A 872 -8.12 -1.02 2.06
N THR A 873 -6.80 -1.07 1.90
CA THR A 873 -6.09 -2.26 1.42
C THR A 873 -5.09 -2.74 2.46
N GLY A 874 -4.56 -3.94 2.24
CA GLY A 874 -3.40 -4.41 2.96
C GLY A 874 -3.69 -5.28 4.17
N GLU A 875 -2.72 -6.11 4.51
CA GLU A 875 -2.79 -7.10 5.59
C GLU A 875 -2.26 -6.53 6.92
N THR A 876 -2.35 -7.33 7.99
CA THR A 876 -1.77 -6.92 9.28
C THR A 876 -0.25 -7.01 9.21
N ILE A 877 0.43 -5.89 9.46
CA ILE A 877 1.89 -5.82 9.44
C ILE A 877 2.37 -5.15 10.72
N ALA A 878 3.27 -5.80 11.47
CA ALA A 878 3.89 -5.19 12.63
C ALA A 878 4.76 -3.98 12.24
N ALA A 879 5.06 -3.09 13.19
CA ALA A 879 5.99 -1.99 12.94
C ALA A 879 7.35 -2.53 12.47
N ASN A 880 7.86 -1.99 11.36
CA ASN A 880 9.06 -2.47 10.65
C ASN A 880 8.96 -3.90 10.11
N GLY A 881 7.76 -4.46 9.96
CA GLY A 881 7.52 -5.80 9.42
C GLY A 881 7.55 -5.88 7.88
N ALA A 882 7.52 -4.74 7.20
CA ALA A 882 7.70 -4.58 5.77
C ALA A 882 8.34 -3.20 5.48
N ILE A 883 8.97 -3.05 4.32
CA ILE A 883 9.57 -1.78 3.91
C ILE A 883 8.47 -0.75 3.67
N GLY A 884 8.62 0.42 4.27
CA GLY A 884 7.60 1.49 4.21
C GLY A 884 6.61 1.47 5.38
N VAL A 885 6.62 0.44 6.24
CA VAL A 885 5.72 0.31 7.40
C VAL A 885 6.48 0.66 8.68
N THR A 886 6.53 1.94 9.06
CA THR A 886 7.23 2.41 10.27
C THR A 886 6.40 2.24 11.55
N THR A 887 5.07 2.33 11.42
CA THR A 887 4.08 2.02 12.47
C THR A 887 3.32 0.75 12.10
N ALA A 888 2.81 0.02 13.09
CA ALA A 888 2.01 -1.17 12.82
C ALA A 888 0.80 -0.84 11.92
N GLN A 889 0.62 -1.60 10.86
CA GLN A 889 -0.51 -1.54 9.95
C GLN A 889 -1.56 -2.56 10.39
N THR A 890 -2.81 -2.12 10.52
CA THR A 890 -3.96 -3.00 10.74
C THR A 890 -4.43 -3.60 9.41
N ALA A 891 -4.86 -4.87 9.42
CA ALA A 891 -5.48 -5.46 8.24
C ALA A 891 -6.76 -4.72 7.85
N SER A 892 -6.96 -4.54 6.55
CA SER A 892 -8.28 -4.31 5.98
C SER A 892 -9.17 -5.53 6.26
N ASN A 893 -10.39 -5.29 6.73
CA ASN A 893 -11.37 -6.33 7.03
C ASN A 893 -12.75 -5.86 6.59
N ILE A 894 -13.62 -6.79 6.20
CA ILE A 894 -15.04 -6.52 6.02
C ILE A 894 -15.82 -7.75 6.46
N ALA A 895 -16.84 -7.52 7.29
CA ALA A 895 -17.80 -8.51 7.72
C ALA A 895 -19.20 -7.96 7.45
N VAL A 896 -20.05 -8.78 6.84
CA VAL A 896 -21.41 -8.41 6.46
C VAL A 896 -22.37 -9.51 6.87
N GLY A 897 -23.48 -9.13 7.50
CA GLY A 897 -24.58 -10.03 7.82
C GLY A 897 -25.83 -9.23 8.18
N ARG A 898 -26.61 -9.73 9.13
CA ARG A 898 -27.85 -9.08 9.59
C ARG A 898 -28.20 -9.53 11.00
N TYR A 899 -28.92 -8.69 11.74
CA TYR A 899 -29.61 -9.12 12.96
C TYR A 899 -30.72 -10.13 12.68
N LEU A 900 -31.06 -10.92 13.71
CA LEU A 900 -32.27 -11.74 13.69
C LEU A 900 -33.50 -10.86 13.90
N LEU A 901 -34.43 -10.88 12.94
CA LEU A 901 -35.66 -10.10 12.98
C LEU A 901 -36.85 -10.94 13.47
N SER A 902 -37.74 -10.29 14.20
CA SER A 902 -39.04 -10.82 14.61
C SER A 902 -39.93 -10.98 13.39
N ALA A 903 -40.46 -12.20 13.19
CA ALA A 903 -41.42 -12.49 12.12
C ALA A 903 -42.78 -11.78 12.31
N THR A 904 -43.01 -11.16 13.48
CA THR A 904 -44.27 -10.47 13.79
C THR A 904 -44.29 -9.03 13.29
N ASP A 905 -43.20 -8.30 13.52
CA ASP A 905 -43.17 -6.83 13.39
C ASP A 905 -41.85 -6.26 12.86
N GLY A 906 -40.87 -7.11 12.52
CA GLY A 906 -39.58 -6.66 11.96
C GLY A 906 -38.61 -6.08 12.97
N SER A 907 -38.93 -6.14 14.27
CA SER A 907 -38.03 -5.70 15.35
C SER A 907 -36.85 -6.66 15.55
N ILE A 908 -35.75 -6.17 16.12
CA ILE A 908 -34.57 -7.00 16.43
C ILE A 908 -34.90 -7.93 17.61
N THR A 909 -34.66 -9.23 17.44
CA THR A 909 -34.95 -10.23 18.48
C THR A 909 -33.83 -10.32 19.53
N ASP A 910 -32.58 -10.16 19.10
CA ASP A 910 -31.39 -10.12 19.96
C ASP A 910 -30.43 -9.04 19.45
N ALA A 911 -30.28 -7.95 20.20
CA ALA A 911 -29.42 -6.83 19.85
C ALA A 911 -27.93 -7.11 20.13
N THR A 912 -27.57 -8.27 20.70
CA THR A 912 -26.18 -8.64 21.00
C THR A 912 -25.57 -9.59 19.96
N ASP A 913 -26.39 -10.33 19.20
CA ASP A 913 -25.95 -11.16 18.07
C ASP A 913 -26.06 -10.39 16.74
N PHE A 914 -25.05 -9.53 16.50
CA PHE A 914 -24.97 -8.63 15.34
C PHE A 914 -25.11 -9.31 13.97
N PHE A 915 -24.72 -10.58 13.88
CA PHE A 915 -24.72 -11.35 12.63
C PHE A 915 -25.57 -12.62 12.75
N GLY A 916 -26.56 -12.60 13.66
CA GLY A 916 -27.39 -13.76 14.00
C GLY A 916 -28.42 -14.16 12.93
N GLY A 917 -28.78 -13.24 12.03
CA GLY A 917 -29.78 -13.43 10.98
C GLY A 917 -29.20 -13.50 9.56
N ASP A 918 -30.05 -13.85 8.60
CA ASP A 918 -29.71 -13.94 7.18
C ASP A 918 -30.33 -12.80 6.37
N ASN A 919 -29.58 -12.29 5.39
CA ASN A 919 -30.11 -11.48 4.32
C ASN A 919 -30.19 -12.33 3.03
N GLY A 920 -31.41 -12.77 2.70
CA GLY A 920 -31.67 -13.59 1.53
C GLY A 920 -31.41 -12.87 0.20
N LEU A 921 -31.57 -11.55 0.15
CA LEU A 921 -31.34 -10.74 -1.05
C LEU A 921 -29.85 -10.58 -1.35
N LEU A 922 -29.06 -10.30 -0.31
CA LEU A 922 -27.61 -10.09 -0.43
C LEU A 922 -26.80 -11.40 -0.44
N GLY A 923 -27.41 -12.53 -0.05
CA GLY A 923 -26.73 -13.82 0.03
C GLY A 923 -25.70 -13.88 1.16
N VAL A 924 -25.89 -13.12 2.25
CA VAL A 924 -24.99 -13.02 3.40
C VAL A 924 -25.73 -13.33 4.70
N GLY A 925 -25.04 -13.87 5.71
CA GLY A 925 -25.65 -14.24 6.99
C GLY A 925 -25.14 -15.54 7.58
N LYS A 926 -25.66 -15.89 8.76
CA LYS A 926 -25.23 -17.05 9.56
C LYS A 926 -25.38 -18.39 8.84
N THR A 927 -26.41 -18.57 8.00
CA THR A 927 -26.63 -19.84 7.27
C THR A 927 -26.10 -19.82 5.83
N LYS A 928 -25.48 -18.72 5.39
CA LYS A 928 -25.00 -18.52 4.00
C LYS A 928 -23.54 -18.94 3.87
N THR A 929 -23.29 -20.25 3.87
CA THR A 929 -21.94 -20.83 3.95
C THR A 929 -21.11 -20.78 2.67
N ASN A 930 -21.72 -20.52 1.51
CA ASN A 930 -21.04 -20.38 0.22
C ASN A 930 -20.61 -18.94 -0.07
N ALA A 931 -20.84 -17.99 0.85
CA ALA A 931 -20.28 -16.65 0.75
C ALA A 931 -18.73 -16.74 0.79
N VAL A 932 -18.07 -16.12 -0.17
CA VAL A 932 -16.61 -16.19 -0.32
C VAL A 932 -15.99 -14.96 0.33
N ILE A 933 -15.19 -15.19 1.37
CA ILE A 933 -14.38 -14.16 2.02
C ILE A 933 -12.98 -14.19 1.39
N THR A 934 -12.56 -13.06 0.84
CA THR A 934 -11.21 -12.84 0.32
C THR A 934 -10.49 -11.86 1.25
N GLU A 935 -9.45 -12.34 1.92
CA GLU A 935 -8.61 -11.52 2.79
C GLU A 935 -7.85 -10.46 1.99
N ALA A 936 -7.61 -9.31 2.63
CA ALA A 936 -6.77 -8.25 2.07
C ALA A 936 -5.31 -8.72 1.91
N LYS A 937 -4.60 -8.18 0.91
CA LYS A 937 -3.18 -8.46 0.69
C LYS A 937 -2.40 -7.18 0.42
N GLY A 938 -1.17 -7.12 0.93
CA GLY A 938 -0.22 -6.04 0.65
C GLY A 938 -0.22 -4.89 1.65
N LEU A 939 0.08 -3.70 1.16
CA LEU A 939 0.24 -2.48 1.96
C LEU A 939 -1.03 -1.63 1.98
N ALA A 940 -1.16 -0.79 2.99
CA ALA A 940 -2.28 0.13 3.13
C ALA A 940 -2.27 1.21 2.04
N ALA A 941 -3.44 1.39 1.41
CA ALA A 941 -3.67 2.48 0.47
C ALA A 941 -3.59 3.85 1.15
N LEU A 942 -3.14 4.85 0.39
CA LEU A 942 -3.00 6.22 0.88
C LEU A 942 -4.19 7.08 0.44
N PRO A 943 -4.65 8.01 1.30
CA PRO A 943 -5.70 8.96 0.95
C PRO A 943 -5.22 10.02 -0.03
N ALA A 944 -6.16 10.70 -0.68
CA ALA A 944 -5.87 11.88 -1.46
C ALA A 944 -5.52 13.06 -0.56
N VAL A 945 -4.42 13.76 -0.88
CA VAL A 945 -3.96 14.94 -0.14
C VAL A 945 -3.82 16.12 -1.11
N ALA A 946 -4.47 17.23 -0.80
CA ALA A 946 -4.32 18.50 -1.51
C ALA A 946 -3.66 19.53 -0.56
N VAL A 947 -2.55 20.14 -1.00
CA VAL A 947 -1.78 21.07 -0.18
C VAL A 947 -1.86 22.47 -0.79
N GLY A 948 -2.38 23.43 -0.02
CA GLY A 948 -2.43 24.83 -0.42
C GLY A 948 -1.05 25.49 -0.47
N ALA A 949 -0.94 26.58 -1.22
CA ALA A 949 0.23 27.45 -1.20
C ALA A 949 0.33 28.18 0.15
N SER A 950 1.48 28.81 0.42
CA SER A 950 1.64 29.66 1.61
C SER A 950 0.70 30.87 1.51
N ALA A 951 -0.06 31.15 2.57
CA ALA A 951 -0.96 32.28 2.65
C ALA A 951 -0.18 33.61 2.64
N THR A 952 -0.77 34.64 2.04
CA THR A 952 -0.13 35.97 1.93
C THR A 952 -0.26 36.79 3.21
N GLU A 953 -1.23 36.48 4.05
CA GLU A 953 -1.33 36.99 5.43
C GLU A 953 -0.81 35.98 6.45
N ASP A 954 -0.35 36.48 7.60
CA ASP A 954 0.08 35.66 8.73
C ASP A 954 -1.15 35.11 9.47
N LEU A 955 -1.50 33.85 9.17
CA LEU A 955 -2.66 33.17 9.76
C LEU A 955 -2.39 32.62 11.16
N THR A 956 -1.19 32.86 11.73
CA THR A 956 -0.92 32.56 13.14
C THR A 956 -1.56 33.58 14.08
N GLN A 957 -1.97 34.73 13.55
CA GLN A 957 -2.67 35.79 14.28
C GLN A 957 -4.16 35.84 13.92
N VAL A 958 -4.95 36.50 14.77
CA VAL A 958 -6.38 36.68 14.52
C VAL A 958 -6.60 37.60 13.33
N PHE A 959 -7.32 37.12 12.32
CA PHE A 959 -7.79 37.90 11.19
C PHE A 959 -9.32 37.88 11.11
N ARG A 960 -9.89 38.84 10.37
CA ARG A 960 -11.33 38.91 10.15
C ARG A 960 -11.66 38.30 8.79
N LEU A 961 -12.58 37.33 8.78
CA LEU A 961 -13.18 36.80 7.56
C LEU A 961 -14.37 37.69 7.18
N SER A 962 -14.36 38.19 5.94
CA SER A 962 -15.41 39.07 5.41
C SER A 962 -16.14 38.41 4.24
N ASN A 963 -17.32 38.91 3.91
CA ASN A 963 -18.03 38.55 2.67
C ASN A 963 -17.58 39.40 1.47
N GLN A 964 -16.67 40.37 1.67
CA GLN A 964 -16.16 41.19 0.57
C GLN A 964 -15.30 40.31 -0.34
N ASN A 965 -15.51 40.43 -1.66
CA ASN A 965 -14.82 39.63 -2.68
C ASN A 965 -14.99 38.09 -2.54
N ASN A 966 -16.03 37.61 -1.85
CA ASN A 966 -16.29 36.18 -1.62
C ASN A 966 -15.15 35.45 -0.87
N GLU A 967 -14.47 36.14 0.06
CA GLU A 967 -13.40 35.55 0.87
C GLU A 967 -13.87 34.39 1.75
N ASN A 968 -15.15 34.37 2.11
CA ASN A 968 -15.78 33.35 2.95
C ASN A 968 -16.32 32.14 2.19
N ILE A 969 -16.17 32.08 0.85
CA ILE A 969 -16.68 31.01 0.00
C ILE A 969 -15.54 30.11 -0.49
N PHE A 970 -15.71 28.81 -0.31
CA PHE A 970 -14.78 27.76 -0.71
C PHE A 970 -15.52 26.76 -1.61
N ASN A 971 -14.93 26.43 -2.76
CA ASN A 971 -15.44 25.42 -3.66
C ASN A 971 -14.58 24.15 -3.50
N VAL A 972 -15.22 23.07 -3.10
CA VAL A 972 -14.58 21.79 -2.82
C VAL A 972 -15.17 20.72 -3.72
N SER A 973 -14.34 19.81 -4.19
CA SER A 973 -14.81 18.58 -4.81
C SER A 973 -14.07 17.39 -4.20
N VAL A 974 -14.83 16.42 -3.69
CA VAL A 974 -14.31 15.20 -3.07
C VAL A 974 -14.89 14.00 -3.79
N ASN A 975 -14.03 13.13 -4.32
CA ASN A 975 -14.43 11.95 -5.10
C ASN A 975 -15.41 12.27 -6.26
N GLY A 976 -15.29 13.49 -6.83
CA GLY A 976 -16.19 13.98 -7.87
C GLY A 976 -17.50 14.62 -7.38
N VAL A 977 -17.78 14.62 -6.07
CA VAL A 977 -18.92 15.32 -5.46
C VAL A 977 -18.57 16.80 -5.26
N PRO A 978 -19.26 17.76 -5.91
CA PRO A 978 -19.03 19.19 -5.69
C PRO A 978 -19.77 19.70 -4.46
N GLY A 979 -19.16 20.62 -3.72
CA GLY A 979 -19.77 21.32 -2.59
C GLY A 979 -19.32 22.78 -2.53
N ILE A 980 -20.25 23.67 -2.22
CA ILE A 980 -19.98 25.09 -1.98
C ILE A 980 -20.09 25.35 -0.48
N ILE A 981 -18.97 25.72 0.14
CA ILE A 981 -18.90 25.99 1.57
C ILE A 981 -18.83 27.49 1.79
N GLU A 982 -19.78 28.00 2.56
CA GLU A 982 -19.75 29.37 3.05
C GLU A 982 -19.49 29.37 4.56
N ILE A 983 -18.42 30.03 4.98
CA ILE A 983 -18.06 30.18 6.40
C ILE A 983 -18.67 31.47 6.94
N PRO A 984 -19.28 31.46 8.15
CA PRO A 984 -19.80 32.67 8.77
C PRO A 984 -18.72 33.76 8.94
N GLN A 985 -19.09 35.02 8.70
CA GLN A 985 -18.20 36.15 8.95
C GLN A 985 -17.82 36.23 10.44
N GLY A 986 -16.56 36.53 10.75
CA GLY A 986 -16.08 36.49 12.12
C GLY A 986 -14.57 36.67 12.26
N PHE A 987 -14.07 36.44 13.46
CA PHE A 987 -12.64 36.44 13.75
C PHE A 987 -12.14 35.00 13.82
N TYR A 988 -11.08 34.70 13.08
CA TYR A 988 -10.49 33.36 13.00
C TYR A 988 -8.97 33.43 13.13
N VAL A 989 -8.37 32.32 13.58
CA VAL A 989 -6.96 31.96 13.37
C VAL A 989 -6.89 30.78 12.41
N GLY A 990 -5.71 30.49 11.86
CA GLY A 990 -5.52 29.40 10.89
C GLY A 990 -6.07 28.05 11.35
N THR A 991 -5.93 27.71 12.65
CA THR A 991 -6.47 26.47 13.21
C THR A 991 -8.00 26.47 13.31
N THR A 992 -8.62 27.54 13.80
CA THR A 992 -10.09 27.62 13.92
C THR A 992 -10.77 27.71 12.56
N LEU A 993 -10.11 28.31 11.55
CA LEU A 993 -10.62 28.28 10.17
C LEU A 993 -10.51 26.86 9.60
N ALA A 994 -9.42 26.13 9.87
CA ALA A 994 -9.28 24.73 9.47
C ALA A 994 -10.39 23.86 10.08
N GLU A 995 -10.69 24.03 11.38
CA GLU A 995 -11.79 23.34 12.06
C GLU A 995 -13.15 23.66 11.42
N ALA A 996 -13.46 24.94 11.18
CA ALA A 996 -14.72 25.35 10.55
C ALA A 996 -14.85 24.83 9.10
N LEU A 997 -13.74 24.80 8.35
CA LEU A 997 -13.71 24.19 7.02
C LEU A 997 -13.93 22.68 7.09
N GLN A 998 -13.29 22.00 8.03
CA GLN A 998 -13.42 20.56 8.22
C GLN A 998 -14.87 20.18 8.51
N GLU A 999 -15.51 20.82 9.50
CA GLU A 999 -16.90 20.52 9.87
C GLU A 999 -17.86 20.72 8.70
N ARG A 1000 -17.65 21.76 7.89
CA ARG A 1000 -18.45 22.04 6.69
C ARG A 1000 -18.20 21.06 5.54
N MET A 1001 -16.94 20.72 5.29
CA MET A 1001 -16.54 19.78 4.24
C MET A 1001 -17.10 18.38 4.47
N ASN A 1002 -17.14 17.96 5.73
CA ASN A 1002 -17.65 16.66 6.11
C ASN A 1002 -19.17 16.51 5.91
N GLN A 1003 -19.91 17.62 5.90
CA GLN A 1003 -21.35 17.66 5.60
C GLN A 1003 -21.66 17.83 4.10
N ILE A 1004 -20.66 17.70 3.20
CA ILE A 1004 -20.90 17.77 1.75
C ILE A 1004 -21.56 16.46 1.30
N GLU A 1005 -22.69 16.59 0.62
CA GLU A 1005 -23.44 15.48 0.03
C GLU A 1005 -23.74 15.77 -1.45
N GLY A 1006 -23.55 14.76 -2.30
CA GLY A 1006 -23.92 14.83 -3.70
C GLY A 1006 -25.42 14.67 -3.93
N THR A 1007 -25.88 14.96 -5.15
CA THR A 1007 -27.29 14.77 -5.54
C THR A 1007 -27.76 13.30 -5.50
N THR A 1008 -26.83 12.34 -5.50
CA THR A 1008 -27.08 10.90 -5.32
C THR A 1008 -26.90 10.45 -3.86
N GLY A 1009 -26.70 11.39 -2.93
CA GLY A 1009 -26.52 11.13 -1.51
C GLY A 1009 -25.13 10.64 -1.09
N ILE A 1010 -24.16 10.63 -2.01
CA ILE A 1010 -22.79 10.26 -1.70
C ILE A 1010 -22.17 11.37 -0.84
N VAL A 1011 -21.76 11.01 0.38
CA VAL A 1011 -21.11 11.93 1.32
C VAL A 1011 -19.60 12.01 1.03
N GLY A 1012 -19.05 13.21 1.15
CA GLY A 1012 -17.60 13.46 1.05
C GLY A 1012 -16.82 13.12 2.32
N GLY A 1013 -17.48 12.57 3.36
CA GLY A 1013 -17.02 12.55 4.76
C GLY A 1013 -15.63 11.97 5.04
N GLY A 1014 -15.16 12.25 6.27
CA GLY A 1014 -13.85 11.82 6.78
C GLY A 1014 -12.70 12.72 6.36
N ILE A 1015 -12.99 13.91 5.86
CA ILE A 1015 -11.98 14.88 5.44
C ILE A 1015 -11.38 15.49 6.69
N THR A 1016 -10.05 15.59 6.70
CA THR A 1016 -9.32 16.33 7.72
C THR A 1016 -8.65 17.54 7.10
N VAL A 1017 -8.80 18.70 7.76
CA VAL A 1017 -8.16 19.95 7.34
C VAL A 1017 -7.18 20.37 8.41
N ALA A 1018 -5.90 20.46 8.04
CA ALA A 1018 -4.84 20.85 8.95
C ALA A 1018 -4.19 22.16 8.50
N TYR A 1019 -3.99 23.08 9.44
CA TYR A 1019 -3.17 24.27 9.24
C TYR A 1019 -1.76 24.04 9.78
N ASN A 1020 -0.75 24.27 8.94
CA ASN A 1020 0.65 24.20 9.35
C ASN A 1020 1.22 25.61 9.56
N SER A 1021 1.54 25.95 10.81
CA SER A 1021 2.08 27.26 11.18
C SER A 1021 3.52 27.51 10.72
N ALA A 1022 4.30 26.47 10.42
CA ALA A 1022 5.68 26.62 9.96
C ALA A 1022 5.75 27.03 8.48
N THR A 1023 4.83 26.53 7.66
CA THR A 1023 4.72 26.82 6.23
C THR A 1023 3.60 27.82 5.91
N ASN A 1024 2.78 28.19 6.89
CA ASN A 1024 1.62 29.08 6.78
C ASN A 1024 0.64 28.64 5.67
N ASN A 1025 0.30 27.35 5.60
CA ASN A 1025 -0.60 26.80 4.58
C ASN A 1025 -1.57 25.75 5.14
N PHE A 1026 -2.58 25.41 4.34
CA PHE A 1026 -3.56 24.37 4.65
C PHE A 1026 -3.26 23.07 3.92
N THR A 1027 -3.49 21.95 4.58
CA THR A 1027 -3.45 20.60 4.00
C THR A 1027 -4.82 19.95 4.17
N PHE A 1028 -5.39 19.50 3.07
CA PHE A 1028 -6.68 18.81 3.02
C PHE A 1028 -6.41 17.34 2.72
N THR A 1029 -6.85 16.44 3.60
CA THR A 1029 -6.72 15.00 3.42
C THR A 1029 -8.10 14.38 3.33
N ASN A 1030 -8.34 13.60 2.30
CA ASN A 1030 -9.61 12.90 2.09
C ASN A 1030 -9.77 11.72 3.07
N GLY A 1031 -11.01 11.39 3.43
CA GLY A 1031 -11.32 10.25 4.31
C GLY A 1031 -11.22 8.89 3.62
N THR A 1032 -11.35 8.85 2.29
CA THR A 1032 -11.21 7.61 1.50
C THR A 1032 -9.78 7.39 1.02
N THR A 1033 -9.40 6.13 0.77
CA THR A 1033 -8.07 5.77 0.26
C THR A 1033 -8.11 5.14 -1.13
N GLY A 1034 -6.96 5.04 -1.79
CA GLY A 1034 -6.82 4.39 -3.10
C GLY A 1034 -6.99 5.33 -4.30
N ARG A 1035 -6.98 4.78 -5.52
CA ARG A 1035 -6.91 5.56 -6.77
C ARG A 1035 -8.15 6.41 -7.06
N ASP A 1036 -9.31 6.02 -6.53
CA ASP A 1036 -10.56 6.75 -6.71
C ASP A 1036 -10.73 7.88 -5.67
N SER A 1037 -9.89 7.89 -4.64
CA SER A 1037 -9.83 8.98 -3.68
C SER A 1037 -9.29 10.22 -4.39
N THR A 1038 -10.10 11.27 -4.46
CA THR A 1038 -9.70 12.56 -5.05
C THR A 1038 -10.21 13.72 -4.21
N ILE A 1039 -9.42 14.78 -4.11
CA ILE A 1039 -9.82 16.01 -3.41
C ILE A 1039 -9.28 17.23 -4.13
N LYS A 1040 -10.16 18.20 -4.38
CA LYS A 1040 -9.83 19.50 -4.97
C LYS A 1040 -10.47 20.60 -4.15
N VAL A 1041 -9.68 21.62 -3.81
CA VAL A 1041 -10.15 22.76 -3.03
C VAL A 1041 -9.80 24.04 -3.75
N ARG A 1042 -10.70 25.02 -3.75
CA ARG A 1042 -10.47 26.35 -4.27
C ARG A 1042 -11.10 27.39 -3.34
N GLY A 1043 -10.35 28.41 -2.97
CA GLY A 1043 -10.80 29.51 -2.12
C GLY A 1043 -10.08 30.81 -2.46
N ALA A 1044 -10.11 31.76 -1.53
CA ALA A 1044 -9.43 33.03 -1.71
C ALA A 1044 -7.90 32.87 -1.78
N GLY A 1045 -7.25 33.56 -2.73
CA GLY A 1045 -5.79 33.56 -2.87
C GLY A 1045 -5.05 34.09 -1.65
N LYS A 1046 -5.73 34.92 -0.83
CA LYS A 1046 -5.27 35.39 0.48
C LYS A 1046 -4.83 34.24 1.41
N PHE A 1047 -5.51 33.10 1.33
CA PHE A 1047 -5.25 31.89 2.13
C PHE A 1047 -4.35 30.87 1.41
N GLY A 1048 -3.81 31.21 0.23
CA GLY A 1048 -3.02 30.28 -0.58
C GLY A 1048 -3.86 29.20 -1.28
N LEU A 1049 -5.16 29.44 -1.49
CA LEU A 1049 -6.12 28.45 -1.99
C LEU A 1049 -6.67 28.77 -3.40
N ASP A 1050 -6.10 29.71 -4.16
CA ASP A 1050 -6.65 30.07 -5.47
C ASP A 1050 -6.40 29.01 -6.57
N ASN A 1051 -5.30 28.27 -6.45
CA ASN A 1051 -4.81 27.26 -7.40
C ASN A 1051 -4.17 26.07 -6.67
N VAL A 1052 -4.97 25.34 -5.90
CA VAL A 1052 -4.55 24.08 -5.25
C VAL A 1052 -4.58 22.95 -6.29
N ASP A 1053 -3.49 22.19 -6.38
CA ASP A 1053 -3.41 21.01 -7.22
C ASP A 1053 -4.40 19.93 -6.78
N LEU A 1054 -4.85 19.09 -7.72
CA LEU A 1054 -5.73 17.96 -7.42
C LEU A 1054 -4.97 16.93 -6.57
N GLY A 1055 -5.45 16.66 -5.36
CA GLY A 1055 -5.01 15.53 -4.57
C GLY A 1055 -5.58 14.23 -5.14
N VAL A 1056 -4.76 13.20 -5.28
CA VAL A 1056 -5.16 11.86 -5.72
C VAL A 1056 -4.54 10.83 -4.78
N GLY A 1057 -5.35 9.89 -4.29
CA GLY A 1057 -4.89 8.78 -3.46
C GLY A 1057 -4.13 7.73 -4.28
N THR A 1058 -3.44 6.82 -3.60
CA THR A 1058 -2.63 5.79 -4.27
C THR A 1058 -2.86 4.42 -3.65
N VAL A 1059 -2.77 3.39 -4.49
CA VAL A 1059 -2.73 1.98 -4.06
C VAL A 1059 -1.29 1.50 -4.23
N PRO A 1060 -0.59 1.12 -3.15
CA PRO A 1060 0.74 0.57 -3.25
C PRO A 1060 0.76 -0.72 -4.06
N GLN A 1061 1.82 -0.90 -4.83
CA GLN A 1061 2.07 -2.11 -5.58
C GLN A 1061 3.11 -2.96 -4.85
N ILE A 1062 2.83 -4.25 -4.74
CA ILE A 1062 3.72 -5.26 -4.15
C ILE A 1062 4.22 -6.19 -5.25
N PHE A 1063 5.40 -6.79 -5.07
CA PHE A 1063 5.85 -7.83 -5.99
C PHE A 1063 5.12 -9.13 -5.66
N ASN A 1064 4.68 -9.85 -6.69
CA ASN A 1064 4.19 -11.20 -6.52
C ASN A 1064 5.37 -12.14 -6.29
N LEU A 1065 5.63 -12.49 -5.04
CA LEU A 1065 6.72 -13.38 -4.65
C LEU A 1065 6.39 -14.82 -5.05
N THR A 1066 6.98 -15.28 -6.15
CA THR A 1066 6.99 -16.70 -6.50
C THR A 1066 8.27 -17.35 -5.96
N GLN A 1067 8.11 -18.27 -5.01
CA GLN A 1067 9.23 -19.09 -4.53
C GLN A 1067 9.70 -20.01 -5.65
N ALA A 1068 11.02 -20.15 -5.79
CA ALA A 1068 11.59 -21.03 -6.80
C ALA A 1068 11.16 -22.49 -6.56
N THR A 1069 10.78 -23.19 -7.64
CA THR A 1069 10.43 -24.62 -7.58
C THR A 1069 11.41 -25.45 -8.40
N ASN A 1070 11.55 -26.73 -8.06
CA ASN A 1070 12.28 -27.68 -8.91
C ASN A 1070 11.47 -28.05 -10.17
N SER A 1071 12.03 -28.90 -11.03
CA SER A 1071 11.39 -29.41 -12.26
C SER A 1071 10.11 -30.23 -12.03
N GLU A 1072 9.82 -30.60 -10.77
CA GLU A 1072 8.63 -31.34 -10.35
C GLU A 1072 7.58 -30.44 -9.67
N GLY A 1073 7.85 -29.14 -9.53
CA GLY A 1073 6.95 -28.16 -8.91
C GLY A 1073 7.05 -28.05 -7.38
N LEU A 1074 8.04 -28.69 -6.74
CA LEU A 1074 8.28 -28.58 -5.30
C LEU A 1074 9.07 -27.32 -4.95
N ALA A 1075 8.65 -26.61 -3.91
CA ALA A 1075 9.30 -25.40 -3.41
C ALA A 1075 10.73 -25.65 -2.91
N LEU A 1076 11.66 -24.77 -3.29
CA LEU A 1076 13.07 -24.84 -2.93
C LEU A 1076 13.39 -23.89 -1.77
N PHE A 1077 14.25 -24.36 -0.88
CA PHE A 1077 14.76 -23.62 0.26
C PHE A 1077 16.29 -23.56 0.21
N VAL A 1078 16.85 -22.60 0.93
CA VAL A 1078 18.28 -22.50 1.20
C VAL A 1078 18.51 -22.81 2.67
N ASP A 1079 19.39 -23.76 2.98
CA ASP A 1079 19.76 -24.09 4.35
C ASP A 1079 20.74 -23.05 4.96
N ALA A 1080 21.14 -23.25 6.21
CA ALA A 1080 22.08 -22.38 6.91
C ALA A 1080 23.47 -22.31 6.24
N ASN A 1081 23.83 -23.33 5.47
CA ASN A 1081 25.12 -23.45 4.81
C ASN A 1081 25.09 -22.85 3.40
N GLY A 1082 23.93 -22.39 2.91
CA GLY A 1082 23.77 -21.84 1.57
C GLY A 1082 23.35 -22.87 0.51
N ASN A 1083 23.05 -24.11 0.91
CA ASN A 1083 22.71 -25.17 -0.03
C ASN A 1083 21.21 -25.21 -0.33
N LYS A 1084 20.90 -25.58 -1.58
CA LYS A 1084 19.53 -25.82 -2.07
C LYS A 1084 18.97 -27.11 -1.47
N VAL A 1085 17.86 -27.01 -0.74
CA VAL A 1085 17.14 -28.15 -0.16
C VAL A 1085 15.67 -28.13 -0.55
N THR A 1086 15.08 -29.30 -0.77
CA THR A 1086 13.65 -29.46 -1.08
C THR A 1086 12.79 -29.64 0.17
N THR A 1087 13.42 -29.86 1.33
CA THR A 1087 12.74 -29.99 2.62
C THR A 1087 12.94 -28.70 3.43
N PRO A 1088 11.86 -28.10 3.97
CA PRO A 1088 11.96 -26.90 4.80
C PRO A 1088 12.96 -27.11 5.97
N PRO A 1089 13.97 -26.24 6.12
CA PRO A 1089 14.86 -26.26 7.28
C PRO A 1089 14.09 -26.10 8.59
N ALA A 1090 14.61 -26.66 9.70
CA ALA A 1090 13.92 -26.64 11.00
C ALA A 1090 13.71 -25.22 11.58
N ASN A 1091 14.49 -24.25 11.12
CA ASN A 1091 14.42 -22.84 11.53
C ASN A 1091 14.58 -21.98 10.28
N ILE A 1092 13.57 -21.18 9.93
CA ILE A 1092 13.53 -20.35 8.71
C ILE A 1092 13.44 -18.88 9.12
N VAL A 1093 14.09 -18.00 8.35
CA VAL A 1093 13.97 -16.55 8.51
C VAL A 1093 12.57 -16.07 8.17
N ASP A 1094 12.04 -15.11 8.95
CA ASP A 1094 10.67 -14.59 8.79
C ASP A 1094 10.64 -13.06 8.65
N GLY A 1095 10.15 -12.57 7.53
CA GLY A 1095 10.02 -11.15 7.20
C GLY A 1095 11.01 -10.65 6.14
N TYR A 1096 12.29 -11.00 6.25
CA TYR A 1096 13.33 -10.62 5.27
C TYR A 1096 14.04 -11.85 4.70
N PHE A 1097 14.01 -12.01 3.38
CA PHE A 1097 14.60 -13.14 2.67
C PHE A 1097 15.79 -12.69 1.82
N PRO A 1098 16.94 -13.39 1.84
CA PRO A 1098 18.03 -13.14 0.90
C PRO A 1098 17.57 -13.39 -0.54
N LEU A 1099 17.93 -12.47 -1.44
CA LEU A 1099 17.68 -12.59 -2.86
C LEU A 1099 18.87 -13.24 -3.56
N TYR A 1100 18.61 -14.14 -4.51
CA TYR A 1100 19.64 -14.85 -5.28
C TYR A 1100 19.55 -14.52 -6.77
N ILE A 1101 20.67 -14.59 -7.48
CA ILE A 1101 20.67 -14.58 -8.96
C ILE A 1101 20.47 -16.01 -9.49
N ASP A 1102 20.18 -16.16 -10.77
CA ASP A 1102 20.16 -17.49 -11.38
C ASP A 1102 21.55 -18.13 -11.35
N GLU A 1103 21.57 -19.46 -11.22
CA GLU A 1103 22.80 -20.25 -11.11
C GLU A 1103 23.63 -20.08 -12.38
N GLY A 1104 24.85 -19.54 -12.24
CA GLY A 1104 25.73 -19.26 -13.38
C GLY A 1104 25.30 -18.08 -14.26
N GLU A 1105 24.34 -17.26 -13.82
CA GLU A 1105 23.86 -16.10 -14.56
C GLU A 1105 24.92 -14.99 -14.67
N LEU A 1106 25.13 -14.49 -15.89
CA LEU A 1106 25.87 -13.29 -16.24
C LEU A 1106 24.89 -12.28 -16.85
N THR A 1107 24.58 -11.22 -16.11
CA THR A 1107 23.71 -10.12 -16.54
C THR A 1107 24.56 -8.95 -17.03
N PHE A 1108 24.28 -8.45 -18.23
CA PHE A 1108 24.93 -7.28 -18.82
C PHE A 1108 23.93 -6.14 -19.02
N ASP A 1109 24.35 -4.90 -18.81
CA ASP A 1109 23.57 -3.72 -19.17
C ASP A 1109 23.54 -3.50 -20.70
N LYS A 1110 22.73 -2.55 -21.15
CA LYS A 1110 22.65 -2.16 -22.58
C LYS A 1110 23.98 -1.63 -23.14
N SER A 1111 24.90 -1.20 -22.29
CA SER A 1111 26.22 -0.71 -22.67
C SER A 1111 27.26 -1.83 -22.78
N GLY A 1112 26.91 -3.07 -22.42
CA GLY A 1112 27.79 -4.23 -22.45
C GLY A 1112 28.66 -4.39 -21.21
N ARG A 1113 28.37 -3.67 -20.12
CA ARG A 1113 29.06 -3.84 -18.83
C ARG A 1113 28.34 -4.89 -18.00
N ILE A 1114 29.10 -5.75 -17.33
CA ILE A 1114 28.54 -6.72 -16.40
C ILE A 1114 27.90 -6.03 -15.19
N VAL A 1115 26.66 -6.41 -14.91
CA VAL A 1115 25.86 -5.96 -13.76
C VAL A 1115 25.91 -7.02 -12.67
N SER A 1116 25.79 -8.29 -13.04
CA SER A 1116 25.89 -9.45 -12.13
C SER A 1116 26.60 -10.61 -12.87
N PRO A 1117 27.36 -11.46 -12.17
CA PRO A 1117 27.69 -11.42 -10.75
C PRO A 1117 28.78 -10.40 -10.46
N LYS A 1118 28.74 -9.78 -9.27
CA LYS A 1118 29.81 -8.86 -8.78
C LYS A 1118 30.83 -9.55 -7.86
N GLN A 1119 30.64 -10.86 -7.68
CA GLN A 1119 31.45 -11.76 -6.86
C GLN A 1119 31.78 -13.03 -7.66
N GLY A 1120 32.72 -13.83 -7.17
CA GLY A 1120 33.05 -15.12 -7.77
C GLY A 1120 31.86 -16.08 -7.70
N VAL A 1121 31.76 -16.95 -8.70
CA VAL A 1121 30.80 -18.05 -8.76
C VAL A 1121 31.53 -19.31 -8.31
N HIS A 1122 31.01 -19.96 -7.27
CA HIS A 1122 31.59 -21.18 -6.73
C HIS A 1122 31.05 -22.41 -7.48
N TYR A 1123 31.91 -23.39 -7.71
CA TYR A 1123 31.58 -24.67 -8.31
C TYR A 1123 32.17 -25.78 -7.44
N GLU A 1124 31.30 -26.58 -6.81
CA GLU A 1124 31.72 -27.74 -6.03
C GLU A 1124 31.07 -29.03 -6.55
N LYS A 1125 31.84 -30.12 -6.59
CA LYS A 1125 31.29 -31.47 -6.71
C LYS A 1125 32.22 -32.49 -6.08
N GLN A 1126 31.67 -33.34 -5.21
CA GLN A 1126 32.39 -34.45 -4.57
C GLN A 1126 31.78 -35.79 -4.99
N GLU A 1127 32.54 -36.60 -5.72
CA GLU A 1127 32.17 -37.96 -6.17
C GLU A 1127 33.38 -38.91 -6.03
N ALA A 1128 33.13 -40.22 -6.01
CA ALA A 1128 34.20 -41.21 -5.81
C ALA A 1128 35.25 -41.15 -6.95
N GLY A 1129 36.42 -40.58 -6.66
CA GLY A 1129 37.50 -40.40 -7.63
C GLY A 1129 37.46 -39.07 -8.41
N PHE A 1130 36.54 -38.16 -8.08
CA PHE A 1130 36.44 -36.82 -8.67
C PHE A 1130 35.98 -35.82 -7.61
N SER A 1131 36.85 -34.87 -7.24
CA SER A 1131 36.53 -33.78 -6.31
C SER A 1131 37.00 -32.47 -6.90
N ILE A 1132 36.12 -31.48 -6.97
CA ILE A 1132 36.45 -30.13 -7.42
C ILE A 1132 35.82 -29.11 -6.48
N ASP A 1133 36.60 -28.08 -6.16
CA ASP A 1133 36.25 -26.91 -5.36
C ASP A 1133 36.92 -25.72 -6.08
N LEU A 1134 36.11 -24.92 -6.78
CA LEU A 1134 36.59 -23.95 -7.76
C LEU A 1134 35.76 -22.66 -7.75
N ASP A 1135 36.41 -21.53 -7.48
CA ASP A 1135 35.83 -20.20 -7.64
C ASP A 1135 36.21 -19.57 -9.00
N ILE A 1136 35.21 -19.12 -9.76
CA ILE A 1136 35.42 -18.42 -11.04
C ILE A 1136 34.93 -16.97 -10.94
N ASP A 1137 35.83 -16.00 -11.15
CA ASP A 1137 35.50 -14.57 -11.18
C ASP A 1137 35.25 -14.10 -12.63
N PHE A 1138 34.00 -13.74 -12.92
CA PHE A 1138 33.56 -13.22 -14.22
C PHE A 1138 33.51 -11.68 -14.30
N THR A 1139 33.87 -10.94 -13.25
CA THR A 1139 33.66 -9.48 -13.13
C THR A 1139 34.37 -8.64 -14.20
N LYS A 1140 35.37 -9.21 -14.89
CA LYS A 1140 36.08 -8.57 -16.02
C LYS A 1140 35.46 -8.87 -17.39
N SER A 1141 34.31 -9.55 -17.41
CA SER A 1141 33.61 -9.90 -18.64
C SER A 1141 32.80 -8.72 -19.20
N THR A 1142 32.67 -8.67 -20.52
CA THR A 1142 31.96 -7.64 -21.26
C THR A 1142 31.03 -8.25 -22.31
N GLN A 1143 30.06 -7.48 -22.77
CA GLN A 1143 29.21 -7.83 -23.90
C GLN A 1143 29.27 -6.74 -24.97
N LEU A 1144 30.23 -6.84 -25.87
CA LEU A 1144 30.36 -5.92 -27.00
C LEU A 1144 29.91 -6.59 -28.30
N ALA A 1145 29.60 -5.79 -29.33
CA ALA A 1145 29.29 -6.26 -30.68
C ALA A 1145 30.55 -6.74 -31.44
N GLN A 1146 31.46 -7.41 -30.75
CA GLN A 1146 32.65 -8.06 -31.27
C GLN A 1146 32.47 -9.59 -31.17
N PRO A 1147 33.18 -10.38 -31.99
CA PRO A 1147 33.22 -11.83 -31.83
C PRO A 1147 33.64 -12.22 -30.42
N PHE A 1148 33.29 -13.45 -30.02
CA PHE A 1148 33.70 -13.99 -28.72
C PHE A 1148 35.23 -13.94 -28.58
N SER A 1149 35.71 -13.37 -27.47
CA SER A 1149 37.13 -13.31 -27.17
C SER A 1149 37.37 -13.50 -25.69
N VAL A 1150 38.51 -14.09 -25.34
CA VAL A 1150 38.93 -14.21 -23.95
C VAL A 1150 39.88 -13.06 -23.64
N ASN A 1151 39.44 -12.12 -22.81
CA ASN A 1151 40.17 -10.90 -22.48
C ASN A 1151 41.20 -11.12 -21.37
N THR A 1152 40.90 -12.00 -20.41
CA THR A 1152 41.79 -12.32 -19.29
C THR A 1152 41.55 -13.76 -18.84
N VAL A 1153 42.64 -14.51 -18.66
CA VAL A 1153 42.63 -15.82 -18.00
C VAL A 1153 43.79 -15.86 -17.03
N ASN A 1154 43.50 -16.06 -15.75
CA ASN A 1154 44.51 -16.32 -14.73
C ASN A 1154 44.01 -17.44 -13.81
N GLN A 1155 44.92 -18.28 -13.32
CA GLN A 1155 44.60 -19.32 -12.36
C GLN A 1155 45.74 -19.51 -11.36
N ASP A 1156 45.44 -20.11 -10.22
CA ASP A 1156 46.39 -20.26 -9.12
C ASP A 1156 47.05 -21.66 -9.02
N GLY A 1157 46.58 -22.64 -9.78
CA GLY A 1157 47.10 -24.01 -9.79
C GLY A 1157 48.35 -24.19 -10.66
N PHE A 1158 49.27 -25.07 -10.23
CA PHE A 1158 50.51 -25.38 -10.96
C PHE A 1158 51.11 -26.76 -10.59
N THR A 1159 51.90 -27.33 -11.51
CA THR A 1159 52.62 -28.59 -11.31
C THR A 1159 54.01 -28.37 -10.69
N SER A 1160 54.66 -29.45 -10.24
CA SER A 1160 56.07 -29.38 -9.79
C SER A 1160 57.00 -29.09 -10.97
N GLY A 1161 57.78 -28.00 -10.87
CA GLY A 1161 58.71 -27.57 -11.92
C GLY A 1161 60.14 -27.99 -11.63
N ARG A 1162 60.90 -28.38 -12.66
CA ARG A 1162 62.34 -28.63 -12.57
C ARG A 1162 63.11 -27.33 -12.86
N LEU A 1163 64.26 -27.11 -12.24
CA LEU A 1163 65.12 -25.96 -12.55
C LEU A 1163 65.54 -25.96 -14.03
N ASP A 1164 65.20 -24.89 -14.75
CA ASP A 1164 65.47 -24.68 -16.18
C ASP A 1164 66.64 -23.69 -16.39
N GLY A 1165 66.75 -22.66 -15.55
CA GLY A 1165 67.82 -21.66 -15.65
C GLY A 1165 68.02 -20.80 -14.39
N LEU A 1166 69.12 -20.06 -14.36
CA LEU A 1166 69.45 -19.10 -13.32
C LEU A 1166 69.64 -17.71 -13.93
N GLU A 1167 69.06 -16.70 -13.30
CA GLU A 1167 69.27 -15.30 -13.64
C GLU A 1167 69.85 -14.57 -12.41
N ILE A 1168 70.87 -13.74 -12.63
CA ILE A 1168 71.46 -12.90 -11.58
C ILE A 1168 71.45 -11.47 -12.08
N ASP A 1169 70.71 -10.60 -11.39
CA ASP A 1169 70.61 -9.19 -11.76
C ASP A 1169 71.79 -8.35 -11.23
N SER A 1170 71.88 -7.09 -11.67
CA SER A 1170 72.94 -6.16 -11.26
C SER A 1170 72.88 -5.76 -9.77
N SER A 1171 71.73 -5.97 -9.13
CA SER A 1171 71.53 -5.79 -7.69
C SER A 1171 71.99 -7.01 -6.88
N GLY A 1172 72.43 -8.08 -7.56
CA GLY A 1172 72.90 -9.31 -6.95
C GLY A 1172 71.79 -10.26 -6.51
N THR A 1173 70.54 -10.07 -6.96
CA THR A 1173 69.45 -11.02 -6.69
C THR A 1173 69.57 -12.21 -7.62
N VAL A 1174 69.60 -13.40 -7.04
CA VAL A 1174 69.68 -14.69 -7.74
C VAL A 1174 68.27 -15.26 -7.87
N ARG A 1175 67.80 -15.45 -9.10
CA ARG A 1175 66.47 -15.98 -9.46
C ARG A 1175 66.60 -17.32 -10.18
N ALA A 1176 65.77 -18.28 -9.80
CA ALA A 1176 65.67 -19.58 -10.46
C ALA A 1176 64.39 -19.66 -11.30
N ASN A 1177 64.57 -19.99 -12.57
CA ASN A 1177 63.48 -20.24 -13.51
C ASN A 1177 63.20 -21.75 -13.54
N TYR A 1178 61.95 -22.14 -13.35
CA TYR A 1178 61.52 -23.53 -13.33
C TYR A 1178 60.61 -23.87 -14.53
N THR A 1179 60.59 -25.13 -14.94
CA THR A 1179 59.79 -25.61 -16.09
C THR A 1179 58.27 -25.48 -15.89
N ASN A 1180 57.80 -25.22 -14.67
CA ASN A 1180 56.40 -24.93 -14.35
C ASN A 1180 56.05 -23.44 -14.50
N GLY A 1181 56.95 -22.63 -15.08
CA GLY A 1181 56.74 -21.20 -15.30
C GLY A 1181 57.00 -20.31 -14.07
N GLN A 1182 57.34 -20.89 -12.92
CA GLN A 1182 57.69 -20.12 -11.73
C GLN A 1182 59.10 -19.51 -11.84
N ASN A 1183 59.23 -18.25 -11.43
CA ASN A 1183 60.49 -17.52 -11.30
C ASN A 1183 60.69 -17.10 -9.85
N ASN A 1184 61.38 -17.94 -9.08
CA ASN A 1184 61.53 -17.76 -7.64
C ASN A 1184 62.87 -17.10 -7.30
N PRO A 1185 62.88 -16.03 -6.49
CA PRO A 1185 64.12 -15.46 -5.97
C PRO A 1185 64.70 -16.37 -4.86
N LEU A 1186 65.96 -16.80 -5.02
CA LEU A 1186 66.67 -17.71 -4.10
C LEU A 1186 67.46 -16.97 -3.02
N GLY A 1187 67.88 -15.73 -3.28
CA GLY A 1187 68.63 -14.91 -2.34
C GLY A 1187 69.35 -13.75 -3.03
N LYS A 1188 69.85 -12.80 -2.24
CA LYS A 1188 70.62 -11.64 -2.74
C LYS A 1188 72.07 -11.69 -2.25
N ILE A 1189 73.05 -11.60 -3.14
CA ILE A 1189 74.48 -11.81 -2.82
C ILE A 1189 74.98 -10.79 -1.79
N VAL A 1190 75.66 -11.29 -0.75
CA VAL A 1190 76.19 -10.45 0.34
C VAL A 1190 77.55 -9.88 -0.04
N LEU A 1191 77.61 -8.55 -0.18
CA LEU A 1191 78.88 -7.84 -0.33
C LEU A 1191 79.35 -7.30 1.01
N ALA A 1192 80.64 -7.43 1.30
CA ALA A 1192 81.28 -6.87 2.49
C ALA A 1192 82.26 -5.76 2.11
N ASN A 1193 82.25 -4.65 2.85
CA ASN A 1193 83.22 -3.57 2.75
C ASN A 1193 83.84 -3.30 4.11
N PHE A 1194 84.99 -2.65 4.13
CA PHE A 1194 85.78 -2.38 5.32
C PHE A 1194 86.21 -0.93 5.34
N ASN A 1195 86.17 -0.30 6.52
CA ASN A 1195 86.67 1.07 6.70
C ASN A 1195 88.14 1.18 6.29
N ASN A 1196 88.94 0.14 6.55
CA ASN A 1196 90.33 0.06 6.10
C ASN A 1196 90.62 -1.29 5.42
N GLN A 1197 90.41 -1.34 4.10
CA GLN A 1197 90.69 -2.54 3.29
C GLN A 1197 92.16 -3.00 3.39
N ASN A 1198 93.11 -2.06 3.54
CA ASN A 1198 94.53 -2.37 3.71
C ASN A 1198 94.87 -2.99 5.09
N GLY A 1199 93.90 -3.05 6.01
CA GLY A 1199 93.99 -3.73 7.30
C GLY A 1199 93.64 -5.22 7.23
N LEU A 1200 93.14 -5.72 6.11
CA LEU A 1200 92.76 -7.13 5.96
C LEU A 1200 93.99 -8.05 5.99
N LYS A 1201 93.83 -9.23 6.61
CA LYS A 1201 94.85 -10.27 6.59
C LYS A 1201 94.56 -11.23 5.44
N GLN A 1202 95.52 -11.37 4.55
CA GLN A 1202 95.47 -12.37 3.49
C GLN A 1202 95.71 -13.77 4.07
N ILE A 1203 94.86 -14.74 3.73
CA ILE A 1203 95.00 -16.16 4.14
C ILE A 1203 95.24 -17.07 2.93
N GLY A 1204 94.83 -16.64 1.73
CA GLY A 1204 95.11 -17.34 0.46
C GLY A 1204 95.38 -16.35 -0.69
N ASN A 1205 95.57 -16.84 -1.92
CA ASN A 1205 95.97 -15.98 -3.06
C ASN A 1205 94.99 -14.82 -3.32
N SER A 1206 93.68 -15.03 -3.14
CA SER A 1206 92.65 -13.98 -3.30
C SER A 1206 91.65 -13.91 -2.13
N THR A 1207 91.97 -14.56 -1.00
CA THR A 1207 91.07 -14.70 0.16
C THR A 1207 91.61 -13.96 1.38
N TYR A 1208 90.74 -13.22 2.04
CA TYR A 1208 91.02 -12.28 3.12
C TYR A 1208 90.15 -12.54 4.35
N VAL A 1209 90.65 -12.20 5.53
CA VAL A 1209 89.89 -12.20 6.78
C VAL A 1209 90.09 -10.87 7.49
N GLU A 1210 89.06 -10.47 8.22
CA GLU A 1210 89.06 -9.25 9.02
C GLU A 1210 90.10 -9.29 10.15
N THR A 1211 90.61 -8.12 10.51
CA THR A 1211 91.51 -7.92 11.65
C THR A 1211 91.04 -6.74 12.48
N ALA A 1212 91.58 -6.59 13.69
CA ALA A 1212 91.33 -5.39 14.50
C ALA A 1212 91.72 -4.07 13.77
N VAL A 1213 92.61 -4.13 12.77
CA VAL A 1213 93.08 -2.95 12.01
C VAL A 1213 92.20 -2.64 10.79
N SER A 1214 91.50 -3.64 10.23
CA SER A 1214 90.55 -3.41 9.12
C SER A 1214 89.24 -2.77 9.58
N GLY A 1215 88.92 -2.92 10.88
CA GLY A 1215 87.56 -2.75 11.39
C GLY A 1215 86.69 -3.97 11.08
N THR A 1216 85.49 -3.99 11.63
CA THR A 1216 84.46 -5.02 11.37
C THR A 1216 83.94 -4.90 9.94
N ALA A 1217 83.61 -6.03 9.31
CA ALA A 1217 82.95 -6.03 8.01
C ALA A 1217 81.60 -5.29 8.06
N THR A 1218 81.41 -4.30 7.17
CA THR A 1218 80.09 -3.73 6.88
C THR A 1218 79.52 -4.47 5.69
N VAL A 1219 78.44 -5.22 5.89
CA VAL A 1219 77.78 -5.95 4.81
C VAL A 1219 76.62 -5.16 4.23
N GLY A 1220 76.35 -5.35 2.95
CA GLY A 1220 75.29 -4.62 2.26
C GLY A 1220 74.95 -5.26 0.91
N GLU A 1221 73.89 -4.74 0.33
CA GLU A 1221 73.38 -5.17 -0.98
C GLU A 1221 74.25 -4.60 -2.11
N ALA A 1222 74.36 -5.32 -3.23
CA ALA A 1222 75.07 -4.80 -4.40
C ALA A 1222 74.34 -3.58 -4.99
N GLY A 1223 75.11 -2.55 -5.36
CA GLY A 1223 74.61 -1.27 -5.88
C GLY A 1223 74.07 -0.29 -4.83
N ALA A 1224 74.05 -0.65 -3.53
CA ALA A 1224 73.74 0.29 -2.45
C ALA A 1224 74.90 1.28 -2.19
N GLU A 1225 74.63 2.40 -1.51
CA GLU A 1225 75.68 3.39 -1.18
C GLU A 1225 76.86 2.73 -0.46
N GLY A 1226 78.07 2.87 -1.03
CA GLY A 1226 79.29 2.27 -0.49
C GLY A 1226 79.64 0.85 -0.98
N PHE A 1227 78.80 0.24 -1.83
CA PHE A 1227 79.00 -1.08 -2.44
C PHE A 1227 78.93 -1.02 -3.98
N GLY A 1228 79.74 -1.84 -4.65
CA GLY A 1228 79.73 -2.01 -6.10
C GLY A 1228 78.53 -2.83 -6.58
N THR A 1229 78.27 -2.80 -7.89
CA THR A 1229 77.26 -3.68 -8.51
C THR A 1229 77.88 -5.04 -8.84
N VAL A 1230 77.05 -6.08 -8.89
CA VAL A 1230 77.46 -7.42 -9.32
C VAL A 1230 77.22 -7.55 -10.82
N LEU A 1231 78.21 -8.07 -11.55
CA LEU A 1231 78.11 -8.40 -12.96
C LEU A 1231 78.12 -9.93 -13.10
N SER A 1232 77.02 -10.47 -13.59
CA SER A 1232 76.87 -11.89 -13.93
C SER A 1232 77.60 -12.22 -15.23
N GLY A 1233 78.14 -13.44 -15.34
CA GLY A 1233 78.91 -13.87 -16.51
C GLY A 1233 80.18 -13.06 -16.73
N SER A 1234 80.89 -12.67 -15.68
CA SER A 1234 82.12 -11.87 -15.76
C SER A 1234 83.10 -12.19 -14.64
N LEU A 1235 84.41 -12.04 -14.87
CA LEU A 1235 85.46 -12.24 -13.86
C LEU A 1235 86.39 -11.02 -13.78
N GLU A 1236 86.76 -10.64 -12.56
CA GLU A 1236 87.79 -9.63 -12.32
C GLU A 1236 89.19 -10.26 -12.41
N ARG A 1237 90.05 -9.74 -13.31
CA ARG A 1237 91.47 -10.11 -13.41
C ARG A 1237 92.30 -9.40 -12.34
N SER A 1238 93.54 -9.86 -12.14
CA SER A 1238 94.50 -9.17 -11.29
C SER A 1238 94.64 -7.69 -11.65
N ASN A 1239 94.83 -6.82 -10.65
CA ASN A 1239 95.14 -5.40 -10.86
C ASN A 1239 96.65 -5.14 -11.08
N VAL A 1240 97.44 -6.19 -11.26
CA VAL A 1240 98.88 -6.11 -11.52
C VAL A 1240 99.13 -5.76 -12.98
N ASP A 1241 99.90 -4.69 -13.23
CA ASP A 1241 100.48 -4.41 -14.53
C ASP A 1241 101.88 -5.03 -14.64
N ILE A 1242 102.03 -6.01 -15.54
CA ILE A 1242 103.30 -6.73 -15.75
C ILE A 1242 104.42 -5.75 -16.12
N THR A 1243 104.11 -4.73 -16.93
CA THR A 1243 105.13 -3.80 -17.42
C THR A 1243 105.70 -2.94 -16.29
N GLU A 1244 104.85 -2.44 -15.41
CA GLU A 1244 105.25 -1.67 -14.22
C GLU A 1244 106.04 -2.56 -13.24
N GLU A 1245 105.56 -3.77 -12.96
CA GLU A 1245 106.23 -4.68 -12.02
C GLU A 1245 107.60 -5.14 -12.53
N LEU A 1246 107.78 -5.38 -13.83
CA LEU A 1246 109.09 -5.72 -14.39
C LEU A 1246 110.10 -4.58 -14.25
N VAL A 1247 109.65 -3.33 -14.40
CA VAL A 1247 110.50 -2.14 -14.18
C VAL A 1247 110.86 -2.00 -12.69
N ASN A 1248 109.88 -2.20 -11.79
CA ASN A 1248 110.11 -2.21 -10.35
C ASN A 1248 111.09 -3.31 -9.94
N LEU A 1249 110.98 -4.51 -10.53
CA LEU A 1249 111.90 -5.63 -10.29
C LEU A 1249 113.33 -5.27 -10.70
N ILE A 1250 113.53 -4.67 -11.88
CA ILE A 1250 114.85 -4.23 -12.35
C ILE A 1250 115.43 -3.16 -11.41
N THR A 1251 114.58 -2.25 -10.92
CA THR A 1251 114.99 -1.19 -9.98
C THR A 1251 115.39 -1.77 -8.63
N ALA A 1252 114.59 -2.69 -8.07
CA ALA A 1252 114.89 -3.38 -6.83
C ALA A 1252 116.16 -4.25 -6.94
N GLN A 1253 116.35 -4.94 -8.07
CA GLN A 1253 117.58 -5.70 -8.37
C GLN A 1253 118.82 -4.79 -8.46
N ARG A 1254 118.71 -3.64 -9.13
CA ARG A 1254 119.80 -2.64 -9.17
C ARG A 1254 120.14 -2.13 -7.77
N ASN A 1255 119.13 -1.84 -6.94
CA ASN A 1255 119.33 -1.42 -5.55
C ASN A 1255 119.99 -2.51 -4.70
N PHE A 1256 119.57 -3.77 -4.87
CA PHE A 1256 120.19 -4.92 -4.22
C PHE A 1256 121.67 -5.05 -4.62
N GLN A 1257 121.99 -4.95 -5.92
CA GLN A 1257 123.37 -5.00 -6.42
C GLN A 1257 124.21 -3.81 -5.94
N ALA A 1258 123.65 -2.60 -5.91
CA ALA A 1258 124.33 -1.40 -5.41
C ALA A 1258 124.65 -1.50 -3.91
N ASN A 1259 123.69 -1.97 -3.10
CA ASN A 1259 123.91 -2.20 -1.67
C ASN A 1259 124.92 -3.32 -1.41
N ALA A 1260 124.87 -4.41 -2.19
CA ALA A 1260 125.87 -5.49 -2.13
C ALA A 1260 127.27 -4.98 -2.48
N LYS A 1261 127.41 -4.17 -3.53
CA LYS A 1261 128.70 -3.56 -3.92
C LYS A 1261 129.20 -2.56 -2.85
N SER A 1262 128.31 -1.82 -2.20
CA SER A 1262 128.67 -0.93 -1.08
C SER A 1262 129.18 -1.71 0.13
N ILE A 1263 128.56 -2.86 0.46
CA ILE A 1263 129.05 -3.80 1.47
C ILE A 1263 130.44 -4.34 1.09
N GLU A 1264 130.61 -4.80 -0.15
CA GLU A 1264 131.90 -5.31 -0.65
C GLU A 1264 133.00 -4.24 -0.57
N THR A 1265 132.70 -3.00 -0.98
CA THR A 1265 133.64 -1.87 -0.93
C THR A 1265 133.97 -1.47 0.52
N THR A 1266 132.98 -1.48 1.41
CA THR A 1266 133.19 -1.23 2.85
C THR A 1266 134.03 -2.35 3.47
N ALA A 1267 133.78 -3.61 3.11
CA ALA A 1267 134.59 -4.74 3.55
C ALA A 1267 136.03 -4.62 3.02
N ALA A 1268 136.22 -4.28 1.75
CA ALA A 1268 137.54 -4.07 1.15
C ALA A 1268 138.30 -2.89 1.77
N THR A 1269 137.64 -1.77 2.08
CA THR A 1269 138.26 -0.64 2.78
C THR A 1269 138.57 -0.96 4.24
N THR A 1270 137.72 -1.72 4.93
CA THR A 1270 138.02 -2.21 6.29
C THR A 1270 139.21 -3.18 6.25
N GLN A 1271 139.27 -4.08 5.28
CA GLN A 1271 140.41 -4.98 5.04
C GLN A 1271 141.68 -4.20 4.70
N ALA A 1272 141.59 -3.14 3.89
CA ALA A 1272 142.71 -2.26 3.57
C ALA A 1272 143.20 -1.48 4.80
N ILE A 1273 142.30 -0.97 5.65
CA ILE A 1273 142.67 -0.35 6.94
C ILE A 1273 143.36 -1.36 7.85
N VAL A 1274 142.90 -2.61 7.88
CA VAL A 1274 143.55 -3.69 8.64
C VAL A 1274 144.93 -4.01 8.07
N ASN A 1275 145.09 -4.04 6.75
CA ASN A 1275 146.37 -4.29 6.07
C ASN A 1275 147.34 -3.09 6.09
N ILE A 1276 146.88 -1.88 6.40
CA ILE A 1276 147.75 -0.70 6.68
C ILE A 1276 148.17 -0.67 8.15
N ARG A 1277 147.44 -1.36 9.04
CA ARG A 1277 147.77 -1.50 10.47
C ARG A 1277 148.64 -2.70 10.80
N MET A 1278 148.83 -3.64 9.86
CA MET A 1278 149.87 -4.67 9.89
C MET A 1278 151.06 -4.22 9.05
#